data_AF-A0A1X1N732-F1
#
_entry.id   AF-A0A1X1N732-F1
#
_cell.length_a   1.000
_cell.length_b   1.000
_cell.length_c   1.000
_cell.angle_alpha   90.00
_cell.angle_beta   90.00
_cell.angle_gamma   90.00
#
_symmetry.space_group_name_H-M   'P 1'
#
loop_
_entity.id
_entity.type
_entity.pdbx_description
1 polymer ?
#
loop_
_entity_poly.entity_id
_entity_poly.type
_entity_poly.pdbx_seq_one_letter_code
_entity_poly.pdbx_strand_id
1 'polypeptide(L)'
;MRTNAPPPRRHLSGRWTRLLSTTALATALAVTLTGNQLPSPRQPVQLVADIDEPIGYDLDNAAQVRADQCTMSLMLRKGGQELKAVARGGLNATEAELRTAADLAFWKDPPPPLDVAFQKDKDWARAKLDELNNRSEVWEESLSPTFGSTPLNHSVDGVFEWVEDKDDPFVKVGLSNWVAERFWHSQFDLFDEDQTPLASKESVDAVNAIGAVRYSPDGGEVLEARQAFEHLTWMHPMYADDARIFLQHGGFPTSAPAPDTMEFRLDVEALKSRFASCATENPQDPHKVMGPALVVASTEWQAELAGQRAQRDTILGAEANASKQLTVAAQALGEALGQSIIASRLTEWQAYWLKQTEDRPDEATFTTIKNNIAHAQARAQGRVFVAARAAQLAQLEAAKAETAKQQAYAIADAAGQPRGRGLLYGQQAVQVTKASAAAAQAVFKAAETASNATRASAADSKTLMALAETQAHASKAEFRRIAAQEAAAQAKAAAEGAAAQAVKAAENASKAKAAENRAKAAEAEAKTAAEDADAKRRTAEAEAAYAKSQKELAEAERTKAANAEATAQSQRQIAAEQLSAAQSAGTTAATKKDAALKAEGDAVAARDRALAAEKNRDALNARAAALEAKAAADEGTAAAEASRAAATQARTAANNATSAATSARTAANEATTAASNARAAATRADAAAKRAQSAADGAKADVAITEAAVKKAHAAAADAIDAAWAAKWNAVTAKALAETARQNAVKAKADAAVARTESIAAGVDAVRTAGFAYATSQAAMAARDSAAQVIKPANDAIELGSPYKESDSSAGLAVLTGQAAKTLAEQQAAVATAKSVQAAKAAAEAKALAAQASADAKVAAEAAAQAADYAAKAAASSAQAQASANAADASAKAAQKAEANTVEYDRQAKEDAEAAQNAADAAGTHASAADAAATEAERDAASARDAATAAEADASSARGVADQAERDATTAEASAVRAQEAATEAQAAASRTEEDKRDEAQVQQASTTGMAGAAEVMGVPYGVSTTASSDGFCTGTNGCDYTVDYHVTGTMLYFVVLCTFPDVPLAECIGDLEVQYVDSAPIDIREQRKVHVDGFELTKAVLEGFARGLTQDFVDCWNDLKVSACLWAAAIVVPAVIGVAAKIVKSIRAAAVAGTGMTEAVTAAGQAGMTAEATAGVTRAATTAAAVAQELEAVNAVARAHGYANAAGLGKGVLWANKLDNLNYMNAAHVAKVKNAGFTRSQVETVFKYYDKVRTVTPQNPSAGPRADLMAYILKNW
;
A
#
# COMPACT_ATOMS: atom_id res chain seq x y z
N MET A 1 59.73 -24.60 -12.72
CA MET A 1 59.89 -25.99 -13.22
C MET A 1 60.84 -25.99 -14.42
N ARG A 2 61.56 -27.08 -14.69
CA ARG A 2 62.38 -27.27 -15.91
C ARG A 2 61.57 -28.11 -16.92
N THR A 3 61.69 -27.85 -18.23
CA THR A 3 62.39 -28.72 -19.23
C THR A 3 62.07 -28.33 -20.69
N ASN A 4 63.13 -27.95 -21.42
CA ASN A 4 63.52 -28.37 -22.78
C ASN A 4 62.62 -28.17 -24.03
N ALA A 5 63.30 -28.00 -25.17
CA ALA A 5 62.78 -27.81 -26.55
C ALA A 5 62.74 -29.18 -27.31
N PRO A 6 62.63 -29.34 -28.67
CA PRO A 6 62.92 -28.43 -29.81
C PRO A 6 61.85 -28.35 -30.95
N PRO A 7 62.06 -27.52 -32.01
CA PRO A 7 61.07 -27.29 -33.08
C PRO A 7 61.37 -27.98 -34.44
N PRO A 8 60.38 -28.09 -35.36
CA PRO A 8 60.59 -28.52 -36.74
C PRO A 8 60.73 -27.37 -37.75
N ARG A 9 61.59 -27.54 -38.77
CA ARG A 9 61.61 -26.71 -39.99
C ARG A 9 60.60 -27.23 -41.03
N ARG A 10 60.06 -26.36 -41.89
CA ARG A 10 59.60 -26.72 -43.25
C ARG A 10 59.91 -25.60 -44.25
N HIS A 11 60.22 -25.99 -45.48
CA HIS A 11 60.50 -25.13 -46.63
C HIS A 11 59.30 -25.10 -47.60
N LEU A 12 59.45 -24.32 -48.69
CA LEU A 12 58.64 -24.28 -49.93
C LEU A 12 57.38 -23.37 -49.87
N SER A 13 57.01 -22.65 -50.94
CA SER A 13 57.79 -22.24 -52.13
C SER A 13 57.04 -21.23 -53.03
N GLY A 14 57.78 -20.25 -53.57
CA GLY A 14 57.48 -19.60 -54.86
C GLY A 14 56.60 -18.33 -54.85
N ARG A 15 56.52 -17.57 -55.96
CA ARG A 15 57.38 -17.57 -57.16
C ARG A 15 57.16 -16.31 -58.03
N TRP A 16 58.22 -15.51 -58.25
CA TRP A 16 58.38 -14.54 -59.37
C TRP A 16 57.43 -13.31 -59.29
N THR A 17 57.66 -12.15 -59.93
CA THR A 17 58.08 -11.84 -61.33
C THR A 17 59.35 -10.96 -61.43
N ARG A 18 59.90 -10.79 -62.64
CA ARG A 18 61.14 -10.05 -62.98
C ARG A 18 60.86 -8.77 -63.78
N LEU A 19 61.68 -7.74 -63.60
CA LEU A 19 62.19 -6.79 -64.63
C LEU A 19 63.55 -6.27 -64.09
N LEU A 20 64.68 -6.61 -64.73
CA LEU A 20 65.37 -5.82 -65.79
C LEU A 20 65.90 -4.46 -65.26
N SER A 21 67.17 -4.33 -64.83
CA SER A 21 68.44 -4.23 -65.60
C SER A 21 68.72 -2.78 -66.09
N THR A 22 69.94 -2.20 -66.06
CA THR A 22 71.32 -2.73 -66.20
C THR A 22 72.41 -1.85 -65.50
N THR A 23 73.67 -2.29 -65.58
CA THR A 23 74.97 -1.53 -65.47
C THR A 23 75.70 -1.39 -64.11
N ALA A 24 77.02 -1.16 -64.24
CA ALA A 24 78.02 -0.73 -63.24
C ALA A 24 78.44 -1.70 -62.11
N LEU A 25 79.23 -2.74 -62.44
CA LEU A 25 80.21 -3.32 -61.50
C LEU A 25 81.32 -4.10 -62.22
N ALA A 26 82.58 -3.62 -62.14
CA ALA A 26 83.83 -4.40 -62.03
C ALA A 26 85.08 -3.59 -62.42
N THR A 27 86.01 -3.36 -61.48
CA THR A 27 87.47 -3.29 -61.73
C THR A 27 88.25 -3.37 -60.41
N ALA A 28 88.81 -4.53 -60.09
CA ALA A 28 89.90 -4.66 -59.11
C ALA A 28 90.67 -5.99 -59.28
N LEU A 29 92.01 -5.86 -59.32
CA LEU A 29 93.07 -6.84 -59.00
C LEU A 29 93.73 -7.72 -60.09
N ALA A 30 94.95 -8.14 -59.74
CA ALA A 30 95.83 -9.15 -60.34
C ALA A 30 96.70 -8.77 -61.57
N VAL A 31 97.70 -7.94 -61.28
CA VAL A 31 99.10 -7.98 -61.79
C VAL A 31 99.58 -9.36 -62.29
N THR A 32 100.31 -9.43 -63.42
CA THR A 32 101.64 -10.08 -63.51
C THR A 32 102.39 -9.90 -64.85
N LEU A 33 103.70 -9.68 -64.73
CA LEU A 33 104.84 -10.10 -65.57
C LEU A 33 105.04 -9.63 -67.05
N THR A 34 106.18 -8.91 -67.21
CA THR A 34 107.17 -8.97 -68.31
C THR A 34 106.78 -8.57 -69.75
N GLY A 35 107.45 -7.53 -70.25
CA GLY A 35 107.54 -7.19 -71.68
C GLY A 35 108.50 -6.02 -71.89
N ASN A 36 109.77 -6.30 -72.23
CA ASN A 36 110.78 -5.25 -72.43
C ASN A 36 110.48 -4.38 -73.65
N GLN A 37 110.32 -3.07 -73.44
CA GLN A 37 110.82 -2.06 -74.38
C GLN A 37 111.58 -0.99 -73.60
N LEU A 38 112.84 -0.77 -73.99
CA LEU A 38 113.68 0.29 -73.46
C LEU A 38 113.16 1.64 -73.96
N PRO A 39 113.00 2.67 -73.11
CA PRO A 39 113.00 4.04 -73.58
C PRO A 39 114.32 4.32 -74.30
N SER A 40 114.26 4.93 -75.50
CA SER A 40 115.46 5.38 -76.20
C SER A 40 116.28 6.34 -75.33
N PRO A 41 117.60 6.46 -75.55
CA PRO A 41 118.44 7.37 -74.78
C PRO A 41 117.89 8.80 -74.75
N ARG A 42 118.02 9.43 -73.59
CA ARG A 42 117.72 10.85 -73.37
C ARG A 42 118.29 11.68 -74.53
N GLN A 43 117.52 12.62 -75.08
CA GLN A 43 118.17 13.81 -75.61
C GLN A 43 118.97 14.42 -74.45
N PRO A 44 120.24 14.80 -74.66
CA PRO A 44 120.99 15.41 -73.58
C PRO A 44 120.28 16.70 -73.18
N VAL A 45 119.91 16.79 -71.90
CA VAL A 45 119.96 18.09 -71.23
C VAL A 45 121.36 18.61 -71.51
N GLN A 46 121.48 19.79 -72.11
CA GLN A 46 122.78 20.41 -72.26
C GLN A 46 123.32 20.64 -70.85
N LEU A 47 124.29 19.81 -70.43
CA LEU A 47 125.17 20.23 -69.35
C LEU A 47 125.77 21.54 -69.81
N VAL A 48 125.64 22.57 -68.97
CA VAL A 48 126.40 23.80 -69.14
C VAL A 48 127.86 23.41 -68.88
N ALA A 49 128.58 23.16 -69.96
CA ALA A 49 130.02 22.95 -69.89
C ALA A 49 130.69 24.24 -69.44
N ASP A 50 131.73 24.08 -68.62
CA ASP A 50 132.44 25.14 -67.90
C ASP A 50 131.54 25.99 -66.97
N ILE A 51 131.43 25.52 -65.73
CA ILE A 51 131.14 26.36 -64.56
C ILE A 51 132.35 26.28 -63.62
N ASP A 52 133.41 27.01 -63.98
CA ASP A 52 134.05 27.87 -62.97
C ASP A 52 132.96 28.78 -62.39
N GLU A 53 133.08 29.15 -61.11
CA GLU A 53 132.07 29.91 -60.38
C GLU A 53 131.52 31.09 -61.22
N PRO A 54 130.21 31.13 -61.56
CA PRO A 54 129.71 32.13 -62.50
C PRO A 54 129.80 33.49 -61.82
N ILE A 55 130.75 34.31 -62.27
CA ILE A 55 131.15 35.56 -61.62
C ILE A 55 129.94 36.49 -61.47
N GLY A 56 129.36 36.51 -60.26
CA GLY A 56 128.14 37.25 -59.94
C GLY A 56 126.89 36.43 -59.61
N TYR A 57 126.94 35.11 -59.41
CA TYR A 57 125.80 34.38 -58.80
C TYR A 57 125.70 34.69 -57.30
N ASP A 58 124.58 35.24 -56.87
CA ASP A 58 124.35 35.65 -55.48
C ASP A 58 123.85 34.48 -54.61
N LEU A 59 124.79 33.78 -53.97
CA LEU A 59 124.50 32.68 -53.06
C LEU A 59 123.82 33.13 -51.75
N ASP A 60 124.00 34.39 -51.33
CA ASP A 60 123.43 34.91 -50.08
C ASP A 60 121.96 35.29 -50.28
N ASN A 61 121.63 35.96 -51.39
CA ASN A 61 120.24 36.14 -51.78
C ASN A 61 119.56 34.79 -52.10
N ALA A 62 120.25 33.84 -52.72
CA ALA A 62 119.72 32.49 -52.91
C ALA A 62 119.41 31.78 -51.57
N ALA A 63 120.20 32.00 -50.52
CA ALA A 63 119.89 31.54 -49.17
C ALA A 63 118.69 32.27 -48.56
N GLN A 64 118.62 33.60 -48.68
CA GLN A 64 117.48 34.38 -48.20
C GLN A 64 116.17 33.97 -48.91
N VAL A 65 116.17 33.68 -50.21
CA VAL A 65 114.98 33.17 -50.92
C VAL A 65 114.51 31.83 -50.34
N ARG A 66 115.43 30.96 -49.89
CA ARG A 66 115.07 29.72 -49.18
C ARG A 66 114.52 30.03 -47.78
N ALA A 67 115.09 31.00 -47.06
CA ALA A 67 114.57 31.48 -45.78
C ALA A 67 113.13 32.02 -45.91
N ASP A 68 112.87 32.84 -46.93
CA ASP A 68 111.53 33.35 -47.26
C ASP A 68 110.56 32.18 -47.53
N GLN A 69 110.96 31.20 -48.35
CA GLN A 69 110.16 30.01 -48.69
C GLN A 69 109.81 29.15 -47.46
N CYS A 70 110.72 29.04 -46.50
CA CYS A 70 110.51 28.30 -45.26
C CYS A 70 109.68 29.08 -44.23
N THR A 71 109.84 30.40 -44.15
CA THR A 71 108.96 31.30 -43.38
C THR A 71 107.52 31.17 -43.86
N MET A 72 107.28 31.20 -45.18
CA MET A 72 105.94 30.93 -45.74
C MET A 72 105.46 29.51 -45.42
N SER A 73 106.35 28.51 -45.44
CA SER A 73 105.99 27.13 -45.10
C SER A 73 105.59 26.95 -43.62
N LEU A 74 106.21 27.68 -42.69
CA LEU A 74 105.81 27.76 -41.28
C LEU A 74 104.42 28.39 -41.13
N MET A 75 104.20 29.55 -41.74
CA MET A 75 102.89 30.24 -41.71
C MET A 75 101.77 29.40 -42.32
N LEU A 76 102.09 28.53 -43.29
CA LEU A 76 101.16 27.55 -43.86
C LEU A 76 100.82 26.38 -42.93
N ARG A 77 101.70 26.03 -41.99
CA ARG A 77 101.48 24.98 -40.99
C ARG A 77 100.73 25.51 -39.76
N LYS A 78 101.31 26.52 -39.10
CA LYS A 78 100.83 27.05 -37.81
C LYS A 78 99.72 28.09 -37.95
N GLY A 79 99.81 28.97 -38.95
CA GLY A 79 99.00 30.18 -39.08
C GLY A 79 97.49 29.99 -39.22
N GLY A 80 96.75 31.08 -39.10
CA GLY A 80 95.32 31.14 -39.35
C GLY A 80 94.97 31.25 -40.84
N GLN A 81 93.75 31.66 -41.15
CA GLN A 81 93.27 31.71 -42.54
C GLN A 81 93.94 32.85 -43.32
N GLU A 82 94.18 34.00 -42.69
CA GLU A 82 94.83 35.15 -43.34
C GLU A 82 96.35 34.92 -43.47
N LEU A 83 97.01 34.35 -42.45
CA LEU A 83 98.42 33.96 -42.53
C LEU A 83 98.65 32.88 -43.61
N LYS A 84 97.80 31.84 -43.65
CA LYS A 84 97.83 30.83 -44.72
C LYS A 84 97.56 31.46 -46.10
N ALA A 85 96.72 32.50 -46.20
CA ALA A 85 96.46 33.20 -47.47
C ALA A 85 97.66 34.04 -47.94
N VAL A 86 98.29 34.84 -47.06
CA VAL A 86 99.51 35.60 -47.38
C VAL A 86 100.64 34.65 -47.79
N ALA A 87 100.84 33.59 -47.02
CA ALA A 87 101.92 32.64 -47.27
C ALA A 87 101.74 31.81 -48.55
N ARG A 88 100.49 31.42 -48.86
CA ARG A 88 100.15 30.82 -50.17
C ARG A 88 100.35 31.83 -51.31
N GLY A 89 100.10 33.12 -51.06
CA GLY A 89 100.41 34.20 -52.00
C GLY A 89 101.90 34.28 -52.31
N GLY A 90 102.75 34.44 -51.28
CA GLY A 90 104.20 34.55 -51.41
C GLY A 90 104.86 33.38 -52.16
N LEU A 91 104.52 32.13 -51.81
CA LEU A 91 105.00 30.92 -52.53
C LEU A 91 104.51 30.79 -53.98
N ASN A 92 103.63 31.69 -54.42
CA ASN A 92 103.07 31.79 -55.76
C ASN A 92 103.25 33.19 -56.38
N ALA A 93 104.23 33.97 -55.91
CA ALA A 93 104.55 35.31 -56.42
C ALA A 93 105.87 35.35 -57.22
N THR A 94 106.43 36.53 -57.48
CA THR A 94 107.84 36.73 -57.84
C THR A 94 108.73 36.78 -56.59
N GLU A 95 110.04 36.78 -56.76
CA GLU A 95 111.02 36.78 -55.66
C GLU A 95 110.91 38.01 -54.75
N ALA A 96 110.75 39.20 -55.34
CA ALA A 96 110.59 40.45 -54.58
C ALA A 96 109.25 40.51 -53.80
N GLU A 97 108.18 39.95 -54.38
CA GLU A 97 106.88 39.82 -53.72
C GLU A 97 106.92 38.76 -52.60
N LEU A 98 107.66 37.66 -52.79
CA LEU A 98 107.94 36.66 -51.75
C LEU A 98 108.73 37.28 -50.58
N ARG A 99 109.82 38.02 -50.86
CA ARG A 99 110.58 38.77 -49.84
C ARG A 99 109.69 39.75 -49.07
N THR A 100 108.78 40.42 -49.76
CA THR A 100 107.79 41.34 -49.14
C THR A 100 106.77 40.58 -48.30
N ALA A 101 106.32 39.41 -48.75
CA ALA A 101 105.39 38.55 -48.02
C ALA A 101 106.03 37.88 -46.80
N ALA A 102 107.35 37.65 -46.81
CA ALA A 102 108.11 37.01 -45.73
C ALA A 102 108.75 37.99 -44.73
N ASP A 103 108.43 39.29 -44.81
CA ASP A 103 108.99 40.30 -43.91
C ASP A 103 108.46 40.14 -42.46
N LEU A 104 109.30 39.59 -41.59
CA LEU A 104 108.99 39.32 -40.17
C LEU A 104 109.07 40.56 -39.27
N ALA A 105 109.56 41.70 -39.77
CA ALA A 105 109.79 42.89 -38.94
C ALA A 105 108.49 43.65 -38.64
N PHE A 106 107.66 43.09 -37.76
CA PHE A 106 106.34 43.57 -37.34
C PHE A 106 106.34 44.97 -36.68
N TRP A 107 107.51 45.55 -36.41
CA TRP A 107 107.70 46.90 -35.87
C TRP A 107 107.85 47.99 -36.94
N LYS A 108 107.73 47.66 -38.24
CA LYS A 108 107.78 48.62 -39.35
C LYS A 108 106.47 49.41 -39.51
N ASP A 109 106.57 50.61 -40.08
CA ASP A 109 105.45 51.43 -40.54
C ASP A 109 105.64 51.75 -42.04
N PRO A 110 104.72 51.35 -42.95
CA PRO A 110 103.55 50.50 -42.69
C PRO A 110 103.94 49.07 -42.26
N PRO A 111 103.07 48.37 -41.50
CA PRO A 111 103.34 47.02 -41.04
C PRO A 111 103.41 46.00 -42.20
N PRO A 112 104.24 44.95 -42.08
CA PRO A 112 104.41 43.96 -43.14
C PRO A 112 103.18 43.05 -43.30
N PRO A 113 103.02 42.35 -44.44
CA PRO A 113 101.84 41.53 -44.73
C PRO A 113 101.52 40.45 -43.68
N LEU A 114 102.54 39.87 -43.04
CA LEU A 114 102.35 38.87 -41.98
C LEU A 114 101.83 39.45 -40.67
N ASP A 115 102.20 40.69 -40.31
CA ASP A 115 101.60 41.34 -39.13
C ASP A 115 100.11 41.60 -39.36
N VAL A 116 99.78 42.23 -40.49
CA VAL A 116 98.40 42.52 -40.86
C VAL A 116 97.55 41.25 -40.93
N ALA A 117 98.12 40.12 -41.37
CA ALA A 117 97.46 38.82 -41.34
C ALA A 117 97.33 38.25 -39.92
N PHE A 118 98.39 38.33 -39.09
CA PHE A 118 98.38 37.85 -37.71
C PHE A 118 97.32 38.56 -36.86
N GLN A 119 97.24 39.91 -36.92
CA GLN A 119 96.23 40.64 -36.15
C GLN A 119 94.80 40.31 -36.62
N LYS A 120 94.55 40.08 -37.92
CA LYS A 120 93.24 39.64 -38.41
C LYS A 120 92.87 38.23 -37.92
N ASP A 121 93.79 37.27 -37.98
CA ASP A 121 93.53 35.90 -37.52
C ASP A 121 93.25 35.87 -36.00
N LYS A 122 93.94 36.73 -35.24
CA LYS A 122 93.75 36.98 -33.81
C LYS A 122 92.41 37.64 -33.50
N ASP A 123 91.99 38.66 -34.24
CA ASP A 123 90.70 39.32 -34.03
C ASP A 123 89.52 38.45 -34.50
N TRP A 124 89.69 37.67 -35.57
CA TRP A 124 88.73 36.63 -35.95
C TRP A 124 88.54 35.60 -34.82
N ALA A 125 89.63 35.10 -34.24
CA ALA A 125 89.57 34.10 -33.20
C ALA A 125 88.96 34.65 -31.89
N ARG A 126 89.10 35.95 -31.60
CA ARG A 126 88.46 36.63 -30.45
C ARG A 126 86.95 36.66 -30.63
N ALA A 127 86.52 37.27 -31.73
CA ALA A 127 85.12 37.32 -32.12
C ALA A 127 84.50 35.91 -32.21
N LYS A 128 85.30 34.89 -32.54
CA LYS A 128 84.84 33.50 -32.55
C LYS A 128 84.68 32.89 -31.16
N LEU A 129 85.56 33.18 -30.20
CA LEU A 129 85.34 32.77 -28.81
C LEU A 129 84.11 33.48 -28.22
N ASP A 130 83.96 34.78 -28.46
CA ASP A 130 82.77 35.54 -28.04
C ASP A 130 81.48 34.97 -28.66
N GLU A 131 81.50 34.62 -29.95
CA GLU A 131 80.37 33.99 -30.65
C GLU A 131 80.00 32.61 -30.05
N LEU A 132 80.96 31.85 -29.53
CA LEU A 132 80.74 30.53 -28.94
C LEU A 132 80.31 30.61 -27.46
N ASN A 133 80.88 31.53 -26.70
CA ASN A 133 80.53 31.76 -25.30
C ASN A 133 79.09 32.27 -25.17
N ASN A 134 78.68 33.22 -26.02
CA ASN A 134 77.33 33.83 -26.01
C ASN A 134 76.23 32.88 -26.57
N ARG A 135 76.44 31.56 -26.53
CA ARG A 135 75.47 30.53 -26.92
C ARG A 135 74.77 29.90 -25.73
N SER A 136 75.39 29.91 -24.55
CA SER A 136 74.79 29.48 -23.28
C SER A 136 73.50 30.24 -23.00
N GLU A 137 73.53 31.57 -23.08
CA GLU A 137 72.38 32.48 -22.90
C GLU A 137 71.17 32.06 -23.76
N VAL A 138 71.39 31.70 -25.02
CA VAL A 138 70.33 31.30 -25.98
C VAL A 138 69.84 29.85 -25.75
N TRP A 139 70.62 29.04 -25.04
CA TRP A 139 70.16 27.76 -24.51
C TRP A 139 69.37 27.94 -23.21
N GLU A 140 69.78 28.86 -22.35
CA GLU A 140 69.10 29.26 -21.11
C GLU A 140 67.73 29.91 -21.38
N GLU A 141 67.58 30.76 -22.40
CA GLU A 141 66.27 31.23 -22.89
C GLU A 141 65.30 30.05 -23.12
N SER A 142 65.81 28.93 -23.65
CA SER A 142 65.03 27.73 -23.98
C SER A 142 64.72 26.88 -22.74
N LEU A 143 65.46 27.06 -21.64
CA LEU A 143 65.24 26.43 -20.32
C LEU A 143 64.44 27.31 -19.35
N SER A 144 64.39 28.62 -19.58
CA SER A 144 63.76 29.64 -18.72
C SER A 144 62.34 29.31 -18.18
N PRO A 145 61.45 28.58 -18.88
CA PRO A 145 60.15 28.19 -18.33
C PRO A 145 60.24 27.20 -17.15
N THR A 146 61.43 26.66 -16.84
CA THR A 146 61.64 25.81 -15.66
C THR A 146 62.07 26.59 -14.42
N PHE A 147 62.57 27.83 -14.56
CA PHE A 147 63.21 28.56 -13.47
C PHE A 147 62.21 28.82 -12.33
N GLY A 148 62.61 28.57 -11.08
CA GLY A 148 61.72 28.65 -9.92
C GLY A 148 60.69 27.51 -9.80
N SER A 149 60.58 26.62 -10.80
CA SER A 149 59.88 25.34 -10.75
C SER A 149 60.85 24.14 -10.71
N THR A 150 62.09 24.40 -10.30
CA THR A 150 63.15 23.40 -10.19
C THR A 150 62.87 22.48 -8.98
N PRO A 151 62.94 21.15 -9.13
CA PRO A 151 62.60 20.23 -8.03
C PRO A 151 63.45 20.46 -6.78
N LEU A 152 62.81 20.55 -5.60
CA LEU A 152 63.42 20.92 -4.31
C LEU A 152 64.63 20.09 -3.85
N ASN A 153 64.85 18.90 -4.45
CA ASN A 153 66.00 18.03 -4.18
C ASN A 153 66.86 17.77 -5.43
N HIS A 154 66.80 18.67 -6.42
CA HIS A 154 67.63 18.71 -7.63
C HIS A 154 68.27 20.10 -7.84
N SER A 155 68.28 20.95 -6.80
CA SER A 155 68.83 22.32 -6.81
C SER A 155 70.34 22.40 -6.56
N VAL A 156 71.05 21.26 -6.61
CA VAL A 156 72.51 21.22 -6.72
C VAL A 156 72.91 21.32 -8.19
N ASP A 157 73.88 22.18 -8.47
CA ASP A 157 74.61 22.28 -9.75
C ASP A 157 73.77 22.59 -11.00
N GLY A 158 72.82 23.54 -10.88
CA GLY A 158 72.20 24.25 -12.02
C GLY A 158 71.43 23.40 -13.04
N VAL A 159 71.13 22.14 -12.73
CA VAL A 159 70.85 21.06 -13.71
C VAL A 159 69.67 21.34 -14.66
N PHE A 160 68.70 22.16 -14.27
CA PHE A 160 67.57 22.55 -15.14
C PHE A 160 67.68 23.98 -15.69
N GLU A 161 68.58 24.80 -15.17
CA GLU A 161 68.55 26.25 -15.32
C GLU A 161 69.60 26.75 -16.35
N TRP A 162 70.88 26.38 -16.20
CA TRP A 162 71.97 26.81 -17.12
C TRP A 162 72.92 25.67 -17.53
N VAL A 163 73.64 25.85 -18.64
CA VAL A 163 74.70 24.91 -19.05
C VAL A 163 76.01 25.36 -18.41
N GLU A 164 76.55 24.56 -17.50
CA GLU A 164 77.80 24.89 -16.79
C GLU A 164 79.03 24.78 -17.71
N ASP A 165 80.03 25.64 -17.51
CA ASP A 165 81.28 25.69 -18.29
C ASP A 165 81.94 24.31 -18.47
N LYS A 166 81.93 23.49 -17.41
CA LYS A 166 82.51 22.14 -17.43
C LYS A 166 81.82 21.21 -18.43
N ASP A 167 80.59 21.53 -18.84
CA ASP A 167 79.74 20.78 -19.76
C ASP A 167 79.41 21.54 -21.06
N ASP A 168 80.09 22.67 -21.32
CA ASP A 168 79.95 23.43 -22.56
C ASP A 168 80.25 22.56 -23.81
N PRO A 169 79.31 22.44 -24.76
CA PRO A 169 79.49 21.65 -25.97
C PRO A 169 80.68 22.02 -26.86
N PHE A 170 81.10 23.28 -26.92
CA PHE A 170 82.21 23.72 -27.80
C PHE A 170 83.57 23.42 -27.17
N VAL A 171 83.68 23.52 -25.84
CA VAL A 171 84.81 23.01 -25.05
C VAL A 171 84.90 21.49 -25.21
N LYS A 172 83.80 20.74 -25.05
CA LYS A 172 83.79 19.27 -25.22
C LYS A 172 84.16 18.83 -26.64
N VAL A 173 83.78 19.58 -27.67
CA VAL A 173 84.15 19.34 -29.07
C VAL A 173 85.63 19.69 -29.36
N GLY A 174 86.30 20.39 -28.43
CA GLY A 174 87.67 20.89 -28.59
C GLY A 174 87.77 22.15 -29.44
N LEU A 175 86.63 22.74 -29.86
CA LEU A 175 86.62 23.93 -30.71
C LEU A 175 87.08 25.16 -29.95
N SER A 176 86.52 25.43 -28.77
CA SER A 176 86.91 26.59 -27.94
C SER A 176 88.38 26.49 -27.54
N ASN A 177 88.85 25.30 -27.17
CA ASN A 177 90.26 25.05 -26.82
C ASN A 177 91.19 25.34 -28.00
N TRP A 178 90.90 24.82 -29.19
CA TRP A 178 91.73 25.07 -30.37
C TRP A 178 91.75 26.54 -30.82
N VAL A 179 90.62 27.25 -30.72
CA VAL A 179 90.59 28.70 -31.00
C VAL A 179 91.39 29.46 -29.92
N ALA A 180 91.35 29.02 -28.66
CA ALA A 180 92.13 29.61 -27.57
C ALA A 180 93.64 29.33 -27.68
N GLU A 181 94.06 28.12 -28.06
CA GLU A 181 95.46 27.70 -28.24
C GLU A 181 96.21 28.61 -29.22
N ARG A 182 95.52 29.15 -30.24
CA ARG A 182 96.05 30.13 -31.20
C ARG A 182 96.44 31.51 -30.60
N PHE A 183 96.12 31.79 -29.34
CA PHE A 183 96.48 33.04 -28.66
C PHE A 183 97.68 32.96 -27.71
N TRP A 184 98.06 31.75 -27.30
CA TRP A 184 99.07 31.57 -26.26
C TRP A 184 100.51 31.61 -26.79
N HIS A 185 100.68 31.53 -28.10
CA HIS A 185 101.91 31.95 -28.78
C HIS A 185 101.82 33.44 -29.11
N SER A 186 102.82 34.22 -28.71
CA SER A 186 102.95 35.58 -29.20
C SER A 186 103.36 35.59 -30.67
N GLN A 187 103.20 36.74 -31.31
CA GLN A 187 103.65 36.96 -32.69
C GLN A 187 105.15 36.73 -32.86
N PHE A 188 105.92 37.06 -31.82
CA PHE A 188 107.36 36.84 -31.73
C PHE A 188 107.68 35.34 -31.69
N ASP A 189 107.04 34.58 -30.79
CA ASP A 189 107.25 33.12 -30.67
C ASP A 189 106.90 32.35 -31.95
N LEU A 190 105.95 32.85 -32.75
CA LEU A 190 105.56 32.26 -34.04
C LEU A 190 106.51 32.67 -35.18
N PHE A 191 107.16 33.82 -35.10
CA PHE A 191 108.04 34.34 -36.15
C PHE A 191 109.49 33.86 -35.98
N ASP A 192 109.91 33.61 -34.73
CA ASP A 192 111.23 33.12 -34.35
C ASP A 192 111.29 31.56 -34.24
N GLU A 193 110.25 30.83 -34.67
CA GLU A 193 110.20 29.36 -34.64
C GLU A 193 111.10 28.74 -35.73
N ASP A 194 112.39 28.56 -35.41
CA ASP A 194 113.37 27.88 -36.27
C ASP A 194 112.82 26.55 -36.83
N GLN A 195 112.79 26.45 -38.17
CA GLN A 195 112.30 25.29 -38.90
C GLN A 195 113.45 24.32 -39.28
N THR A 196 114.68 24.63 -38.91
CA THR A 196 115.86 23.86 -39.31
C THR A 196 115.90 22.53 -38.56
N PRO A 197 116.03 21.38 -39.25
CA PRO A 197 116.05 20.08 -38.58
C PRO A 197 117.31 19.95 -37.72
N LEU A 198 117.15 19.68 -36.42
CA LEU A 198 118.27 19.51 -35.50
C LEU A 198 118.91 18.12 -35.64
N ALA A 199 120.23 18.05 -35.47
CA ALA A 199 120.98 16.80 -35.43
C ALA A 199 120.57 15.95 -34.22
N SER A 200 120.55 14.62 -34.36
CA SER A 200 120.39 13.74 -33.20
C SER A 200 121.60 13.87 -32.28
N LYS A 201 121.43 13.60 -30.97
CA LYS A 201 122.51 13.76 -29.98
C LYS A 201 123.78 13.01 -30.37
N GLU A 202 123.64 11.83 -30.95
CA GLU A 202 124.73 10.98 -31.41
C GLU A 202 125.55 11.66 -32.51
N SER A 203 124.89 12.35 -33.44
CA SER A 203 125.55 13.15 -34.48
C SER A 203 126.21 14.40 -33.90
N VAL A 204 125.59 15.08 -32.93
CA VAL A 204 126.19 16.25 -32.25
C VAL A 204 127.46 15.83 -31.51
N ASP A 205 127.40 14.75 -30.73
CA ASP A 205 128.54 14.21 -29.98
C ASP A 205 129.68 13.78 -30.94
N ALA A 206 129.35 13.20 -32.09
CA ALA A 206 130.33 12.79 -33.11
C ALA A 206 131.00 13.98 -33.82
N VAL A 207 130.24 15.02 -34.19
CA VAL A 207 130.80 16.27 -34.76
C VAL A 207 131.77 16.91 -33.78
N ASN A 208 131.35 17.03 -32.52
CA ASN A 208 132.18 17.60 -31.45
C ASN A 208 133.47 16.80 -31.21
N ALA A 209 133.40 15.46 -31.25
CA ALA A 209 134.57 14.60 -31.07
C ALA A 209 135.60 14.75 -32.20
N ILE A 210 135.16 14.92 -33.46
CA ILE A 210 136.06 15.16 -34.60
C ILE A 210 136.65 16.58 -34.53
N GLY A 211 135.81 17.59 -34.27
CA GLY A 211 136.25 18.98 -34.26
C GLY A 211 137.19 19.32 -33.11
N ALA A 212 137.01 18.72 -31.93
CA ALA A 212 137.93 18.88 -30.80
C ALA A 212 139.35 18.36 -31.08
N VAL A 213 139.53 17.46 -32.05
CA VAL A 213 140.84 16.93 -32.46
C VAL A 213 141.49 17.78 -33.56
N ARG A 214 140.69 18.35 -34.48
CA ARG A 214 141.19 19.12 -35.64
C ARG A 214 141.26 20.63 -35.39
N TYR A 215 140.13 21.21 -34.98
CA TYR A 215 139.91 22.67 -34.89
C TYR A 215 140.19 23.22 -33.47
N SER A 216 141.07 22.57 -32.72
CA SER A 216 141.49 23.00 -31.38
C SER A 216 142.14 24.40 -31.40
N PRO A 217 141.96 25.25 -30.37
CA PRO A 217 142.63 26.55 -30.27
C PRO A 217 144.18 26.50 -30.35
N ASP A 218 144.78 25.38 -29.96
CA ASP A 218 146.23 25.13 -30.03
C ASP A 218 146.68 24.45 -31.34
N GLY A 219 145.73 24.17 -32.25
CA GLY A 219 145.97 23.50 -33.53
C GLY A 219 146.46 24.44 -34.63
N GLY A 220 147.42 23.98 -35.44
CA GLY A 220 147.99 24.75 -36.55
C GLY A 220 147.14 24.82 -37.83
N GLU A 221 145.81 24.69 -37.72
CA GLU A 221 144.88 24.76 -38.86
C GLU A 221 144.45 26.21 -39.17
N VAL A 222 143.74 26.40 -40.29
CA VAL A 222 143.36 27.72 -40.80
C VAL A 222 142.34 28.39 -39.85
N LEU A 223 142.58 29.65 -39.49
CA LEU A 223 141.73 30.45 -38.60
C LEU A 223 140.25 30.43 -39.01
N GLU A 224 139.99 30.53 -40.32
CA GLU A 224 138.67 30.53 -40.94
C GLU A 224 137.92 29.20 -40.68
N ALA A 225 138.61 28.07 -40.68
CA ALA A 225 138.02 26.76 -40.39
C ALA A 225 137.68 26.59 -38.89
N ARG A 226 138.51 27.11 -37.98
CA ARG A 226 138.15 27.16 -36.55
C ARG A 226 136.93 28.04 -36.31
N GLN A 227 136.85 29.20 -36.96
CA GLN A 227 135.70 30.10 -36.85
C GLN A 227 134.43 29.46 -37.43
N ALA A 228 134.51 28.72 -38.54
CA ALA A 228 133.39 27.95 -39.08
C ALA A 228 132.90 26.86 -38.10
N PHE A 229 133.82 26.18 -37.39
CA PHE A 229 133.47 25.20 -36.36
C PHE A 229 132.82 25.84 -35.13
N GLU A 230 133.27 27.04 -34.73
CA GLU A 230 132.68 27.80 -33.62
C GLU A 230 131.25 28.27 -33.94
N HIS A 231 130.97 28.75 -35.17
CA HIS A 231 129.59 29.04 -35.60
C HIS A 231 128.71 27.79 -35.50
N LEU A 232 129.15 26.68 -36.11
CA LEU A 232 128.46 25.40 -36.21
C LEU A 232 128.10 24.76 -34.84
N THR A 233 128.85 25.08 -33.78
CA THR A 233 128.71 24.43 -32.46
C THR A 233 128.17 25.33 -31.35
N TRP A 234 128.22 26.66 -31.51
CA TRP A 234 127.92 27.59 -30.41
C TRP A 234 126.84 28.63 -30.73
N MET A 235 126.68 29.08 -31.97
CA MET A 235 125.77 30.19 -32.30
C MET A 235 124.31 29.76 -32.54
N HIS A 236 124.10 28.49 -32.87
CA HIS A 236 122.78 27.88 -33.03
C HIS A 236 122.84 26.41 -32.57
N PRO A 237 121.70 25.73 -32.31
CA PRO A 237 121.70 24.29 -32.13
C PRO A 237 122.19 23.57 -33.40
N MET A 238 123.04 22.56 -33.23
CA MET A 238 123.66 21.81 -34.35
C MET A 238 122.60 21.29 -35.34
N TYR A 239 122.62 21.79 -36.57
CA TYR A 239 121.69 21.38 -37.63
C TYR A 239 122.06 20.02 -38.22
N ALA A 240 121.05 19.22 -38.57
CA ALA A 240 121.20 17.83 -39.02
C ALA A 240 122.00 17.69 -40.31
N ASP A 241 121.85 18.64 -41.24
CA ASP A 241 122.53 18.58 -42.53
C ASP A 241 123.98 19.08 -42.47
N ASP A 242 124.27 20.10 -41.65
CA ASP A 242 125.67 20.51 -41.40
C ASP A 242 126.43 19.43 -40.64
N ALA A 243 125.79 18.79 -39.65
CA ALA A 243 126.32 17.60 -39.01
C ALA A 243 126.55 16.46 -40.03
N ARG A 244 125.62 16.23 -40.97
CA ARG A 244 125.82 15.24 -42.06
C ARG A 244 127.04 15.59 -42.90
N ILE A 245 127.18 16.82 -43.39
CA ILE A 245 128.31 17.24 -44.25
C ILE A 245 129.63 17.08 -43.48
N PHE A 246 129.71 17.60 -42.26
CA PHE A 246 130.92 17.53 -41.44
C PHE A 246 131.32 16.08 -41.11
N LEU A 247 130.35 15.20 -40.83
CA LEU A 247 130.61 13.77 -40.60
C LEU A 247 130.97 13.01 -41.89
N GLN A 248 130.35 13.35 -43.02
CA GLN A 248 130.58 12.74 -44.34
C GLN A 248 132.02 12.96 -44.82
N HIS A 249 132.60 14.14 -44.58
CA HIS A 249 133.97 14.48 -44.95
C HIS A 249 134.98 14.36 -43.79
N GLY A 250 134.51 14.06 -42.57
CA GLY A 250 135.34 13.92 -41.37
C GLY A 250 135.96 15.24 -40.87
N GLY A 251 135.27 16.35 -41.12
CA GLY A 251 135.72 17.73 -41.01
C GLY A 251 135.06 18.58 -42.11
N PHE A 252 135.52 19.82 -42.32
CA PHE A 252 135.07 20.60 -43.48
C PHE A 252 135.59 20.01 -44.80
N PRO A 253 134.83 20.05 -45.90
CA PRO A 253 135.29 19.56 -47.20
C PRO A 253 136.52 20.34 -47.70
N THR A 254 137.59 19.64 -48.09
CA THR A 254 138.86 20.25 -48.55
C THR A 254 139.07 20.19 -50.07
N SER A 255 138.15 19.61 -50.82
CA SER A 255 138.25 19.44 -52.28
C SER A 255 136.87 19.23 -52.91
N ALA A 256 136.61 19.89 -54.04
CA ALA A 256 135.38 19.71 -54.82
C ALA A 256 135.45 18.42 -55.67
N PRO A 257 134.37 17.61 -55.74
CA PRO A 257 134.22 16.62 -56.80
C PRO A 257 134.06 17.31 -58.17
N ALA A 258 134.56 16.69 -59.25
CA ALA A 258 134.47 17.30 -60.58
C ALA A 258 133.01 17.34 -61.11
N PRO A 259 132.58 18.39 -61.84
CA PRO A 259 131.15 18.63 -62.12
C PRO A 259 130.39 17.54 -62.89
N ASP A 260 131.09 16.65 -63.60
CA ASP A 260 130.53 15.54 -64.38
C ASP A 260 130.48 14.20 -63.60
N THR A 261 130.93 14.19 -62.34
CA THR A 261 130.99 12.98 -61.49
C THR A 261 129.66 12.61 -60.83
N MET A 262 129.56 11.35 -60.39
CA MET A 262 128.41 10.89 -59.58
C MET A 262 128.41 11.59 -58.22
N GLU A 263 129.59 11.78 -57.65
CA GLU A 263 129.87 12.41 -56.37
C GLU A 263 129.35 13.85 -56.35
N PHE A 264 129.69 14.66 -57.36
CA PHE A 264 129.14 16.02 -57.52
C PHE A 264 127.60 16.02 -57.61
N ARG A 265 127.01 15.05 -58.34
CA ARG A 265 125.55 14.93 -58.44
C ARG A 265 124.89 14.49 -57.13
N LEU A 266 125.54 13.65 -56.33
CA LEU A 266 125.05 13.26 -55.00
C LEU A 266 125.06 14.46 -54.06
N ASP A 267 126.12 15.27 -54.05
CA ASP A 267 126.18 16.49 -53.24
C ASP A 267 125.13 17.52 -53.68
N VAL A 268 124.89 17.69 -55.00
CA VAL A 268 123.80 18.55 -55.52
C VAL A 268 122.40 18.05 -55.07
N GLU A 269 122.12 16.75 -55.08
CA GLU A 269 120.84 16.23 -54.57
C GLU A 269 120.74 16.31 -53.03
N ALA A 270 121.86 16.18 -52.31
CA ALA A 270 121.91 16.36 -50.87
C ALA A 270 121.64 17.82 -50.47
N LEU A 271 122.25 18.79 -51.15
CA LEU A 271 121.99 20.22 -50.97
C LEU A 271 120.53 20.59 -51.30
N LYS A 272 119.92 20.03 -52.34
CA LYS A 272 118.47 20.21 -52.57
C LYS A 272 117.61 19.56 -51.49
N SER A 273 118.11 18.52 -50.81
CA SER A 273 117.40 17.88 -49.70
C SER A 273 117.52 18.70 -48.40
N ARG A 274 118.67 19.36 -48.17
CA ARG A 274 118.88 20.41 -47.16
C ARG A 274 117.88 21.56 -47.35
N PHE A 275 117.78 22.09 -48.56
CA PHE A 275 116.87 23.19 -48.88
C PHE A 275 115.39 22.81 -48.68
N ALA A 276 115.01 21.59 -49.09
CA ALA A 276 113.66 21.07 -48.93
C ALA A 276 113.29 20.74 -47.47
N SER A 277 114.27 20.56 -46.58
CA SER A 277 114.05 20.33 -45.15
C SER A 277 114.05 21.61 -44.31
N CYS A 278 114.19 22.78 -44.93
CA CYS A 278 114.32 24.10 -44.30
C CYS A 278 115.61 24.37 -43.51
N ALA A 279 116.69 23.64 -43.81
CA ALA A 279 118.04 24.18 -43.62
C ALA A 279 118.33 25.14 -44.80
N THR A 280 118.08 26.44 -44.57
CA THR A 280 118.04 27.45 -45.65
C THR A 280 119.38 28.12 -45.90
N GLU A 281 120.22 28.22 -44.88
CA GLU A 281 121.59 28.75 -44.93
C GLU A 281 122.50 27.92 -45.86
N ASN A 282 123.47 28.59 -46.48
CA ASN A 282 124.58 27.92 -47.16
C ASN A 282 125.43 27.16 -46.12
N PRO A 283 125.87 25.91 -46.38
CA PRO A 283 126.75 25.19 -45.46
C PRO A 283 128.05 25.94 -45.21
N GLN A 284 128.62 25.74 -44.02
CA GLN A 284 129.92 26.30 -43.64
C GLN A 284 131.06 25.72 -44.51
N ASP A 285 131.57 26.52 -45.45
CA ASP A 285 132.61 26.14 -46.42
C ASP A 285 133.87 27.04 -46.29
N PRO A 286 134.70 26.85 -45.24
CA PRO A 286 135.91 27.64 -45.03
C PRO A 286 137.01 27.38 -46.08
N HIS A 287 136.84 26.38 -46.95
CA HIS A 287 137.79 26.03 -47.99
C HIS A 287 137.34 26.43 -49.41
N LYS A 288 136.10 26.92 -49.55
CA LYS A 288 135.50 27.44 -50.80
C LYS A 288 135.45 26.39 -51.92
N VAL A 289 135.06 25.16 -51.55
CA VAL A 289 134.98 24.02 -52.47
C VAL A 289 133.55 23.56 -52.80
N MET A 290 132.54 24.08 -52.11
CA MET A 290 131.12 23.74 -52.31
C MET A 290 130.40 24.70 -53.28
N GLY A 291 130.97 25.87 -53.58
CA GLY A 291 130.38 26.92 -54.42
C GLY A 291 129.70 26.43 -55.71
N PRO A 292 130.40 25.71 -56.61
CA PRO A 292 129.80 25.20 -57.85
C PRO A 292 128.61 24.25 -57.63
N ALA A 293 128.67 23.40 -56.60
CA ALA A 293 127.57 22.52 -56.23
C ALA A 293 126.38 23.30 -55.66
N LEU A 294 126.63 24.35 -54.87
CA LEU A 294 125.60 25.24 -54.32
C LEU A 294 124.89 26.05 -55.40
N VAL A 295 125.59 26.54 -56.42
CA VAL A 295 125.01 27.26 -57.57
C VAL A 295 124.09 26.34 -58.37
N VAL A 296 124.55 25.12 -58.70
CA VAL A 296 123.74 24.13 -59.44
C VAL A 296 122.54 23.67 -58.61
N ALA A 297 122.73 23.34 -57.34
CA ALA A 297 121.65 22.93 -56.44
C ALA A 297 120.60 24.04 -56.27
N SER A 298 121.01 25.29 -56.08
CA SER A 298 120.08 26.43 -55.92
C SER A 298 119.27 26.69 -57.18
N THR A 299 119.91 26.60 -58.35
CA THR A 299 119.26 26.81 -59.66
C THR A 299 118.27 25.68 -59.98
N GLU A 300 118.68 24.42 -59.79
CA GLU A 300 117.79 23.27 -59.98
C GLU A 300 116.64 23.24 -58.95
N TRP A 301 116.86 23.73 -57.73
CA TRP A 301 115.84 23.83 -56.69
C TRP A 301 114.71 24.79 -57.08
N GLN A 302 115.05 26.00 -57.53
CA GLN A 302 114.03 26.96 -57.95
C GLN A 302 113.30 26.49 -59.22
N ALA A 303 113.96 25.76 -60.11
CA ALA A 303 113.30 25.11 -61.26
C ALA A 303 112.31 24.01 -60.82
N GLU A 304 112.67 23.17 -59.85
CA GLU A 304 111.80 22.15 -59.26
C GLU A 304 110.58 22.76 -58.53
N LEU A 305 110.79 23.84 -57.77
CA LEU A 305 109.72 24.61 -57.11
C LEU A 305 108.81 25.35 -58.09
N ALA A 306 109.34 25.84 -59.20
CA ALA A 306 108.55 26.50 -60.25
C ALA A 306 107.67 25.49 -61.00
N GLY A 307 108.22 24.33 -61.37
CA GLY A 307 107.51 23.28 -62.12
C GLY A 307 106.26 22.73 -61.41
N GLN A 308 106.26 22.69 -60.07
CA GLN A 308 105.17 22.16 -59.26
C GLN A 308 104.29 23.25 -58.59
N ARG A 309 104.49 24.53 -58.96
CA ARG A 309 103.86 25.72 -58.34
C ARG A 309 102.32 25.67 -58.31
N ALA A 310 101.69 25.39 -59.45
CA ALA A 310 100.22 25.38 -59.56
C ALA A 310 99.56 24.25 -58.73
N GLN A 311 100.21 23.10 -58.63
CA GLN A 311 99.76 21.98 -57.81
C GLN A 311 99.95 22.28 -56.33
N ARG A 312 101.06 22.92 -55.95
CA ARG A 312 101.32 23.41 -54.59
C ARG A 312 100.24 24.41 -54.14
N ASP A 313 99.92 25.43 -54.95
CA ASP A 313 98.79 26.34 -54.66
C ASP A 313 97.47 25.59 -54.45
N THR A 314 97.14 24.69 -55.40
CA THR A 314 95.88 23.91 -55.36
C THR A 314 95.75 23.08 -54.08
N ILE A 315 96.84 22.47 -53.61
CA ILE A 315 96.91 21.71 -52.36
C ILE A 315 96.73 22.61 -51.14
N LEU A 316 97.47 23.72 -51.07
CA LEU A 316 97.45 24.62 -49.90
C LEU A 316 96.11 25.36 -49.77
N GLY A 317 95.47 25.71 -50.90
CA GLY A 317 94.11 26.23 -50.92
C GLY A 317 93.06 25.20 -50.51
N ALA A 318 93.27 23.92 -50.85
CA ALA A 318 92.39 22.83 -50.42
C ALA A 318 92.50 22.55 -48.92
N GLU A 319 93.71 22.57 -48.34
CA GLU A 319 93.94 22.40 -46.90
C GLU A 319 93.22 23.50 -46.10
N ALA A 320 93.49 24.77 -46.41
CA ALA A 320 92.87 25.89 -45.72
C ALA A 320 91.32 25.86 -45.82
N ASN A 321 90.77 25.46 -46.97
CA ASN A 321 89.33 25.29 -47.16
C ASN A 321 88.77 24.10 -46.35
N ALA A 322 89.43 22.94 -46.34
CA ALA A 322 88.98 21.77 -45.57
C ALA A 322 89.02 22.03 -44.06
N SER A 323 90.06 22.71 -43.57
CA SER A 323 90.17 23.17 -42.18
C SER A 323 89.03 24.12 -41.81
N LYS A 324 88.70 25.09 -42.68
CA LYS A 324 87.55 25.99 -42.51
C LYS A 324 86.21 25.26 -42.46
N GLN A 325 86.01 24.22 -43.28
CA GLN A 325 84.82 23.39 -43.21
C GLN A 325 84.76 22.56 -41.91
N LEU A 326 85.90 22.05 -41.42
CA LEU A 326 85.97 21.38 -40.14
C LEU A 326 85.53 22.29 -38.99
N THR A 327 85.97 23.56 -38.96
CA THR A 327 85.51 24.55 -37.97
C THR A 327 83.98 24.72 -37.99
N VAL A 328 83.38 24.80 -39.17
CA VAL A 328 81.91 24.91 -39.35
C VAL A 328 81.19 23.65 -38.89
N ALA A 329 81.73 22.45 -39.19
CA ALA A 329 81.18 21.20 -38.72
C ALA A 329 81.25 21.09 -37.18
N ALA A 330 82.38 21.45 -36.58
CA ALA A 330 82.61 21.38 -35.13
C ALA A 330 81.63 22.26 -34.37
N GLN A 331 81.39 23.50 -34.83
CA GLN A 331 80.36 24.36 -34.24
C GLN A 331 78.95 23.75 -34.41
N ALA A 332 78.63 23.17 -35.56
CA ALA A 332 77.34 22.54 -35.78
C ALA A 332 77.11 21.33 -34.83
N LEU A 333 78.16 20.59 -34.47
CA LEU A 333 78.09 19.54 -33.44
C LEU A 333 77.85 20.12 -32.04
N GLY A 334 78.60 21.14 -31.62
CA GLY A 334 78.40 21.80 -30.32
C GLY A 334 76.96 22.33 -30.16
N GLU A 335 76.44 22.97 -31.20
CA GLU A 335 75.03 23.40 -31.25
C GLU A 335 74.03 22.23 -31.15
N ALA A 336 74.27 21.12 -31.88
CA ALA A 336 73.38 19.96 -31.83
C ALA A 336 73.37 19.29 -30.44
N LEU A 337 74.51 19.28 -29.75
CA LEU A 337 74.66 18.80 -28.38
C LEU A 337 73.92 19.70 -27.38
N GLY A 338 74.06 21.04 -27.48
CA GLY A 338 73.30 21.99 -26.67
C GLY A 338 71.78 21.80 -26.80
N GLN A 339 71.28 21.57 -28.03
CA GLN A 339 69.86 21.23 -28.22
C GLN A 339 69.46 19.88 -27.62
N SER A 340 70.37 18.90 -27.59
CA SER A 340 70.10 17.61 -26.94
C SER A 340 70.04 17.73 -25.41
N ILE A 341 70.93 18.55 -24.82
CA ILE A 341 70.93 18.88 -23.38
C ILE A 341 69.60 19.54 -22.99
N ILE A 342 69.14 20.55 -23.74
CA ILE A 342 67.82 21.19 -23.53
C ILE A 342 66.70 20.15 -23.54
N ALA A 343 66.64 19.29 -24.58
CA ALA A 343 65.58 18.29 -24.69
C ALA A 343 65.63 17.21 -23.59
N SER A 344 66.82 16.82 -23.11
CA SER A 344 66.94 15.86 -22.01
C SER A 344 66.44 16.47 -20.70
N ARG A 345 66.94 17.66 -20.33
CA ARG A 345 66.54 18.38 -19.11
C ARG A 345 65.04 18.68 -19.08
N LEU A 346 64.49 19.23 -20.16
CA LEU A 346 63.05 19.52 -20.26
C LEU A 346 62.17 18.27 -20.16
N THR A 347 62.66 17.09 -20.56
CA THR A 347 61.91 15.83 -20.42
C THR A 347 62.08 15.18 -19.05
N GLU A 348 63.20 15.37 -18.38
CA GLU A 348 63.38 15.02 -16.97
C GLU A 348 62.49 15.88 -16.05
N TRP A 349 62.39 17.19 -16.31
CA TRP A 349 61.45 18.10 -15.63
C TRP A 349 60.00 17.61 -15.79
N GLN A 350 59.58 17.25 -17.01
CA GLN A 350 58.24 16.68 -17.25
C GLN A 350 58.06 15.34 -16.51
N ALA A 351 59.07 14.47 -16.52
CA ALA A 351 59.02 13.18 -15.85
C ALA A 351 58.89 13.29 -14.33
N TYR A 352 59.39 14.36 -13.73
CA TYR A 352 59.19 14.70 -12.32
C TYR A 352 57.77 15.24 -12.07
N TRP A 353 57.42 16.38 -12.68
CA TRP A 353 56.20 17.12 -12.34
C TRP A 353 54.90 16.43 -12.74
N LEU A 354 54.92 15.50 -13.71
CA LEU A 354 53.75 14.67 -14.01
C LEU A 354 53.37 13.70 -12.88
N LYS A 355 54.27 13.45 -11.91
CA LYS A 355 53.99 12.59 -10.74
C LYS A 355 53.58 13.35 -9.47
N GLN A 356 53.66 14.69 -9.49
CA GLN A 356 53.39 15.52 -8.31
C GLN A 356 51.97 16.09 -8.33
N THR A 357 51.38 16.25 -7.15
CA THR A 357 50.05 16.84 -6.94
C THR A 357 50.08 18.18 -6.20
N GLU A 358 51.08 18.40 -5.35
CA GLU A 358 51.32 19.66 -4.64
C GLU A 358 52.37 20.48 -5.40
N ASP A 359 52.26 21.81 -5.32
CA ASP A 359 53.12 22.83 -5.97
C ASP A 359 53.42 22.62 -7.46
N ARG A 360 52.55 21.86 -8.16
CA ARG A 360 52.74 21.50 -9.56
C ARG A 360 52.56 22.72 -10.49
N PRO A 361 53.51 22.98 -11.42
CA PRO A 361 53.40 24.02 -12.45
C PRO A 361 52.19 23.88 -13.38
N ASP A 362 51.75 25.01 -13.94
CA ASP A 362 50.51 25.13 -14.70
C ASP A 362 50.57 24.55 -16.13
N GLU A 363 49.40 24.45 -16.76
CA GLU A 363 49.27 23.89 -18.12
C GLU A 363 49.97 24.74 -19.19
N ALA A 364 50.10 26.06 -18.96
CA ALA A 364 50.85 26.95 -19.85
C ALA A 364 52.35 26.66 -19.81
N THR A 365 52.91 26.39 -18.62
CA THR A 365 54.30 25.97 -18.42
C THR A 365 54.58 24.64 -19.13
N PHE A 366 53.73 23.63 -18.90
CA PHE A 366 53.83 22.34 -19.60
C PHE A 366 53.74 22.47 -21.14
N THR A 367 52.88 23.36 -21.63
CA THR A 367 52.72 23.65 -23.07
C THR A 367 53.96 24.34 -23.65
N THR A 368 54.54 25.29 -22.92
CA THR A 368 55.75 26.02 -23.34
C THR A 368 56.95 25.07 -23.41
N ILE A 369 57.11 24.20 -22.41
CA ILE A 369 58.17 23.19 -22.37
C ILE A 369 58.04 22.17 -23.51
N LYS A 370 56.82 21.72 -23.82
CA LYS A 370 56.52 20.87 -24.99
C LYS A 370 56.93 21.54 -26.31
N ASN A 371 56.71 22.84 -26.45
CA ASN A 371 57.14 23.61 -27.63
C ASN A 371 58.67 23.74 -27.69
N ASN A 372 59.34 24.02 -26.57
CA ASN A 372 60.81 24.13 -26.53
C ASN A 372 61.52 22.80 -26.82
N ILE A 373 60.97 21.67 -26.39
CA ILE A 373 61.44 20.32 -26.80
C ILE A 373 61.33 20.13 -28.32
N ALA A 374 60.21 20.57 -28.94
CA ALA A 374 60.04 20.49 -30.39
C ALA A 374 60.96 21.44 -31.16
N HIS A 375 61.19 22.66 -30.64
CA HIS A 375 62.16 23.62 -31.17
C HIS A 375 63.58 23.06 -31.10
N ALA A 376 63.97 22.44 -29.99
CA ALA A 376 65.27 21.78 -29.83
C ALA A 376 65.45 20.65 -30.86
N GLN A 377 64.43 19.80 -31.06
CA GLN A 377 64.46 18.76 -32.10
C GLN A 377 64.67 19.35 -33.51
N ALA A 378 63.96 20.41 -33.86
CA ALA A 378 64.08 21.07 -35.16
C ALA A 378 65.45 21.75 -35.36
N ARG A 379 65.93 22.46 -34.33
CA ARG A 379 67.25 23.12 -34.32
C ARG A 379 68.39 22.10 -34.44
N ALA A 380 68.35 21.01 -33.66
CA ALA A 380 69.35 19.94 -33.74
C ALA A 380 69.43 19.34 -35.16
N GLN A 381 68.28 19.00 -35.76
CA GLN A 381 68.23 18.49 -37.13
C GLN A 381 68.72 19.52 -38.17
N GLY A 382 68.47 20.82 -37.95
CA GLY A 382 69.04 21.90 -38.76
C GLY A 382 70.57 21.89 -38.76
N ARG A 383 71.20 21.64 -37.60
CA ARG A 383 72.66 21.56 -37.46
C ARG A 383 73.26 20.31 -38.12
N VAL A 384 72.53 19.19 -38.17
CA VAL A 384 72.95 18.00 -38.94
C VAL A 384 73.17 18.36 -40.42
N PHE A 385 72.29 19.16 -41.03
CA PHE A 385 72.46 19.59 -42.42
C PHE A 385 73.67 20.52 -42.62
N VAL A 386 74.00 21.38 -41.65
CA VAL A 386 75.21 22.22 -41.68
C VAL A 386 76.46 21.36 -41.63
N ALA A 387 76.54 20.42 -40.68
CA ALA A 387 77.67 19.51 -40.55
C ALA A 387 77.84 18.58 -41.77
N ALA A 388 76.73 18.05 -42.31
CA ALA A 388 76.75 17.22 -43.52
C ALA A 388 77.30 17.97 -44.74
N ARG A 389 76.87 19.23 -44.95
CA ARG A 389 77.37 20.07 -46.04
C ARG A 389 78.85 20.39 -45.88
N ALA A 390 79.29 20.70 -44.66
CA ALA A 390 80.70 20.96 -44.36
C ALA A 390 81.57 19.71 -44.60
N ALA A 391 81.12 18.52 -44.15
CA ALA A 391 81.82 17.26 -44.39
C ALA A 391 81.98 16.94 -45.89
N GLN A 392 80.93 17.15 -46.70
CA GLN A 392 80.99 16.97 -48.16
C GLN A 392 81.97 17.96 -48.81
N LEU A 393 81.95 19.24 -48.41
CA LEU A 393 82.89 20.24 -48.94
C LEU A 393 84.35 19.92 -48.56
N ALA A 394 84.60 19.46 -47.33
CA ALA A 394 85.93 19.03 -46.91
C ALA A 394 86.43 17.79 -47.71
N GLN A 395 85.54 16.83 -48.00
CA GLN A 395 85.87 15.66 -48.84
C GLN A 395 86.21 16.05 -50.29
N LEU A 396 85.52 17.04 -50.86
CA LEU A 396 85.83 17.55 -52.20
C LEU A 396 87.23 18.20 -52.24
N GLU A 397 87.58 18.99 -51.23
CA GLU A 397 88.92 19.58 -51.12
C GLU A 397 90.01 18.50 -50.87
N ALA A 398 89.74 17.47 -50.06
CA ALA A 398 90.66 16.34 -49.88
C ALA A 398 90.91 15.55 -51.18
N ALA A 399 89.88 15.35 -52.02
CA ALA A 399 90.01 14.72 -53.33
C ALA A 399 90.80 15.60 -54.32
N LYS A 400 90.58 16.92 -54.29
CA LYS A 400 91.30 17.92 -55.09
C LYS A 400 92.79 17.99 -54.70
N ALA A 401 93.10 17.98 -53.40
CA ALA A 401 94.48 17.95 -52.90
C ALA A 401 95.21 16.67 -53.32
N GLU A 402 94.59 15.50 -53.18
CA GLU A 402 95.16 14.23 -53.66
C GLU A 402 95.38 14.25 -55.18
N THR A 403 94.42 14.77 -55.96
CA THR A 403 94.54 14.89 -57.43
C THR A 403 95.70 15.79 -57.84
N ALA A 404 95.84 16.97 -57.23
CA ALA A 404 96.94 17.89 -57.48
C ALA A 404 98.31 17.29 -57.10
N LYS A 405 98.37 16.51 -56.02
CA LYS A 405 99.60 15.77 -55.64
C LYS A 405 99.99 14.72 -56.69
N GLN A 406 99.04 13.95 -57.23
CA GLN A 406 99.33 12.98 -58.29
C GLN A 406 99.79 13.68 -59.59
N GLN A 407 99.24 14.86 -59.91
CA GLN A 407 99.73 15.68 -61.02
C GLN A 407 101.17 16.19 -60.78
N ALA A 408 101.49 16.65 -59.56
CA ALA A 408 102.84 17.07 -59.21
C ALA A 408 103.85 15.91 -59.28
N TYR A 409 103.43 14.70 -58.89
CA TYR A 409 104.27 13.50 -59.01
C TYR A 409 104.54 13.16 -60.47
N ALA A 410 103.56 13.28 -61.37
CA ALA A 410 103.77 13.09 -62.81
C ALA A 410 104.70 14.16 -63.43
N ILE A 411 104.65 15.40 -62.95
CA ILE A 411 105.58 16.47 -63.35
C ILE A 411 107.00 16.14 -62.87
N ALA A 412 107.17 15.75 -61.59
CA ALA A 412 108.46 15.36 -61.03
C ALA A 412 109.06 14.15 -61.78
N ASP A 413 108.26 13.11 -62.02
CA ASP A 413 108.67 11.92 -62.79
C ASP A 413 109.16 12.29 -64.20
N ALA A 414 108.44 13.17 -64.91
CA ALA A 414 108.79 13.62 -66.25
C ALA A 414 110.08 14.48 -66.27
N ALA A 415 110.36 15.20 -65.18
CA ALA A 415 111.59 15.97 -64.98
C ALA A 415 112.75 15.13 -64.39
N GLY A 416 112.53 13.87 -64.02
CA GLY A 416 113.52 13.03 -63.33
C GLY A 416 113.77 13.42 -61.86
N GLN A 417 112.87 14.20 -61.27
CA GLN A 417 112.96 14.74 -59.90
C GLN A 417 112.31 13.80 -58.87
N PRO A 418 112.81 13.76 -57.61
CA PRO A 418 112.16 13.04 -56.52
C PRO A 418 110.72 13.54 -56.27
N ARG A 419 109.75 12.61 -56.29
CA ARG A 419 108.31 12.91 -56.19
C ARG A 419 107.95 13.76 -54.96
N GLY A 420 107.55 15.00 -55.24
CA GLY A 420 106.98 15.91 -54.24
C GLY A 420 107.96 16.66 -53.35
N ARG A 421 109.28 16.57 -53.58
CA ARG A 421 110.24 17.45 -52.90
C ARG A 421 109.96 18.93 -53.25
N GLY A 422 109.71 19.22 -54.53
CA GLY A 422 109.17 20.52 -55.01
C GLY A 422 107.77 20.94 -54.55
N LEU A 423 107.04 20.11 -53.77
CA LEU A 423 105.78 20.53 -53.14
C LEU A 423 105.96 21.23 -51.79
N LEU A 424 107.16 21.18 -51.18
CA LEU A 424 107.41 21.66 -49.81
C LEU A 424 106.41 20.99 -48.82
N TYR A 425 105.90 21.76 -47.85
CA TYR A 425 104.81 21.38 -46.95
C TYR A 425 103.57 20.79 -47.65
N GLY A 426 103.39 21.00 -48.96
CA GLY A 426 102.29 20.41 -49.74
C GLY A 426 102.11 18.89 -49.58
N GLN A 427 103.17 18.10 -49.38
CA GLN A 427 103.01 16.66 -49.12
C GLN A 427 102.29 16.37 -47.79
N GLN A 428 102.61 17.13 -46.73
CA GLN A 428 101.92 17.06 -45.43
C GLN A 428 100.51 17.63 -45.54
N ALA A 429 100.34 18.78 -46.18
CA ALA A 429 99.05 19.45 -46.36
C ALA A 429 97.98 18.54 -46.97
N VAL A 430 98.34 17.64 -47.91
CA VAL A 430 97.39 16.64 -48.46
C VAL A 430 96.88 15.68 -47.38
N GLN A 431 97.73 15.23 -46.46
CA GLN A 431 97.31 14.34 -45.37
C GLN A 431 96.47 15.10 -44.34
N VAL A 432 96.82 16.34 -44.03
CA VAL A 432 96.07 17.23 -43.12
C VAL A 432 94.69 17.63 -43.70
N THR A 433 94.60 17.81 -45.02
CA THR A 433 93.32 18.01 -45.73
C THR A 433 92.41 16.78 -45.57
N LYS A 434 92.97 15.56 -45.71
CA LYS A 434 92.22 14.31 -45.49
C LYS A 434 91.85 14.10 -44.03
N ALA A 435 92.74 14.39 -43.09
CA ALA A 435 92.46 14.35 -41.66
C ALA A 435 91.29 15.29 -41.32
N SER A 436 91.30 16.51 -41.87
CA SER A 436 90.23 17.49 -41.70
C SER A 436 88.89 17.02 -42.30
N ALA A 437 88.92 16.38 -43.48
CA ALA A 437 87.73 15.82 -44.12
C ALA A 437 87.16 14.60 -43.38
N ALA A 438 88.04 13.75 -42.84
CA ALA A 438 87.66 12.63 -41.98
C ALA A 438 87.06 13.12 -40.66
N ALA A 439 87.68 14.11 -40.02
CA ALA A 439 87.16 14.74 -38.80
C ALA A 439 85.78 15.37 -39.05
N ALA A 440 85.60 16.11 -40.15
CA ALA A 440 84.31 16.71 -40.48
C ALA A 440 83.22 15.65 -40.71
N GLN A 441 83.56 14.51 -41.32
CA GLN A 441 82.66 13.37 -41.48
C GLN A 441 82.31 12.69 -40.14
N ALA A 442 83.27 12.57 -39.22
CA ALA A 442 83.04 12.05 -37.87
C ALA A 442 82.11 12.98 -37.07
N VAL A 443 82.38 14.29 -37.13
CA VAL A 443 81.62 15.36 -36.50
C VAL A 443 80.18 15.44 -37.05
N PHE A 444 79.98 15.26 -38.36
CA PHE A 444 78.64 15.10 -38.95
C PHE A 444 77.89 13.91 -38.35
N LYS A 445 78.53 12.75 -38.20
CA LYS A 445 77.89 11.56 -37.62
C LYS A 445 77.64 11.67 -36.11
N ALA A 446 78.47 12.41 -35.38
CA ALA A 446 78.19 12.78 -34.00
C ALA A 446 77.00 13.76 -33.89
N ALA A 447 76.86 14.71 -34.83
CA ALA A 447 75.71 15.63 -34.86
C ALA A 447 74.41 14.90 -35.23
N GLU A 448 74.46 13.94 -36.16
CA GLU A 448 73.34 13.03 -36.45
C GLU A 448 72.97 12.20 -35.21
N THR A 449 73.95 11.74 -34.43
CA THR A 449 73.73 11.05 -33.15
C THR A 449 73.02 11.94 -32.13
N ALA A 450 73.50 13.17 -31.93
CA ALA A 450 72.88 14.15 -31.03
C ALA A 450 71.44 14.49 -31.45
N SER A 451 71.17 14.69 -32.75
CA SER A 451 69.81 14.90 -33.26
C SER A 451 68.89 13.69 -33.00
N ASN A 452 69.40 12.47 -33.16
CA ASN A 452 68.64 11.26 -32.82
C ASN A 452 68.38 11.13 -31.30
N ALA A 453 69.30 11.56 -30.44
CA ALA A 453 69.09 11.63 -28.99
C ALA A 453 68.07 12.72 -28.60
N THR A 454 68.10 13.88 -29.26
CA THR A 454 67.08 14.93 -29.12
C THR A 454 65.71 14.40 -29.56
N ARG A 455 65.64 13.61 -30.65
CA ARG A 455 64.42 12.94 -31.12
C ARG A 455 63.92 11.87 -30.16
N ALA A 456 64.82 11.14 -29.48
CA ALA A 456 64.45 10.17 -28.45
C ALA A 456 63.79 10.90 -27.26
N SER A 457 64.41 11.95 -26.74
CA SER A 457 63.81 12.80 -25.70
C SER A 457 62.44 13.35 -26.13
N ALA A 458 62.33 13.91 -27.34
CA ALA A 458 61.07 14.44 -27.86
C ALA A 458 59.96 13.39 -28.11
N ALA A 459 60.29 12.09 -28.12
CA ALA A 459 59.34 10.99 -28.15
C ALA A 459 59.01 10.48 -26.73
N ASP A 460 59.98 10.46 -25.81
CA ASP A 460 59.76 10.15 -24.40
C ASP A 460 58.84 11.18 -23.73
N SER A 461 59.02 12.48 -24.02
CA SER A 461 58.07 13.56 -23.67
C SER A 461 56.61 13.18 -23.92
N LYS A 462 56.31 12.70 -25.14
CA LYS A 462 54.96 12.30 -25.57
C LYS A 462 54.51 11.01 -24.90
N THR A 463 55.44 10.11 -24.61
CA THR A 463 55.19 8.88 -23.84
C THR A 463 54.75 9.22 -22.41
N LEU A 464 55.46 10.13 -21.74
CA LEU A 464 55.17 10.57 -20.38
C LEU A 464 53.83 11.32 -20.29
N MET A 465 53.53 12.19 -21.27
CA MET A 465 52.22 12.86 -21.34
C MET A 465 51.06 11.86 -21.52
N ALA A 466 51.19 10.89 -22.43
CA ALA A 466 50.15 9.87 -22.66
C ALA A 466 49.98 8.91 -21.46
N LEU A 467 51.04 8.66 -20.69
CA LEU A 467 50.95 7.99 -19.40
C LEU A 467 50.10 8.80 -18.40
N ALA A 468 50.30 10.12 -18.32
CA ALA A 468 49.53 10.98 -17.42
C ALA A 468 48.04 11.08 -17.83
N GLU A 469 47.74 11.11 -19.14
CA GLU A 469 46.37 10.97 -19.67
C GLU A 469 45.76 9.62 -19.23
N THR A 470 46.52 8.52 -19.35
CA THR A 470 46.10 7.18 -18.91
C THR A 470 45.85 7.12 -17.39
N GLN A 471 46.73 7.72 -16.57
CA GLN A 471 46.56 7.83 -15.12
C GLN A 471 45.28 8.59 -14.76
N ALA A 472 45.03 9.73 -15.41
CA ALA A 472 43.82 10.53 -15.17
C ALA A 472 42.53 9.78 -15.53
N HIS A 473 42.53 9.02 -16.63
CA HIS A 473 41.40 8.17 -17.02
C HIS A 473 41.19 6.98 -16.07
N ALA A 474 42.27 6.35 -15.56
CA ALA A 474 42.17 5.31 -14.55
C ALA A 474 41.56 5.82 -13.23
N SER A 475 42.05 6.95 -12.70
CA SER A 475 41.52 7.55 -11.47
C SER A 475 40.03 7.95 -11.58
N LYS A 476 39.58 8.40 -12.76
CA LYS A 476 38.16 8.66 -13.04
C LYS A 476 37.33 7.38 -13.06
N ALA A 477 37.85 6.29 -13.64
CA ALA A 477 37.18 4.99 -13.63
C ALA A 477 37.01 4.44 -12.21
N GLU A 478 38.04 4.54 -11.37
CA GLU A 478 38.00 4.18 -9.94
C GLU A 478 36.98 5.02 -9.16
N PHE A 479 36.98 6.36 -9.31
CA PHE A 479 36.00 7.23 -8.67
C PHE A 479 34.55 6.82 -9.04
N ARG A 480 34.32 6.48 -10.31
CA ARG A 480 33.00 6.02 -10.79
C ARG A 480 32.63 4.62 -10.30
N ARG A 481 33.61 3.71 -10.10
CA ARG A 481 33.38 2.45 -9.37
C ARG A 481 32.86 2.73 -7.97
N ILE A 482 33.52 3.59 -7.20
CA ILE A 482 33.14 3.92 -5.83
C ILE A 482 31.73 4.55 -5.79
N ALA A 483 31.44 5.48 -6.70
CA ALA A 483 30.10 6.09 -6.82
C ALA A 483 29.00 5.06 -7.15
N ALA A 484 29.27 4.08 -8.02
CA ALA A 484 28.35 2.99 -8.34
C ALA A 484 28.14 2.02 -7.16
N GLN A 485 29.19 1.74 -6.38
CA GLN A 485 29.12 0.91 -5.17
C GLN A 485 28.31 1.59 -4.06
N GLU A 486 28.50 2.89 -3.83
CA GLU A 486 27.70 3.67 -2.89
C GLU A 486 26.23 3.73 -3.30
N ALA A 487 25.95 3.97 -4.59
CA ALA A 487 24.58 3.92 -5.11
C ALA A 487 23.94 2.52 -4.94
N ALA A 488 24.71 1.43 -5.09
CA ALA A 488 24.23 0.08 -4.80
C ALA A 488 23.94 -0.15 -3.30
N ALA A 489 24.76 0.39 -2.40
CA ALA A 489 24.51 0.34 -0.95
C ALA A 489 23.26 1.13 -0.55
N GLN A 490 23.04 2.31 -1.13
CA GLN A 490 21.82 3.10 -0.90
C GLN A 490 20.57 2.43 -1.51
N ALA A 491 20.70 1.73 -2.64
CA ALA A 491 19.62 0.91 -3.20
C ALA A 491 19.27 -0.27 -2.29
N LYS A 492 20.28 -0.93 -1.70
CA LYS A 492 20.11 -2.00 -0.70
C LYS A 492 19.34 -1.50 0.53
N ALA A 493 19.80 -0.42 1.16
CA ALA A 493 19.17 0.12 2.36
C ALA A 493 17.70 0.51 2.13
N ALA A 494 17.38 1.08 0.97
CA ALA A 494 16.01 1.37 0.57
C ALA A 494 15.17 0.09 0.35
N ALA A 495 15.75 -0.98 -0.20
CA ALA A 495 15.07 -2.27 -0.35
C ALA A 495 14.79 -2.97 0.99
N GLU A 496 15.76 -2.97 1.92
CA GLU A 496 15.60 -3.49 3.27
C GLU A 496 14.55 -2.69 4.06
N GLY A 497 14.54 -1.36 3.90
CA GLY A 497 13.47 -0.49 4.42
C GLY A 497 12.10 -0.83 3.84
N ALA A 498 11.98 -1.03 2.53
CA ALA A 498 10.71 -1.41 1.89
C ALA A 498 10.19 -2.77 2.38
N ALA A 499 11.08 -3.74 2.61
CA ALA A 499 10.74 -5.04 3.19
C ALA A 499 10.23 -4.91 4.64
N ALA A 500 10.89 -4.09 5.48
CA ALA A 500 10.44 -3.84 6.85
C ALA A 500 9.05 -3.17 6.91
N GLN A 501 8.73 -2.29 5.95
CA GLN A 501 7.39 -1.71 5.81
C GLN A 501 6.36 -2.75 5.33
N ALA A 502 6.73 -3.68 4.45
CA ALA A 502 5.85 -4.77 4.03
C ALA A 502 5.46 -5.71 5.17
N VAL A 503 6.40 -6.03 6.08
CA VAL A 503 6.11 -6.80 7.31
C VAL A 503 5.09 -6.06 8.18
N LYS A 504 5.32 -4.78 8.48
CA LYS A 504 4.38 -3.96 9.26
C LYS A 504 3.00 -3.81 8.60
N ALA A 505 2.92 -3.79 7.27
CA ALA A 505 1.64 -3.79 6.55
C ALA A 505 0.89 -5.12 6.76
N ALA A 506 1.59 -6.26 6.73
CA ALA A 506 1.01 -7.58 7.00
C ALA A 506 0.59 -7.77 8.47
N GLU A 507 1.38 -7.28 9.42
CA GLU A 507 1.01 -7.23 10.85
C GLU A 507 -0.30 -6.45 11.06
N ASN A 508 -0.41 -5.26 10.46
CA ASN A 508 -1.60 -4.42 10.61
C ASN A 508 -2.81 -4.99 9.85
N ALA A 509 -2.61 -5.66 8.70
CA ALA A 509 -3.66 -6.48 8.08
C ALA A 509 -4.16 -7.60 9.00
N SER A 510 -3.25 -8.26 9.73
CA SER A 510 -3.61 -9.28 10.72
C SER A 510 -4.40 -8.70 11.90
N LYS A 511 -4.03 -7.51 12.38
CA LYS A 511 -4.81 -6.78 13.41
C LYS A 511 -6.21 -6.41 12.91
N ALA A 512 -6.32 -5.87 11.69
CA ALA A 512 -7.60 -5.53 11.09
C ALA A 512 -8.50 -6.77 10.95
N LYS A 513 -7.94 -7.94 10.61
CA LYS A 513 -8.68 -9.20 10.57
C LYS A 513 -9.10 -9.72 11.94
N ALA A 514 -8.26 -9.58 12.96
CA ALA A 514 -8.63 -9.89 14.34
C ALA A 514 -9.71 -8.94 14.90
N ALA A 515 -9.75 -7.69 14.42
CA ALA A 515 -10.78 -6.72 14.73
C ALA A 515 -12.11 -7.02 14.01
N GLU A 516 -12.08 -7.38 12.71
CA GLU A 516 -13.26 -7.90 11.98
C GLU A 516 -13.90 -9.09 12.69
N ASN A 517 -13.11 -10.05 13.16
CA ASN A 517 -13.61 -11.22 13.88
C ASN A 517 -14.27 -10.84 15.23
N ARG A 518 -13.79 -9.80 15.92
CA ARG A 518 -14.42 -9.28 17.14
C ARG A 518 -15.75 -8.56 16.86
N ALA A 519 -15.80 -7.77 15.79
CA ALA A 519 -17.05 -7.11 15.37
C ALA A 519 -18.14 -8.14 15.02
N LYS A 520 -17.78 -9.22 14.30
CA LYS A 520 -18.67 -10.34 13.97
C LYS A 520 -19.11 -11.18 15.17
N ALA A 521 -18.27 -11.29 16.19
CA ALA A 521 -18.67 -11.94 17.45
C ALA A 521 -19.72 -11.11 18.20
N ALA A 522 -19.57 -9.78 18.21
CA ALA A 522 -20.58 -8.87 18.78
C ALA A 522 -21.87 -8.82 17.94
N GLU A 523 -21.78 -8.89 16.61
CA GLU A 523 -22.95 -9.04 15.72
C GLU A 523 -23.77 -10.30 16.06
N ALA A 524 -23.10 -11.43 16.28
CA ALA A 524 -23.75 -12.67 16.69
C ALA A 524 -24.35 -12.59 18.12
N GLU A 525 -23.65 -11.95 19.06
CA GLU A 525 -24.13 -11.71 20.43
C GLU A 525 -25.42 -10.85 20.44
N ALA A 526 -25.42 -9.75 19.69
CA ALA A 526 -26.61 -8.90 19.55
C ALA A 526 -27.76 -9.62 18.84
N LYS A 527 -27.46 -10.40 17.78
CA LYS A 527 -28.48 -11.18 17.07
C LYS A 527 -29.20 -12.16 18.00
N THR A 528 -28.45 -12.92 18.80
CA THR A 528 -29.05 -13.89 19.74
C THR A 528 -29.87 -13.19 20.83
N ALA A 529 -29.43 -12.05 21.33
CA ALA A 529 -30.21 -11.25 22.27
C ALA A 529 -31.51 -10.69 21.65
N ALA A 530 -31.48 -10.22 20.40
CA ALA A 530 -32.68 -9.77 19.69
C ALA A 530 -33.66 -10.91 19.37
N GLU A 531 -33.17 -12.12 19.06
CA GLU A 531 -34.01 -13.32 18.87
C GLU A 531 -34.67 -13.79 20.18
N ASP A 532 -34.02 -13.59 21.34
CA ASP A 532 -34.61 -13.88 22.67
C ASP A 532 -35.59 -12.77 23.11
N ALA A 533 -35.33 -11.50 22.76
CA ALA A 533 -36.24 -10.38 23.01
C ALA A 533 -37.58 -10.56 22.28
N ASP A 534 -37.58 -10.95 21.00
CA ASP A 534 -38.80 -11.30 20.24
C ASP A 534 -39.56 -12.48 20.87
N ALA A 535 -38.85 -13.51 21.34
CA ALA A 535 -39.47 -14.64 22.04
C ALA A 535 -40.13 -14.21 23.37
N LYS A 536 -39.50 -13.30 24.13
CA LYS A 536 -40.05 -12.73 25.37
C LYS A 536 -41.22 -11.77 25.10
N ARG A 537 -41.18 -10.95 24.04
CA ARG A 537 -42.34 -10.16 23.59
C ARG A 537 -43.54 -11.03 23.32
N ARG A 538 -43.39 -12.08 22.50
CA ARG A 538 -44.47 -13.04 22.20
C ARG A 538 -45.02 -13.70 23.45
N THR A 539 -44.17 -13.95 24.45
CA THR A 539 -44.58 -14.49 25.76
C THR A 539 -45.41 -13.48 26.55
N ALA A 540 -44.98 -12.21 26.61
CA ALA A 540 -45.74 -11.14 27.25
C ALA A 540 -47.10 -10.89 26.57
N GLU A 541 -47.14 -10.89 25.22
CA GLU A 541 -48.37 -10.77 24.43
C GLU A 541 -49.36 -11.92 24.68
N ALA A 542 -48.86 -13.16 24.75
CA ALA A 542 -49.68 -14.33 25.06
C ALA A 542 -50.25 -14.28 26.49
N GLU A 543 -49.45 -13.88 27.46
CA GLU A 543 -49.90 -13.71 28.86
C GLU A 543 -50.86 -12.52 29.01
N ALA A 544 -50.69 -11.44 28.25
CA ALA A 544 -51.64 -10.32 28.20
C ALA A 544 -53.00 -10.74 27.62
N ALA A 545 -53.00 -11.51 26.54
CA ALA A 545 -54.21 -12.12 25.97
C ALA A 545 -54.88 -13.09 26.97
N TYR A 546 -54.08 -13.87 27.72
CA TYR A 546 -54.61 -14.74 28.76
C TYR A 546 -55.21 -13.93 29.93
N ALA A 547 -54.51 -12.90 30.44
CA ALA A 547 -55.02 -11.98 31.47
C ALA A 547 -56.34 -11.33 31.04
N LYS A 548 -56.44 -10.89 29.78
CA LYS A 548 -57.69 -10.39 29.19
C LYS A 548 -58.83 -11.41 29.25
N SER A 549 -58.58 -12.67 28.86
CA SER A 549 -59.60 -13.72 28.93
C SER A 549 -60.10 -13.98 30.36
N GLN A 550 -59.22 -13.87 31.35
CA GLN A 550 -59.58 -14.05 32.76
C GLN A 550 -60.29 -12.82 33.33
N LYS A 551 -60.00 -11.61 32.84
CA LYS A 551 -60.76 -10.38 33.11
C LYS A 551 -62.19 -10.47 32.58
N GLU A 552 -62.36 -10.89 31.34
CA GLU A 552 -63.69 -11.06 30.71
C GLU A 552 -64.50 -12.16 31.43
N LEU A 553 -63.84 -13.22 31.92
CA LEU A 553 -64.45 -14.23 32.79
C LEU A 553 -64.86 -13.64 34.15
N ALA A 554 -64.01 -12.85 34.81
CA ALA A 554 -64.33 -12.24 36.10
C ALA A 554 -65.53 -11.28 36.03
N GLU A 555 -65.66 -10.50 34.95
CA GLU A 555 -66.83 -9.64 34.69
C GLU A 555 -68.11 -10.44 34.40
N ALA A 556 -68.00 -11.55 33.66
CA ALA A 556 -69.13 -12.44 33.40
C ALA A 556 -69.64 -13.10 34.69
N GLU A 557 -68.74 -13.54 35.56
CA GLU A 557 -69.10 -14.08 36.88
C GLU A 557 -69.64 -12.99 37.83
N ARG A 558 -69.07 -11.77 37.83
CA ARG A 558 -69.66 -10.63 38.55
C ARG A 558 -71.09 -10.34 38.08
N THR A 559 -71.34 -10.40 36.78
CA THR A 559 -72.70 -10.20 36.22
C THR A 559 -73.69 -11.26 36.75
N LYS A 560 -73.25 -12.51 36.93
CA LYS A 560 -74.06 -13.55 37.60
C LYS A 560 -74.30 -13.23 39.08
N ALA A 561 -73.28 -12.77 39.80
CA ALA A 561 -73.39 -12.40 41.21
C ALA A 561 -74.40 -11.25 41.42
N ALA A 562 -74.34 -10.19 40.60
CA ALA A 562 -75.27 -9.08 40.64
C ALA A 562 -76.73 -9.48 40.28
N ASN A 563 -76.92 -10.34 39.27
CA ASN A 563 -78.26 -10.84 38.93
C ASN A 563 -78.86 -11.71 40.05
N ALA A 564 -78.03 -12.50 40.73
CA ALA A 564 -78.43 -13.31 41.86
C ALA A 564 -78.66 -12.47 43.13
N GLU A 565 -77.92 -11.38 43.33
CA GLU A 565 -78.19 -10.37 44.37
C GLU A 565 -79.56 -9.72 44.17
N ALA A 566 -79.85 -9.21 42.97
CA ALA A 566 -81.13 -8.60 42.65
C ALA A 566 -82.30 -9.59 42.83
N THR A 567 -82.07 -10.87 42.50
CA THR A 567 -83.02 -11.95 42.75
C THR A 567 -83.24 -12.17 44.26
N ALA A 568 -82.17 -12.20 45.06
CA ALA A 568 -82.28 -12.33 46.51
C ALA A 568 -82.99 -11.14 47.17
N GLN A 569 -82.75 -9.90 46.72
CA GLN A 569 -83.48 -8.72 47.20
C GLN A 569 -84.96 -8.74 46.81
N SER A 570 -85.29 -9.14 45.58
CA SER A 570 -86.68 -9.26 45.13
C SER A 570 -87.43 -10.33 45.94
N GLN A 571 -86.82 -11.50 46.16
CA GLN A 571 -87.40 -12.55 46.98
C GLN A 571 -87.51 -12.17 48.46
N ARG A 572 -86.58 -11.36 48.99
CA ARG A 572 -86.71 -10.74 50.32
C ARG A 572 -87.89 -9.75 50.39
N GLN A 573 -88.08 -8.90 49.38
CA GLN A 573 -89.23 -7.99 49.33
C GLN A 573 -90.55 -8.78 49.35
N ILE A 574 -90.65 -9.86 48.56
CA ILE A 574 -91.79 -10.78 48.60
C ILE A 574 -91.97 -11.38 50.00
N ALA A 575 -90.91 -11.85 50.66
CA ALA A 575 -91.01 -12.39 52.03
C ALA A 575 -91.54 -11.35 53.05
N ALA A 576 -91.10 -10.09 52.95
CA ALA A 576 -91.56 -9.00 53.81
C ALA A 576 -93.01 -8.55 53.50
N GLU A 577 -93.41 -8.52 52.23
CA GLU A 577 -94.80 -8.28 51.82
C GLU A 577 -95.73 -9.38 52.32
N GLN A 578 -95.32 -10.64 52.21
CA GLN A 578 -96.08 -11.77 52.73
C GLN A 578 -96.09 -11.81 54.27
N LEU A 579 -95.05 -11.31 54.96
CA LEU A 579 -95.12 -11.05 56.41
C LEU A 579 -96.18 -9.99 56.74
N SER A 580 -96.24 -8.88 56.00
CA SER A 580 -97.24 -7.83 56.20
C SER A 580 -98.68 -8.34 55.93
N ALA A 581 -98.86 -9.16 54.90
CA ALA A 581 -100.11 -9.86 54.63
C ALA A 581 -100.49 -10.82 55.77
N ALA A 582 -99.54 -11.61 56.29
CA ALA A 582 -99.76 -12.48 57.43
C ALA A 582 -100.13 -11.70 58.69
N GLN A 583 -99.48 -10.56 58.97
CA GLN A 583 -99.81 -9.65 60.09
C GLN A 583 -101.21 -9.04 59.95
N SER A 584 -101.59 -8.61 58.75
CA SER A 584 -102.93 -8.06 58.48
C SER A 584 -104.03 -9.11 58.65
N ALA A 585 -103.80 -10.31 58.14
CA ALA A 585 -104.70 -11.45 58.29
C ALA A 585 -104.77 -11.94 59.74
N GLY A 586 -103.64 -12.04 60.45
CA GLY A 586 -103.61 -12.41 61.87
C GLY A 586 -104.30 -11.40 62.78
N THR A 587 -104.16 -10.10 62.49
CA THR A 587 -104.91 -9.03 63.18
C THR A 587 -106.41 -9.15 62.94
N THR A 588 -106.81 -9.52 61.72
CA THR A 588 -108.21 -9.80 61.38
C THR A 588 -108.72 -11.03 62.14
N ALA A 589 -107.93 -12.11 62.23
CA ALA A 589 -108.29 -13.31 62.98
C ALA A 589 -108.49 -13.01 64.48
N ALA A 590 -107.55 -12.29 65.11
CA ALA A 590 -107.66 -11.87 66.51
C ALA A 590 -108.90 -10.98 66.75
N THR A 591 -109.11 -9.96 65.91
CA THR A 591 -110.29 -9.08 66.00
C THR A 591 -111.61 -9.85 65.86
N LYS A 592 -111.65 -10.85 64.98
CA LYS A 592 -112.83 -11.69 64.77
C LYS A 592 -113.04 -12.72 65.88
N LYS A 593 -111.98 -13.22 66.51
CA LYS A 593 -112.11 -13.98 67.77
C LYS A 593 -112.67 -13.11 68.89
N ASP A 594 -112.20 -11.87 69.05
CA ASP A 594 -112.71 -10.99 70.10
C ASP A 594 -114.20 -10.66 69.87
N ALA A 595 -114.64 -10.54 68.61
CA ALA A 595 -116.06 -10.48 68.26
C ALA A 595 -116.83 -11.77 68.62
N ALA A 596 -116.28 -12.96 68.34
CA ALA A 596 -116.91 -14.24 68.70
C ALA A 596 -117.02 -14.44 70.23
N LEU A 597 -116.03 -14.01 71.00
CA LEU A 597 -116.05 -13.99 72.46
C LEU A 597 -117.09 -13.00 73.02
N LYS A 598 -117.25 -11.83 72.39
CA LYS A 598 -118.33 -10.90 72.73
C LYS A 598 -119.70 -11.52 72.44
N ALA A 599 -119.86 -12.13 71.27
CA ALA A 599 -121.10 -12.80 70.88
C ALA A 599 -121.48 -13.94 71.84
N GLU A 600 -120.52 -14.73 72.33
CA GLU A 600 -120.72 -15.71 73.41
C GLU A 600 -121.22 -15.04 74.71
N GLY A 601 -120.60 -13.92 75.12
CA GLY A 601 -120.98 -13.20 76.33
C GLY A 601 -122.38 -12.58 76.24
N ASP A 602 -122.70 -11.91 75.13
CA ASP A 602 -124.05 -11.43 74.85
C ASP A 602 -125.03 -12.62 74.77
N ALA A 603 -124.57 -13.78 74.29
CA ALA A 603 -125.39 -14.97 74.20
C ALA A 603 -125.83 -15.51 75.57
N VAL A 604 -124.88 -15.61 76.51
CA VAL A 604 -125.14 -15.96 77.92
C VAL A 604 -125.98 -14.89 78.62
N ALA A 605 -125.66 -13.61 78.43
CA ALA A 605 -126.35 -12.49 79.08
C ALA A 605 -127.81 -12.37 78.63
N ALA A 606 -128.11 -12.82 77.42
CA ALA A 606 -129.48 -13.09 77.05
C ALA A 606 -129.98 -14.36 77.74
N ARG A 607 -129.39 -15.55 77.54
CA ARG A 607 -129.86 -16.85 78.09
C ARG A 607 -130.49 -16.75 79.49
N ASP A 608 -129.82 -16.09 80.42
CA ASP A 608 -130.25 -16.02 81.82
C ASP A 608 -131.45 -15.06 82.04
N ARG A 609 -131.62 -14.06 81.16
CA ARG A 609 -132.87 -13.28 80.99
C ARG A 609 -134.03 -14.12 80.42
N ALA A 610 -133.89 -15.44 80.35
CA ALA A 610 -134.95 -16.32 79.85
C ALA A 610 -135.26 -17.50 80.78
N LEU A 611 -134.28 -17.99 81.55
CA LEU A 611 -134.54 -18.78 82.76
C LEU A 611 -135.49 -18.06 83.74
N ALA A 612 -135.33 -16.73 83.89
CA ALA A 612 -136.24 -15.90 84.67
C ALA A 612 -137.54 -15.56 83.91
N ALA A 613 -137.56 -15.71 82.59
CA ALA A 613 -138.74 -15.63 81.73
C ALA A 613 -139.60 -16.88 81.80
N GLU A 614 -139.58 -17.52 82.96
CA GLU A 614 -140.11 -18.83 83.10
C GLU A 614 -140.67 -19.11 84.52
N LYS A 615 -140.68 -18.11 85.44
CA LYS A 615 -141.13 -18.30 86.85
C LYS A 615 -142.49 -17.71 87.28
N ASN A 616 -143.06 -16.73 86.58
CA ASN A 616 -144.14 -15.85 87.10
C ASN A 616 -145.53 -15.89 86.39
N ARG A 617 -145.75 -16.70 85.35
CA ARG A 617 -147.06 -17.04 84.70
C ARG A 617 -148.01 -15.93 84.16
N ASP A 618 -147.71 -14.63 84.31
CA ASP A 618 -147.35 -13.70 83.20
C ASP A 618 -147.94 -13.97 81.77
N ALA A 619 -148.20 -12.95 80.92
CA ALA A 619 -148.68 -13.13 79.52
C ALA A 619 -148.33 -12.08 78.40
N LEU A 620 -147.52 -11.01 78.58
CA LEU A 620 -147.01 -10.13 77.49
C LEU A 620 -145.66 -9.35 77.72
N ASN A 621 -144.62 -10.01 78.25
CA ASN A 621 -143.18 -9.75 78.02
C ASN A 621 -142.19 -11.01 77.99
N ALA A 622 -142.33 -12.13 77.20
CA ALA A 622 -141.41 -13.34 77.20
C ALA A 622 -140.51 -13.66 76.00
N ARG A 623 -140.78 -13.17 74.79
CA ARG A 623 -140.25 -13.73 73.52
C ARG A 623 -139.69 -12.61 72.58
N ALA A 624 -139.09 -11.54 73.16
CA ALA A 624 -138.23 -10.43 72.59
C ALA A 624 -137.17 -9.60 73.50
N ALA A 625 -136.87 -9.92 74.78
CA ALA A 625 -135.59 -10.19 75.63
C ALA A 625 -135.26 -11.62 76.54
N ALA A 626 -135.25 -13.07 76.42
CA ALA A 626 -135.41 -14.51 75.61
C ALA A 626 -134.91 -15.28 74.21
N LEU A 627 -134.52 -14.80 72.97
CA LEU A 627 -133.94 -15.41 71.70
C LEU A 627 -132.74 -14.67 71.00
N GLU A 628 -132.66 -13.32 70.78
CA GLU A 628 -131.49 -12.38 70.56
C GLU A 628 -130.05 -12.94 70.68
N ALA A 629 -129.79 -13.87 71.59
CA ALA A 629 -128.54 -14.61 71.68
C ALA A 629 -128.38 -15.74 70.65
N LYS A 630 -129.38 -15.97 69.82
CA LYS A 630 -129.29 -16.60 68.51
C LYS A 630 -128.67 -15.63 67.52
N ALA A 631 -129.12 -14.38 67.46
CA ALA A 631 -128.43 -13.36 66.67
C ALA A 631 -126.98 -13.20 67.15
N ALA A 632 -126.73 -13.20 68.47
CA ALA A 632 -125.36 -13.25 69.00
C ALA A 632 -124.63 -14.58 68.67
N ALA A 633 -125.30 -15.73 68.68
CA ALA A 633 -124.72 -17.01 68.24
C ALA A 633 -124.30 -16.98 66.76
N ASP A 634 -125.11 -16.37 65.90
CA ASP A 634 -124.87 -16.25 64.47
C ASP A 634 -123.77 -15.23 64.18
N GLU A 635 -123.76 -14.09 64.88
CA GLU A 635 -122.61 -13.16 64.87
C GLU A 635 -121.33 -13.87 65.34
N GLY A 636 -121.41 -14.70 66.38
CA GLY A 636 -120.29 -15.49 66.90
C GLY A 636 -119.79 -16.51 65.88
N THR A 637 -120.70 -17.18 65.17
CA THR A 637 -120.39 -18.17 64.14
C THR A 637 -119.76 -17.51 62.90
N ALA A 638 -120.36 -16.43 62.39
CA ALA A 638 -119.80 -15.65 61.29
C ALA A 638 -118.46 -15.00 61.66
N ALA A 639 -118.26 -14.64 62.93
CA ALA A 639 -116.98 -14.16 63.44
C ALA A 639 -115.93 -15.30 63.54
N ALA A 640 -116.32 -16.51 63.93
CA ALA A 640 -115.45 -17.68 63.90
C ALA A 640 -115.01 -18.06 62.49
N GLU A 641 -115.93 -18.14 61.53
CA GLU A 641 -115.63 -18.43 60.12
C GLU A 641 -114.71 -17.35 59.52
N ALA A 642 -114.99 -16.07 59.77
CA ALA A 642 -114.12 -14.97 59.34
C ALA A 642 -112.72 -15.05 59.99
N SER A 643 -112.63 -15.54 61.24
CA SER A 643 -111.35 -15.75 61.92
C SER A 643 -110.57 -16.92 61.30
N ARG A 644 -111.22 -18.04 60.97
CA ARG A 644 -110.59 -19.20 60.30
C ARG A 644 -110.18 -18.91 58.86
N ALA A 645 -110.98 -18.13 58.12
CA ALA A 645 -110.60 -17.62 56.80
C ALA A 645 -109.35 -16.73 56.89
N ALA A 646 -109.30 -15.82 57.86
CA ALA A 646 -108.14 -14.96 58.11
C ALA A 646 -106.90 -15.76 58.58
N ALA A 647 -107.06 -16.80 59.40
CA ALA A 647 -105.99 -17.72 59.76
C ALA A 647 -105.44 -18.49 58.54
N THR A 648 -106.31 -18.94 57.65
CA THR A 648 -105.95 -19.61 56.38
C THR A 648 -105.19 -18.67 55.44
N GLN A 649 -105.58 -17.38 55.38
CA GLN A 649 -104.84 -16.35 54.64
C GLN A 649 -103.46 -16.10 55.26
N ALA A 650 -103.35 -15.99 56.59
CA ALA A 650 -102.07 -15.85 57.28
C ALA A 650 -101.15 -17.07 57.05
N ARG A 651 -101.69 -18.28 57.09
CA ARG A 651 -101.00 -19.54 56.75
C ARG A 651 -100.49 -19.56 55.32
N THR A 652 -101.31 -19.12 54.37
CA THR A 652 -100.95 -19.03 52.94
C THR A 652 -99.80 -18.03 52.74
N ALA A 653 -99.89 -16.84 53.33
CA ALA A 653 -98.84 -15.84 53.28
C ALA A 653 -97.53 -16.33 53.94
N ALA A 654 -97.61 -17.02 55.08
CA ALA A 654 -96.45 -17.63 55.73
C ALA A 654 -95.75 -18.71 54.88
N ASN A 655 -96.52 -19.50 54.12
CA ASN A 655 -95.96 -20.46 53.16
C ASN A 655 -95.29 -19.75 51.98
N ASN A 656 -95.93 -18.71 51.42
CA ASN A 656 -95.34 -17.90 50.35
C ASN A 656 -94.03 -17.22 50.78
N ALA A 657 -93.99 -16.66 51.99
CA ALA A 657 -92.77 -16.08 52.57
C ALA A 657 -91.65 -17.14 52.69
N THR A 658 -91.99 -18.38 53.07
CA THR A 658 -91.03 -19.49 53.19
C THR A 658 -90.47 -19.93 51.84
N SER A 659 -91.30 -19.96 50.80
CA SER A 659 -90.85 -20.21 49.41
C SER A 659 -89.95 -19.10 48.88
N ALA A 660 -90.27 -17.85 49.20
CA ALA A 660 -89.46 -16.68 48.82
C ALA A 660 -88.10 -16.69 49.55
N ALA A 661 -88.07 -16.96 50.86
CA ALA A 661 -86.84 -17.13 51.63
C ALA A 661 -85.92 -18.24 51.06
N THR A 662 -86.51 -19.39 50.69
CA THR A 662 -85.78 -20.51 50.06
C THR A 662 -85.18 -20.11 48.70
N SER A 663 -85.93 -19.32 47.93
CA SER A 663 -85.47 -18.79 46.63
C SER A 663 -84.34 -17.76 46.81
N ALA A 664 -84.45 -16.87 47.80
CA ALA A 664 -83.40 -15.92 48.15
C ALA A 664 -82.11 -16.62 48.61
N ARG A 665 -82.22 -17.69 49.42
CA ARG A 665 -81.07 -18.49 49.86
C ARG A 665 -80.40 -19.24 48.71
N THR A 666 -81.17 -19.70 47.72
CA THR A 666 -80.63 -20.30 46.49
C THR A 666 -79.82 -19.27 45.70
N ALA A 667 -80.39 -18.10 45.44
CA ALA A 667 -79.70 -17.00 44.75
C ALA A 667 -78.44 -16.53 45.51
N ALA A 668 -78.46 -16.49 46.85
CA ALA A 668 -77.28 -16.18 47.65
C ALA A 668 -76.14 -17.21 47.49
N ASN A 669 -76.45 -18.49 47.25
CA ASN A 669 -75.46 -19.52 46.96
C ASN A 669 -74.90 -19.41 45.53
N GLU A 670 -75.75 -19.06 44.56
CA GLU A 670 -75.32 -18.76 43.18
C GLU A 670 -74.38 -17.55 43.13
N ALA A 671 -74.73 -16.46 43.81
CA ALA A 671 -73.89 -15.27 43.94
C ALA A 671 -72.54 -15.60 44.60
N THR A 672 -72.55 -16.39 45.68
CA THR A 672 -71.32 -16.83 46.37
C THR A 672 -70.44 -17.70 45.48
N THR A 673 -71.03 -18.57 44.65
CA THR A 673 -70.30 -19.41 43.69
C THR A 673 -69.67 -18.55 42.59
N ALA A 674 -70.43 -17.61 42.03
CA ALA A 674 -69.95 -16.69 41.01
C ALA A 674 -68.82 -15.77 41.54
N ALA A 675 -68.93 -15.26 42.77
CA ALA A 675 -67.86 -14.51 43.43
C ALA A 675 -66.55 -15.33 43.55
N SER A 676 -66.65 -16.60 43.96
CA SER A 676 -65.49 -17.50 44.02
C SER A 676 -64.86 -17.76 42.64
N ASN A 677 -65.67 -17.88 41.59
CA ASN A 677 -65.17 -18.03 40.22
C ASN A 677 -64.48 -16.75 39.73
N ALA A 678 -65.06 -15.57 40.00
CA ALA A 678 -64.46 -14.29 39.68
C ALA A 678 -63.10 -14.09 40.36
N ARG A 679 -63.00 -14.41 41.66
CA ARG A 679 -61.73 -14.33 42.42
C ARG A 679 -60.69 -15.34 41.90
N ALA A 680 -61.09 -16.54 41.50
CA ALA A 680 -60.21 -17.51 40.84
C ALA A 680 -59.71 -17.03 39.47
N ALA A 681 -60.55 -16.35 38.69
CA ALA A 681 -60.16 -15.73 37.43
C ALA A 681 -59.20 -14.54 37.65
N ALA A 682 -59.49 -13.65 38.60
CA ALA A 682 -58.61 -12.55 38.99
C ALA A 682 -57.21 -13.04 39.42
N THR A 683 -57.14 -14.11 40.22
CA THR A 683 -55.87 -14.74 40.64
C THR A 683 -55.05 -15.25 39.44
N ARG A 684 -55.71 -15.78 38.40
CA ARG A 684 -55.04 -16.22 37.16
C ARG A 684 -54.59 -15.02 36.30
N ALA A 685 -55.35 -13.93 36.29
CA ALA A 685 -55.00 -12.70 35.59
C ALA A 685 -53.76 -12.02 36.23
N ASP A 686 -53.70 -11.94 37.56
CA ASP A 686 -52.52 -11.46 38.31
C ASP A 686 -51.28 -12.33 38.03
N ALA A 687 -51.43 -13.65 38.08
CA ALA A 687 -50.34 -14.57 37.76
C ALA A 687 -49.86 -14.43 36.31
N ALA A 688 -50.76 -14.13 35.36
CA ALA A 688 -50.43 -13.85 33.97
C ALA A 688 -49.69 -12.50 33.82
N ALA A 689 -50.19 -11.43 34.46
CA ALA A 689 -49.53 -10.13 34.50
C ALA A 689 -48.10 -10.20 35.05
N LYS A 690 -47.88 -11.00 36.10
CA LYS A 690 -46.53 -11.23 36.66
C LYS A 690 -45.61 -12.00 35.71
N ARG A 691 -46.12 -12.94 34.91
CA ARG A 691 -45.33 -13.60 33.86
C ARG A 691 -45.05 -12.68 32.67
N ALA A 692 -46.02 -11.85 32.27
CA ALA A 692 -45.83 -10.83 31.24
C ALA A 692 -44.76 -9.81 31.65
N GLN A 693 -44.81 -9.30 32.88
CA GLN A 693 -43.80 -8.38 33.41
C GLN A 693 -42.41 -9.04 33.49
N SER A 694 -42.33 -10.30 33.96
CA SER A 694 -41.06 -11.05 33.98
C SER A 694 -40.48 -11.28 32.58
N ALA A 695 -41.32 -11.39 31.55
CA ALA A 695 -40.86 -11.47 30.16
C ALA A 695 -40.41 -10.09 29.64
N ALA A 696 -41.14 -9.02 29.94
CA ALA A 696 -40.75 -7.64 29.60
C ALA A 696 -39.42 -7.22 30.24
N ASP A 697 -39.20 -7.52 31.51
CA ASP A 697 -37.93 -7.25 32.19
C ASP A 697 -36.79 -8.14 31.67
N GLY A 698 -37.10 -9.37 31.23
CA GLY A 698 -36.17 -10.22 30.49
C GLY A 698 -35.75 -9.62 29.15
N ALA A 699 -36.69 -9.04 28.38
CA ALA A 699 -36.39 -8.38 27.11
C ALA A 699 -35.56 -7.08 27.30
N LYS A 700 -35.81 -6.33 28.38
CA LYS A 700 -34.94 -5.19 28.76
C LYS A 700 -33.52 -5.62 29.12
N ALA A 701 -33.34 -6.81 29.69
CA ALA A 701 -32.01 -7.36 29.95
C ALA A 701 -31.30 -7.71 28.63
N ASP A 702 -32.01 -8.20 27.61
CA ASP A 702 -31.46 -8.43 26.27
C ASP A 702 -31.05 -7.13 25.58
N VAL A 703 -31.84 -6.05 25.74
CA VAL A 703 -31.46 -4.71 25.28
C VAL A 703 -30.14 -4.24 25.90
N ALA A 704 -29.88 -4.54 27.18
CA ALA A 704 -28.60 -4.23 27.80
C ALA A 704 -27.43 -5.04 27.19
N ILE A 705 -27.70 -6.25 26.68
CA ILE A 705 -26.75 -7.09 25.95
C ILE A 705 -26.52 -6.54 24.53
N THR A 706 -27.57 -6.17 23.79
CA THR A 706 -27.43 -5.57 22.45
C THR A 706 -26.69 -4.23 22.50
N GLU A 707 -26.97 -3.38 23.49
CA GLU A 707 -26.23 -2.14 23.68
C GLU A 707 -24.74 -2.36 23.99
N ALA A 708 -24.44 -3.38 24.81
CA ALA A 708 -23.06 -3.76 25.10
C ALA A 708 -22.37 -4.31 23.85
N ALA A 709 -23.09 -5.09 23.03
CA ALA A 709 -22.61 -5.60 21.75
C ALA A 709 -22.36 -4.48 20.73
N VAL A 710 -23.24 -3.48 20.61
CA VAL A 710 -23.00 -2.28 19.77
C VAL A 710 -21.70 -1.58 20.19
N LYS A 711 -21.49 -1.38 21.50
CA LYS A 711 -20.26 -0.76 22.03
C LYS A 711 -19.01 -1.60 21.72
N LYS A 712 -19.09 -2.94 21.81
CA LYS A 712 -18.02 -3.87 21.37
C LYS A 712 -17.76 -3.79 19.87
N ALA A 713 -18.81 -3.77 19.04
CA ALA A 713 -18.72 -3.78 17.60
C ALA A 713 -18.13 -2.47 17.05
N HIS A 714 -18.57 -1.31 17.58
CA HIS A 714 -18.03 0.01 17.24
C HIS A 714 -16.53 0.11 17.57
N ALA A 715 -16.12 -0.32 18.77
CA ALA A 715 -14.69 -0.34 19.14
C ALA A 715 -13.86 -1.28 18.25
N ALA A 716 -14.42 -2.43 17.88
CA ALA A 716 -13.77 -3.36 16.95
C ALA A 716 -13.73 -2.85 15.50
N ALA A 717 -14.71 -2.06 15.06
CA ALA A 717 -14.68 -1.40 13.75
C ALA A 717 -13.63 -0.28 13.73
N ALA A 718 -13.53 0.54 14.79
CA ALA A 718 -12.48 1.55 14.95
C ALA A 718 -11.06 0.93 14.91
N ASP A 719 -10.82 -0.12 15.71
CA ASP A 719 -9.56 -0.90 15.67
C ASP A 719 -9.20 -1.38 14.26
N ALA A 720 -10.20 -1.82 13.48
CA ALA A 720 -10.00 -2.30 12.11
C ALA A 720 -9.66 -1.17 11.14
N ILE A 721 -10.30 0.00 11.28
CA ILE A 721 -10.05 1.20 10.47
C ILE A 721 -8.64 1.75 10.72
N ASP A 722 -8.24 1.88 11.98
CA ASP A 722 -6.90 2.38 12.36
C ASP A 722 -5.80 1.41 11.88
N ALA A 723 -6.02 0.11 12.02
CA ALA A 723 -5.12 -0.91 11.47
C ALA A 723 -5.04 -0.85 9.94
N ALA A 724 -6.14 -0.61 9.24
CA ALA A 724 -6.14 -0.42 7.78
C ALA A 724 -5.43 0.88 7.35
N TRP A 725 -5.62 1.98 8.08
CA TRP A 725 -4.93 3.25 7.82
C TRP A 725 -3.42 3.13 8.06
N ALA A 726 -3.01 2.45 9.13
CA ALA A 726 -1.62 2.11 9.38
C ALA A 726 -1.05 1.22 8.26
N ALA A 727 -1.73 0.14 7.86
CA ALA A 727 -1.28 -0.73 6.76
C ALA A 727 -1.10 0.06 5.45
N LYS A 728 -2.02 0.97 5.13
CA LYS A 728 -1.95 1.88 3.97
C LYS A 728 -0.73 2.80 4.03
N TRP A 729 -0.41 3.39 5.19
CA TRP A 729 0.80 4.21 5.34
C TRP A 729 2.08 3.40 5.15
N ASN A 730 2.17 2.21 5.74
CA ASN A 730 3.32 1.32 5.52
C ASN A 730 3.47 0.98 4.01
N ALA A 731 2.37 0.75 3.28
CA ALA A 731 2.42 0.54 1.82
C ALA A 731 2.89 1.78 1.02
N VAL A 732 2.46 2.98 1.41
CA VAL A 732 2.94 4.25 0.82
C VAL A 732 4.44 4.44 1.07
N THR A 733 4.92 4.18 2.30
CA THR A 733 6.35 4.26 2.64
C THR A 733 7.17 3.20 1.91
N ALA A 734 6.67 1.96 1.79
CA ALA A 734 7.32 0.91 1.00
C ALA A 734 7.46 1.30 -0.48
N LYS A 735 6.44 1.96 -1.06
CA LYS A 735 6.47 2.46 -2.43
C LYS A 735 7.47 3.59 -2.63
N ALA A 736 7.56 4.54 -1.68
CA ALA A 736 8.54 5.62 -1.72
C ALA A 736 9.98 5.06 -1.67
N LEU A 737 10.23 4.10 -0.79
CA LEU A 737 11.54 3.43 -0.68
C LEU A 737 11.88 2.59 -1.92
N ALA A 738 10.90 1.94 -2.55
CA ALA A 738 11.10 1.26 -3.83
C ALA A 738 11.49 2.21 -4.97
N GLU A 739 10.92 3.43 -4.99
CA GLU A 739 11.32 4.48 -5.93
C GLU A 739 12.74 5.01 -5.63
N THR A 740 13.12 5.19 -4.36
CA THR A 740 14.51 5.51 -3.98
C THR A 740 15.49 4.42 -4.43
N ALA A 741 15.16 3.14 -4.25
CA ALA A 741 15.98 2.03 -4.73
C ALA A 741 16.14 2.05 -6.26
N ARG A 742 15.04 2.32 -6.99
CA ARG A 742 15.05 2.47 -8.46
C ARG A 742 15.92 3.63 -8.93
N GLN A 743 15.84 4.80 -8.28
CA GLN A 743 16.66 5.97 -8.62
C GLN A 743 18.15 5.69 -8.39
N ASN A 744 18.50 5.03 -7.29
CA ASN A 744 19.88 4.63 -7.00
C ASN A 744 20.40 3.55 -7.97
N ALA A 745 19.55 2.62 -8.43
CA ALA A 745 19.92 1.70 -9.51
C ALA A 745 20.19 2.41 -10.86
N VAL A 746 19.43 3.46 -11.17
CA VAL A 746 19.69 4.31 -12.36
C VAL A 746 21.01 5.08 -12.21
N LYS A 747 21.30 5.62 -11.02
CA LYS A 747 22.57 6.28 -10.72
C LYS A 747 23.76 5.32 -10.87
N ALA A 748 23.71 4.15 -10.24
CA ALA A 748 24.76 3.14 -10.34
C ALA A 748 25.02 2.72 -11.81
N LYS A 749 23.96 2.56 -12.61
CA LYS A 749 24.07 2.29 -14.05
C LYS A 749 24.74 3.43 -14.82
N ALA A 750 24.46 4.69 -14.48
CA ALA A 750 25.07 5.85 -15.11
C ALA A 750 26.57 5.94 -14.76
N ASP A 751 26.93 5.80 -13.48
CA ASP A 751 28.33 5.80 -13.04
C ASP A 751 29.12 4.64 -13.66
N ALA A 752 28.55 3.43 -13.76
CA ALA A 752 29.16 2.30 -14.45
C ALA A 752 29.36 2.53 -15.96
N ALA A 753 28.46 3.25 -16.62
CA ALA A 753 28.62 3.61 -18.04
C ALA A 753 29.76 4.63 -18.24
N VAL A 754 29.94 5.57 -17.31
CA VAL A 754 31.09 6.50 -17.32
C VAL A 754 32.38 5.73 -17.02
N ALA A 755 32.41 4.87 -16.00
CA ALA A 755 33.59 4.04 -15.69
C ALA A 755 34.07 3.22 -16.90
N ARG A 756 33.15 2.62 -17.67
CA ARG A 756 33.45 1.93 -18.92
C ARG A 756 34.03 2.85 -20.00
N THR A 757 33.53 4.09 -20.09
CA THR A 757 34.02 5.07 -21.08
C THR A 757 35.44 5.53 -20.74
N GLU A 758 35.70 5.85 -19.46
CA GLU A 758 37.03 6.21 -18.95
C GLU A 758 38.03 5.05 -19.11
N SER A 759 37.60 3.80 -18.84
CA SER A 759 38.38 2.59 -19.09
C SER A 759 38.79 2.41 -20.56
N ILE A 760 37.89 2.71 -21.51
CA ILE A 760 38.21 2.65 -22.94
C ILE A 760 39.22 3.76 -23.32
N ALA A 761 39.07 4.97 -22.77
CA ALA A 761 40.02 6.06 -22.98
C ALA A 761 41.43 5.70 -22.45
N ALA A 762 41.54 5.21 -21.20
CA ALA A 762 42.79 4.68 -20.65
C ALA A 762 43.41 3.58 -21.54
N GLY A 763 42.60 2.71 -22.13
CA GLY A 763 43.05 1.72 -23.11
C GLY A 763 43.63 2.33 -24.40
N VAL A 764 43.02 3.39 -24.93
CA VAL A 764 43.51 4.12 -26.10
C VAL A 764 44.83 4.84 -25.80
N ASP A 765 44.92 5.50 -24.65
CA ASP A 765 46.10 6.30 -24.27
C ASP A 765 47.28 5.42 -23.84
N ALA A 766 47.03 4.24 -23.27
CA ALA A 766 48.06 3.22 -23.08
C ALA A 766 48.63 2.70 -24.42
N VAL A 767 47.80 2.58 -25.46
CA VAL A 767 48.26 2.24 -26.82
C VAL A 767 49.05 3.39 -27.46
N ARG A 768 48.64 4.65 -27.27
CA ARG A 768 49.42 5.83 -27.68
C ARG A 768 50.79 5.88 -26.98
N THR A 769 50.80 5.64 -25.66
CA THR A 769 52.01 5.54 -24.84
C THR A 769 52.97 4.49 -25.40
N ALA A 770 52.49 3.28 -25.69
CA ALA A 770 53.30 2.23 -26.32
C ALA A 770 53.82 2.62 -27.72
N GLY A 771 53.02 3.35 -28.51
CA GLY A 771 53.44 3.89 -29.82
C GLY A 771 54.56 4.94 -29.72
N PHE A 772 54.47 5.86 -28.75
CA PHE A 772 55.53 6.85 -28.48
C PHE A 772 56.79 6.19 -27.89
N ALA A 773 56.64 5.16 -27.04
CA ALA A 773 57.77 4.37 -26.55
C ALA A 773 58.51 3.63 -27.67
N TYR A 774 57.76 3.07 -28.63
CA TYR A 774 58.36 2.49 -29.85
C TYR A 774 59.09 3.55 -30.69
N ALA A 775 58.50 4.74 -30.89
CA ALA A 775 59.16 5.84 -31.59
C ALA A 775 60.44 6.32 -30.87
N THR A 776 60.45 6.30 -29.54
CA THR A 776 61.63 6.57 -28.69
C THR A 776 62.72 5.52 -28.93
N SER A 777 62.36 4.23 -28.94
CA SER A 777 63.30 3.13 -29.20
C SER A 777 63.89 3.20 -30.63
N GLN A 778 63.06 3.52 -31.62
CA GLN A 778 63.50 3.78 -33.01
C GLN A 778 64.45 4.98 -33.11
N ALA A 779 64.37 5.96 -32.21
CA ALA A 779 65.32 7.06 -32.12
C ALA A 779 66.62 6.66 -31.40
N ALA A 780 66.53 5.87 -30.33
CA ALA A 780 67.70 5.33 -29.63
C ALA A 780 68.55 4.40 -30.52
N MET A 781 67.92 3.53 -31.32
CA MET A 781 68.63 2.71 -32.30
C MET A 781 69.29 3.57 -33.38
N ALA A 782 68.60 4.59 -33.90
CA ALA A 782 69.19 5.52 -34.87
C ALA A 782 70.39 6.30 -34.29
N ALA A 783 70.35 6.69 -33.00
CA ALA A 783 71.49 7.29 -32.31
C ALA A 783 72.66 6.30 -32.20
N ARG A 784 72.44 5.08 -31.70
CA ARG A 784 73.47 4.04 -31.64
C ARG A 784 74.10 3.75 -33.00
N ASP A 785 73.28 3.66 -34.05
CA ASP A 785 73.74 3.27 -35.39
C ASP A 785 74.45 4.43 -36.11
N SER A 786 74.14 5.68 -35.79
CA SER A 786 74.93 6.85 -36.23
C SER A 786 76.22 7.02 -35.42
N ALA A 787 76.22 6.72 -34.12
CA ALA A 787 77.43 6.70 -33.30
C ALA A 787 78.46 5.67 -33.79
N ALA A 788 78.01 4.46 -34.15
CA ALA A 788 78.87 3.45 -34.76
C ALA A 788 79.53 3.93 -36.09
N GLN A 789 78.86 4.82 -36.84
CA GLN A 789 79.39 5.41 -38.07
C GLN A 789 80.42 6.53 -37.83
N VAL A 790 80.57 7.03 -36.58
CA VAL A 790 81.63 7.98 -36.21
C VAL A 790 83.00 7.31 -36.13
N ILE A 791 83.04 6.03 -35.72
CA ILE A 791 84.28 5.34 -35.31
C ILE A 791 85.35 5.33 -36.41
N LYS A 792 84.99 4.95 -37.65
CA LYS A 792 85.97 4.93 -38.75
C LYS A 792 86.49 6.34 -39.10
N PRO A 793 85.66 7.33 -39.46
CA PRO A 793 86.18 8.66 -39.81
C PRO A 793 86.88 9.37 -38.64
N ALA A 794 86.52 9.08 -37.38
CA ALA A 794 87.28 9.56 -36.22
C ALA A 794 88.68 8.93 -36.16
N ASN A 795 88.79 7.62 -36.31
CA ASN A 795 90.08 6.93 -36.35
C ASN A 795 90.93 7.40 -37.56
N ASP A 796 90.33 7.54 -38.73
CA ASP A 796 91.00 8.06 -39.95
C ASP A 796 91.60 9.46 -39.70
N ALA A 797 90.86 10.34 -39.02
CA ALA A 797 91.32 11.68 -38.68
C ALA A 797 92.48 11.67 -37.67
N ILE A 798 92.38 10.82 -36.65
CA ILE A 798 93.42 10.64 -35.63
C ILE A 798 94.70 10.07 -36.28
N GLU A 799 94.59 9.03 -37.11
CA GLU A 799 95.73 8.39 -37.78
C GLU A 799 96.45 9.36 -38.73
N LEU A 800 95.70 10.10 -39.56
CA LEU A 800 96.27 11.03 -40.55
C LEU A 800 96.78 12.35 -39.93
N GLY A 801 96.19 12.80 -38.82
CA GLY A 801 96.55 14.06 -38.16
C GLY A 801 97.62 13.93 -37.07
N SER A 802 97.69 12.80 -36.35
CA SER A 802 98.57 12.65 -35.18
C SER A 802 100.07 12.91 -35.45
N PRO A 803 100.67 12.52 -36.59
CA PRO A 803 102.08 12.83 -36.89
C PRO A 803 102.41 14.33 -36.96
N TYR A 804 101.38 15.17 -37.12
CA TYR A 804 101.55 16.61 -37.38
C TYR A 804 100.90 17.51 -36.33
N LYS A 805 100.18 16.94 -35.34
CA LYS A 805 99.27 17.68 -34.44
C LYS A 805 99.89 18.84 -33.65
N GLU A 806 101.18 18.76 -33.32
CA GLU A 806 101.93 19.84 -32.65
C GLU A 806 102.52 20.86 -33.65
N SER A 807 102.82 20.39 -34.88
CA SER A 807 103.49 21.17 -35.92
C SER A 807 102.52 21.96 -36.81
N ASP A 808 101.23 21.66 -36.75
CA ASP A 808 100.23 22.05 -37.74
C ASP A 808 98.86 22.27 -37.08
N SER A 809 98.36 23.51 -37.11
CA SER A 809 97.15 23.84 -36.35
C SER A 809 95.88 23.24 -36.96
N SER A 810 95.88 22.90 -38.26
CA SER A 810 94.76 22.21 -38.90
C SER A 810 94.76 20.71 -38.57
N ALA A 811 95.95 20.10 -38.45
CA ALA A 811 96.09 18.73 -37.96
C ALA A 811 95.66 18.59 -36.49
N GLY A 812 96.03 19.55 -35.64
CA GLY A 812 95.59 19.61 -34.24
C GLY A 812 94.07 19.59 -34.10
N LEU A 813 93.35 20.46 -34.82
CA LEU A 813 91.89 20.49 -34.83
C LEU A 813 91.29 19.16 -35.31
N ALA A 814 91.85 18.54 -36.34
CA ALA A 814 91.37 17.26 -36.88
C ALA A 814 91.48 16.11 -35.87
N VAL A 815 92.59 16.04 -35.10
CA VAL A 815 92.76 15.04 -34.04
C VAL A 815 91.82 15.30 -32.87
N LEU A 816 91.76 16.54 -32.36
CA LEU A 816 90.91 16.92 -31.23
C LEU A 816 89.43 16.65 -31.52
N THR A 817 88.92 17.17 -32.64
CA THR A 817 87.50 17.00 -33.02
C THR A 817 87.17 15.55 -33.38
N GLY A 818 88.11 14.77 -33.93
CA GLY A 818 87.94 13.33 -34.15
C GLY A 818 87.78 12.53 -32.84
N GLN A 819 88.63 12.80 -31.84
CA GLN A 819 88.55 12.19 -30.51
C GLN A 819 87.24 12.58 -29.79
N ALA A 820 86.91 13.87 -29.82
CA ALA A 820 85.69 14.41 -29.22
C ALA A 820 84.42 13.83 -29.86
N ALA A 821 84.33 13.82 -31.19
CA ALA A 821 83.16 13.32 -31.91
C ALA A 821 82.82 11.88 -31.54
N LYS A 822 83.83 11.00 -31.40
CA LYS A 822 83.62 9.62 -30.96
C LYS A 822 83.01 9.55 -29.56
N THR A 823 83.65 10.20 -28.59
CA THR A 823 83.24 10.20 -27.18
C THR A 823 81.84 10.80 -26.99
N LEU A 824 81.56 11.91 -27.67
CA LEU A 824 80.27 12.59 -27.62
C LEU A 824 79.15 11.77 -28.28
N ALA A 825 79.43 11.06 -29.37
CA ALA A 825 78.45 10.16 -29.97
C ALA A 825 78.13 8.94 -29.08
N GLU A 826 79.14 8.35 -28.42
CA GLU A 826 78.94 7.28 -27.44
C GLU A 826 78.08 7.75 -26.26
N GLN A 827 78.31 8.96 -25.74
CA GLN A 827 77.49 9.59 -24.69
C GLN A 827 76.04 9.86 -25.16
N GLN A 828 75.84 10.44 -26.34
CA GLN A 828 74.51 10.75 -26.86
C GLN A 828 73.69 9.48 -27.20
N ALA A 829 74.35 8.41 -27.65
CA ALA A 829 73.70 7.11 -27.79
C ALA A 829 73.26 6.52 -26.43
N ALA A 830 74.05 6.73 -25.36
CA ALA A 830 73.66 6.35 -23.99
C ALA A 830 72.45 7.16 -23.47
N VAL A 831 72.42 8.48 -23.68
CA VAL A 831 71.26 9.34 -23.35
C VAL A 831 69.99 8.84 -24.07
N ALA A 832 70.08 8.60 -25.38
CA ALA A 832 68.95 8.10 -26.16
C ALA A 832 68.47 6.71 -25.67
N THR A 833 69.41 5.84 -25.25
CA THR A 833 69.10 4.53 -24.67
C THR A 833 68.39 4.65 -23.32
N ALA A 834 68.81 5.59 -22.45
CA ALA A 834 68.15 5.86 -21.18
C ALA A 834 66.69 6.31 -21.39
N LYS A 835 66.43 7.24 -22.32
CA LYS A 835 65.07 7.66 -22.70
C LYS A 835 64.24 6.49 -23.24
N SER A 836 64.83 5.56 -24.00
CA SER A 836 64.12 4.35 -24.44
C SER A 836 63.76 3.39 -23.30
N VAL A 837 64.54 3.32 -22.22
CA VAL A 837 64.22 2.52 -21.02
C VAL A 837 63.12 3.20 -20.20
N GLN A 838 63.20 4.52 -20.05
CA GLN A 838 62.17 5.34 -19.40
C GLN A 838 60.81 5.21 -20.10
N ALA A 839 60.78 5.36 -21.42
CA ALA A 839 59.57 5.22 -22.23
C ALA A 839 58.99 3.80 -22.17
N ALA A 840 59.84 2.76 -22.15
CA ALA A 840 59.40 1.37 -21.99
C ALA A 840 58.76 1.11 -20.61
N LYS A 841 59.30 1.70 -19.53
CA LYS A 841 58.68 1.66 -18.20
C LYS A 841 57.33 2.38 -18.20
N ALA A 842 57.23 3.56 -18.80
CA ALA A 842 55.99 4.32 -18.90
C ALA A 842 54.90 3.57 -19.67
N ALA A 843 55.24 2.89 -20.78
CA ALA A 843 54.30 2.05 -21.52
C ALA A 843 53.84 0.80 -20.74
N ALA A 844 54.70 0.22 -19.90
CA ALA A 844 54.31 -0.87 -19.00
C ALA A 844 53.37 -0.40 -17.88
N GLU A 845 53.61 0.79 -17.33
CA GLU A 845 52.77 1.43 -16.31
C GLU A 845 51.38 1.79 -16.87
N ALA A 846 51.33 2.44 -18.03
CA ALA A 846 50.07 2.77 -18.72
C ALA A 846 49.24 1.52 -19.05
N LYS A 847 49.88 0.43 -19.46
CA LYS A 847 49.22 -0.87 -19.67
C LYS A 847 48.62 -1.43 -18.37
N ALA A 848 49.29 -1.29 -17.24
CA ALA A 848 48.78 -1.73 -15.95
C ALA A 848 47.57 -0.89 -15.51
N LEU A 849 47.66 0.43 -15.66
CA LEU A 849 46.58 1.38 -15.35
C LEU A 849 45.32 1.15 -16.21
N ALA A 850 45.48 0.91 -17.51
CA ALA A 850 44.35 0.56 -18.39
C ALA A 850 43.71 -0.78 -18.03
N ALA A 851 44.49 -1.76 -17.56
CA ALA A 851 43.96 -3.03 -17.05
C ALA A 851 43.22 -2.86 -15.72
N GLN A 852 43.74 -2.02 -14.80
CA GLN A 852 43.06 -1.64 -13.57
C GLN A 852 41.73 -0.93 -13.86
N ALA A 853 41.72 0.11 -14.70
CA ALA A 853 40.50 0.82 -15.09
C ALA A 853 39.43 -0.11 -15.71
N SER A 854 39.86 -1.14 -16.45
CA SER A 854 38.98 -2.18 -16.99
C SER A 854 38.39 -3.10 -15.92
N ALA A 855 39.15 -3.39 -14.86
CA ALA A 855 38.64 -4.11 -13.69
C ALA A 855 37.69 -3.23 -12.87
N ASP A 856 38.01 -1.94 -12.67
CA ASP A 856 37.14 -0.98 -11.97
C ASP A 856 35.79 -0.81 -12.69
N ALA A 857 35.80 -0.68 -14.02
CA ALA A 857 34.59 -0.62 -14.83
C ALA A 857 33.75 -1.91 -14.74
N LYS A 858 34.37 -3.09 -14.60
CA LYS A 858 33.68 -4.36 -14.36
C LYS A 858 33.01 -4.37 -12.98
N VAL A 859 33.71 -3.96 -11.92
CA VAL A 859 33.15 -3.89 -10.56
C VAL A 859 32.04 -2.83 -10.47
N ALA A 860 32.16 -1.72 -11.20
CA ALA A 860 31.09 -0.73 -11.32
C ALA A 860 29.82 -1.32 -11.98
N ALA A 861 29.98 -2.12 -13.04
CA ALA A 861 28.86 -2.82 -13.68
C ALA A 861 28.24 -3.90 -12.78
N GLU A 862 29.04 -4.61 -11.98
CA GLU A 862 28.55 -5.56 -10.97
C GLU A 862 27.76 -4.85 -9.85
N ALA A 863 28.23 -3.69 -9.38
CA ALA A 863 27.48 -2.86 -8.44
C ALA A 863 26.15 -2.35 -9.04
N ALA A 864 26.15 -1.91 -10.30
CA ALA A 864 24.93 -1.52 -11.00
C ALA A 864 23.92 -2.67 -11.16
N ALA A 865 24.39 -3.89 -11.39
CA ALA A 865 23.54 -5.09 -11.44
C ALA A 865 22.94 -5.42 -10.07
N GLN A 866 23.73 -5.33 -8.99
CA GLN A 866 23.24 -5.50 -7.61
C GLN A 866 22.20 -4.43 -7.24
N ALA A 867 22.45 -3.16 -7.61
CA ALA A 867 21.50 -2.07 -7.38
C ALA A 867 20.14 -2.32 -8.07
N ALA A 868 20.15 -2.89 -9.28
CA ALA A 868 18.93 -3.26 -10.00
C ALA A 868 18.18 -4.43 -9.33
N ASP A 869 18.88 -5.43 -8.80
CA ASP A 869 18.28 -6.52 -8.00
C ASP A 869 17.67 -6.01 -6.69
N TYR A 870 18.34 -5.09 -5.98
CA TYR A 870 17.75 -4.42 -4.82
C TYR A 870 16.51 -3.60 -5.17
N ALA A 871 16.51 -2.88 -6.30
CA ALA A 871 15.32 -2.16 -6.78
C ALA A 871 14.15 -3.12 -7.11
N ALA A 872 14.43 -4.29 -7.70
CA ALA A 872 13.41 -5.31 -7.95
C ALA A 872 12.83 -5.89 -6.64
N LYS A 873 13.68 -6.18 -5.64
CA LYS A 873 13.27 -6.63 -4.30
C LYS A 873 12.44 -5.58 -3.57
N ALA A 874 12.80 -4.30 -3.68
CA ALA A 874 12.05 -3.20 -3.12
C ALA A 874 10.66 -3.06 -3.76
N ALA A 875 10.56 -3.20 -5.09
CA ALA A 875 9.29 -3.20 -5.82
C ALA A 875 8.38 -4.38 -5.42
N ALA A 876 8.94 -5.59 -5.27
CA ALA A 876 8.20 -6.75 -4.76
C ALA A 876 7.67 -6.52 -3.33
N SER A 877 8.50 -5.94 -2.46
CA SER A 877 8.10 -5.58 -1.08
C SER A 877 6.99 -4.53 -1.08
N SER A 878 7.05 -3.51 -1.95
CA SER A 878 5.98 -2.52 -2.12
C SER A 878 4.67 -3.16 -2.59
N ALA A 879 4.71 -4.13 -3.50
CA ALA A 879 3.53 -4.87 -3.94
C ALA A 879 2.91 -5.72 -2.80
N GLN A 880 3.74 -6.40 -2.00
CA GLN A 880 3.30 -7.15 -0.82
C GLN A 880 2.68 -6.23 0.25
N ALA A 881 3.28 -5.05 0.48
CA ALA A 881 2.73 -4.06 1.39
C ALA A 881 1.35 -3.55 0.91
N GLN A 882 1.21 -3.26 -0.39
CA GLN A 882 -0.07 -2.83 -0.98
C GLN A 882 -1.14 -3.93 -0.92
N ALA A 883 -0.78 -5.20 -1.17
CA ALA A 883 -1.71 -6.32 -1.01
C ALA A 883 -2.19 -6.45 0.44
N SER A 884 -1.30 -6.26 1.42
CA SER A 884 -1.62 -6.26 2.84
C SER A 884 -2.54 -5.10 3.22
N ALA A 885 -2.28 -3.88 2.72
CA ALA A 885 -3.15 -2.72 2.92
C ALA A 885 -4.57 -2.94 2.34
N ASN A 886 -4.67 -3.57 1.17
CA ASN A 886 -5.96 -3.90 0.56
C ASN A 886 -6.74 -4.94 1.39
N ALA A 887 -6.05 -5.94 1.96
CA ALA A 887 -6.66 -6.94 2.85
C ALA A 887 -7.12 -6.30 4.18
N ALA A 888 -6.38 -5.32 4.70
CA ALA A 888 -6.76 -4.57 5.89
C ALA A 888 -8.02 -3.71 5.64
N ASP A 889 -8.07 -2.97 4.53
CA ASP A 889 -9.23 -2.17 4.09
C ASP A 889 -10.49 -3.04 3.88
N ALA A 890 -10.35 -4.23 3.29
CA ALA A 890 -11.44 -5.19 3.18
C ALA A 890 -11.94 -5.70 4.55
N SER A 891 -11.01 -5.92 5.50
CA SER A 891 -11.34 -6.35 6.87
C SER A 891 -12.06 -5.23 7.65
N ALA A 892 -11.63 -3.97 7.49
CA ALA A 892 -12.28 -2.80 8.08
C ALA A 892 -13.71 -2.62 7.56
N LYS A 893 -13.94 -2.75 6.24
CA LYS A 893 -15.29 -2.71 5.65
C LYS A 893 -16.19 -3.84 6.14
N ALA A 894 -15.63 -5.02 6.37
CA ALA A 894 -16.36 -6.14 6.96
C ALA A 894 -16.69 -5.92 8.45
N ALA A 895 -15.81 -5.23 9.20
CA ALA A 895 -16.07 -4.83 10.59
C ALA A 895 -17.17 -3.74 10.68
N GLN A 896 -17.11 -2.70 9.84
CA GLN A 896 -18.14 -1.66 9.72
C GLN A 896 -19.51 -2.25 9.35
N LYS A 897 -19.56 -3.28 8.49
CA LYS A 897 -20.82 -3.97 8.18
C LYS A 897 -21.35 -4.74 9.39
N ALA A 898 -20.50 -5.44 10.12
CA ALA A 898 -20.90 -6.15 11.34
C ALA A 898 -21.43 -5.19 12.40
N GLU A 899 -20.78 -4.03 12.59
CA GLU A 899 -21.27 -2.93 13.43
C GLU A 899 -22.67 -2.44 13.01
N ALA A 900 -22.88 -2.13 11.73
CA ALA A 900 -24.18 -1.69 11.23
C ALA A 900 -25.29 -2.73 11.45
N ASN A 901 -24.99 -4.01 11.24
CA ASN A 901 -25.90 -5.12 11.56
C ASN A 901 -26.17 -5.22 13.08
N THR A 902 -25.15 -5.01 13.92
CA THR A 902 -25.28 -5.02 15.40
C THR A 902 -26.22 -3.91 15.89
N VAL A 903 -26.14 -2.71 15.30
CA VAL A 903 -27.04 -1.58 15.61
C VAL A 903 -28.48 -1.88 15.19
N GLU A 904 -28.69 -2.58 14.07
CA GLU A 904 -30.04 -2.99 13.64
C GLU A 904 -30.66 -4.05 14.56
N TYR A 905 -29.86 -4.98 15.09
CA TYR A 905 -30.32 -5.91 16.13
C TYR A 905 -30.63 -5.21 17.47
N ASP A 906 -29.86 -4.19 17.85
CA ASP A 906 -30.16 -3.35 19.02
C ASP A 906 -31.46 -2.54 18.86
N ARG A 907 -31.73 -2.00 17.65
CA ARG A 907 -33.01 -1.38 17.31
C ARG A 907 -34.16 -2.37 17.45
N GLN A 908 -34.02 -3.57 16.91
CA GLN A 908 -35.05 -4.60 16.99
C GLN A 908 -35.34 -5.00 18.44
N ALA A 909 -34.30 -5.31 19.24
CA ALA A 909 -34.47 -5.70 20.65
C ALA A 909 -35.16 -4.62 21.49
N LYS A 910 -34.93 -3.34 21.17
CA LYS A 910 -35.59 -2.19 21.85
C LYS A 910 -37.07 -2.11 21.51
N GLU A 911 -37.43 -2.26 20.23
CA GLU A 911 -38.84 -2.31 19.79
C GLU A 911 -39.55 -3.54 20.37
N ASP A 912 -38.88 -4.70 20.41
CA ASP A 912 -39.40 -5.93 21.01
C ASP A 912 -39.64 -5.76 22.53
N ALA A 913 -38.69 -5.15 23.26
CA ALA A 913 -38.81 -4.90 24.70
C ALA A 913 -39.85 -3.83 25.06
N GLU A 914 -40.02 -2.78 24.23
CA GLU A 914 -41.08 -1.79 24.40
C GLU A 914 -42.46 -2.43 24.22
N ALA A 915 -42.65 -3.22 23.17
CA ALA A 915 -43.89 -3.96 22.96
C ALA A 915 -44.15 -5.01 24.05
N ALA A 916 -43.10 -5.66 24.59
CA ALA A 916 -43.22 -6.55 25.73
C ALA A 916 -43.71 -5.83 27.01
N GLN A 917 -43.21 -4.61 27.29
CA GLN A 917 -43.70 -3.82 28.42
C GLN A 917 -45.15 -3.34 28.19
N ASN A 918 -45.49 -2.86 26.99
CA ASN A 918 -46.86 -2.49 26.66
C ASN A 918 -47.85 -3.67 26.85
N ALA A 919 -47.43 -4.90 26.53
CA ALA A 919 -48.20 -6.10 26.82
C ALA A 919 -48.30 -6.39 28.33
N ALA A 920 -47.22 -6.23 29.09
CA ALA A 920 -47.24 -6.37 30.55
C ALA A 920 -48.15 -5.35 31.26
N ASP A 921 -48.14 -4.09 30.82
CA ASP A 921 -48.99 -3.02 31.35
C ASP A 921 -50.48 -3.28 31.03
N ALA A 922 -50.77 -3.77 29.82
CA ALA A 922 -52.11 -4.25 29.46
C ALA A 922 -52.54 -5.45 30.33
N ALA A 923 -51.64 -6.42 30.56
CA ALA A 923 -51.91 -7.56 31.43
C ALA A 923 -52.19 -7.14 32.88
N GLY A 924 -51.41 -6.21 33.44
CA GLY A 924 -51.63 -5.64 34.78
C GLY A 924 -52.93 -4.84 34.89
N THR A 925 -53.29 -4.10 33.83
CA THR A 925 -54.58 -3.41 33.72
C THR A 925 -55.74 -4.41 33.70
N HIS A 926 -55.62 -5.51 32.94
CA HIS A 926 -56.61 -6.58 32.92
C HIS A 926 -56.72 -7.31 34.27
N ALA A 927 -55.60 -7.59 34.95
CA ALA A 927 -55.59 -8.17 36.28
C ALA A 927 -56.29 -7.26 37.32
N SER A 928 -56.02 -5.96 37.29
CA SER A 928 -56.67 -4.98 38.18
C SER A 928 -58.18 -4.88 37.94
N ALA A 929 -58.62 -4.92 36.67
CA ALA A 929 -60.04 -4.96 36.32
C ALA A 929 -60.71 -6.28 36.74
N ALA A 930 -60.01 -7.42 36.64
CA ALA A 930 -60.50 -8.70 37.11
C ALA A 930 -60.66 -8.73 38.65
N ASP A 931 -59.69 -8.14 39.37
CA ASP A 931 -59.72 -8.05 40.83
C ASP A 931 -60.83 -7.12 41.33
N ALA A 932 -61.06 -5.99 40.65
CA ALA A 932 -62.20 -5.12 40.90
C ALA A 932 -63.53 -5.85 40.69
N ALA A 933 -63.71 -6.54 39.56
CA ALA A 933 -64.91 -7.32 39.27
C ALA A 933 -65.14 -8.45 40.30
N ALA A 934 -64.08 -9.14 40.74
CA ALA A 934 -64.17 -10.13 41.83
C ALA A 934 -64.59 -9.50 43.17
N THR A 935 -64.01 -8.35 43.51
CA THR A 935 -64.33 -7.61 44.74
C THR A 935 -65.76 -7.05 44.74
N GLU A 936 -66.29 -6.68 43.57
CA GLU A 936 -67.70 -6.33 43.41
C GLU A 936 -68.60 -7.58 43.55
N ALA A 937 -68.27 -8.68 42.87
CA ALA A 937 -69.00 -9.94 42.99
C ALA A 937 -69.07 -10.47 44.43
N GLU A 938 -68.01 -10.30 45.23
CA GLU A 938 -67.97 -10.66 46.65
C GLU A 938 -68.90 -9.77 47.53
N ARG A 939 -69.09 -8.50 47.16
CA ARG A 939 -70.07 -7.60 47.80
C ARG A 939 -71.49 -7.96 47.39
N ASP A 940 -71.72 -8.22 46.12
CA ASP A 940 -73.01 -8.66 45.58
C ASP A 940 -73.44 -9.97 46.28
N ALA A 941 -72.51 -10.92 46.44
CA ALA A 941 -72.73 -12.15 47.20
C ALA A 941 -72.93 -11.93 48.71
N ALA A 942 -72.35 -10.90 49.31
CA ALA A 942 -72.63 -10.54 50.71
C ALA A 942 -74.05 -10.00 50.87
N SER A 943 -74.43 -9.01 50.04
CA SER A 943 -75.76 -8.43 50.00
C SER A 943 -76.84 -9.49 49.75
N ALA A 944 -76.59 -10.46 48.85
CA ALA A 944 -77.47 -11.58 48.60
C ALA A 944 -77.66 -12.49 49.84
N ARG A 945 -76.58 -12.77 50.58
CA ARG A 945 -76.65 -13.57 51.83
C ARG A 945 -77.38 -12.84 52.94
N ASP A 946 -77.22 -11.52 53.05
CA ASP A 946 -77.95 -10.69 54.01
C ASP A 946 -79.44 -10.62 53.66
N ALA A 947 -79.77 -10.45 52.38
CA ALA A 947 -81.14 -10.45 51.88
C ALA A 947 -81.86 -11.80 52.12
N ALA A 948 -81.18 -12.92 51.86
CA ALA A 948 -81.70 -14.25 52.17
C ALA A 948 -81.94 -14.46 53.67
N THR A 949 -81.03 -13.97 54.52
CA THR A 949 -81.14 -14.10 55.98
C THR A 949 -82.26 -13.23 56.55
N ALA A 950 -82.50 -12.04 55.97
CA ALA A 950 -83.69 -11.25 56.28
C ALA A 950 -84.98 -11.96 55.83
N ALA A 951 -85.03 -12.49 54.61
CA ALA A 951 -86.19 -13.22 54.09
C ALA A 951 -86.56 -14.45 54.95
N GLU A 952 -85.57 -15.19 55.46
CA GLU A 952 -85.76 -16.30 56.40
C GLU A 952 -86.34 -15.84 57.75
N ALA A 953 -85.91 -14.68 58.26
CA ALA A 953 -86.45 -14.08 59.47
C ALA A 953 -87.91 -13.58 59.27
N ASP A 954 -88.20 -12.97 58.12
CA ASP A 954 -89.55 -12.54 57.74
C ASP A 954 -90.49 -13.75 57.61
N ALA A 955 -90.05 -14.83 56.94
CA ALA A 955 -90.78 -16.09 56.82
C ALA A 955 -90.95 -16.84 58.16
N SER A 956 -89.99 -16.72 59.08
CA SER A 956 -90.15 -17.24 60.45
C SER A 956 -91.20 -16.45 61.23
N SER A 957 -91.19 -15.13 61.09
CA SER A 957 -92.16 -14.23 61.73
C SER A 957 -93.57 -14.44 61.19
N ALA A 958 -93.72 -14.62 59.87
CA ALA A 958 -95.00 -14.86 59.21
C ALA A 958 -95.64 -16.18 59.68
N ARG A 959 -94.83 -17.25 59.84
CA ARG A 959 -95.29 -18.53 60.43
C ARG A 959 -95.75 -18.36 61.87
N GLY A 960 -95.01 -17.61 62.70
CA GLY A 960 -95.41 -17.32 64.08
C GLY A 960 -96.75 -16.57 64.17
N VAL A 961 -97.02 -15.65 63.24
CA VAL A 961 -98.32 -14.97 63.12
C VAL A 961 -99.42 -15.92 62.64
N ALA A 962 -99.16 -16.77 61.63
CA ALA A 962 -100.12 -17.76 61.16
C ALA A 962 -100.52 -18.75 62.26
N ASP A 963 -99.56 -19.24 63.04
CA ASP A 963 -99.83 -20.13 64.19
C ASP A 963 -100.62 -19.42 65.30
N GLN A 964 -100.47 -18.10 65.45
CA GLN A 964 -101.31 -17.32 66.37
C GLN A 964 -102.73 -17.15 65.84
N ALA A 965 -102.88 -16.78 64.56
CA ALA A 965 -104.17 -16.68 63.90
C ALA A 965 -104.94 -18.01 63.95
N GLU A 966 -104.27 -19.15 63.82
CA GLU A 966 -104.85 -20.50 63.97
C GLU A 966 -105.42 -20.73 65.38
N ARG A 967 -104.73 -20.24 66.42
CA ARG A 967 -105.20 -20.31 67.81
C ARG A 967 -106.35 -19.35 68.07
N ASP A 968 -106.29 -18.13 67.51
CA ASP A 968 -107.39 -17.17 67.60
C ASP A 968 -108.65 -17.71 66.91
N ALA A 969 -108.53 -18.26 65.70
CA ALA A 969 -109.64 -18.92 64.99
C ALA A 969 -110.23 -20.11 65.75
N THR A 970 -109.39 -20.97 66.32
CA THR A 970 -109.86 -22.12 67.14
C THR A 970 -110.55 -21.64 68.43
N THR A 971 -110.10 -20.53 69.00
CA THR A 971 -110.77 -19.89 70.15
C THR A 971 -112.09 -19.26 69.72
N ALA A 972 -112.15 -18.67 68.53
CA ALA A 972 -113.37 -18.09 67.96
C ALA A 972 -114.41 -19.18 67.69
N GLU A 973 -114.04 -20.30 67.08
CA GLU A 973 -114.90 -21.46 66.86
C GLU A 973 -115.38 -22.09 68.15
N ALA A 974 -114.51 -22.26 69.15
CA ALA A 974 -114.94 -22.74 70.46
C ALA A 974 -115.90 -21.75 71.15
N SER A 975 -115.72 -20.45 70.93
CA SER A 975 -116.63 -19.41 71.42
C SER A 975 -117.92 -19.35 70.60
N ALA A 976 -117.92 -19.65 69.31
CA ALA A 976 -119.11 -19.85 68.51
C ALA A 976 -119.87 -21.12 68.94
N VAL A 977 -119.17 -22.20 69.29
CA VAL A 977 -119.77 -23.41 69.84
C VAL A 977 -120.33 -23.16 71.24
N ARG A 978 -119.77 -22.28 72.07
CA ARG A 978 -120.38 -21.89 73.37
C ARG A 978 -121.40 -20.76 73.28
N ALA A 979 -121.28 -19.89 72.29
CA ALA A 979 -122.39 -19.10 71.76
C ALA A 979 -123.45 -20.01 71.13
N GLN A 980 -123.15 -21.29 70.89
CA GLN A 980 -124.07 -22.40 70.63
C GLN A 980 -124.10 -23.46 71.77
N GLU A 981 -123.71 -23.08 73.02
CA GLU A 981 -124.04 -23.70 74.33
C GLU A 981 -124.64 -22.73 75.41
N ALA A 982 -124.89 -21.45 75.08
CA ALA A 982 -125.82 -20.58 75.82
C ALA A 982 -126.85 -19.91 74.88
N ALA A 983 -128.16 -20.04 75.17
CA ALA A 983 -129.35 -19.50 74.44
C ALA A 983 -130.07 -20.35 73.34
N THR A 984 -130.49 -21.59 73.64
CA THR A 984 -131.25 -22.50 72.73
C THR A 984 -132.15 -23.45 73.53
N GLU A 985 -131.83 -23.87 74.77
CA GLU A 985 -132.80 -24.35 75.76
C GLU A 985 -133.52 -23.08 76.21
N ALA A 986 -132.94 -21.89 75.97
CA ALA A 986 -133.58 -20.60 75.78
C ALA A 986 -134.61 -20.57 74.61
N GLN A 987 -134.99 -21.74 74.09
CA GLN A 987 -136.20 -22.01 73.31
C GLN A 987 -136.78 -23.43 73.59
N ALA A 988 -136.20 -24.25 74.49
CA ALA A 988 -136.63 -25.66 74.71
C ALA A 988 -137.73 -25.84 75.75
N ALA A 989 -138.18 -24.73 76.29
CA ALA A 989 -138.43 -24.67 77.69
C ALA A 989 -139.80 -24.03 77.92
N ALA A 990 -140.00 -22.88 77.31
CA ALA A 990 -141.23 -22.13 77.42
C ALA A 990 -142.28 -22.61 76.38
N SER A 991 -142.08 -23.81 75.85
CA SER A 991 -143.22 -24.61 75.40
C SER A 991 -144.10 -25.10 76.58
N ARG A 992 -143.76 -24.78 77.85
CA ARG A 992 -144.33 -25.40 79.07
C ARG A 992 -145.40 -24.58 79.85
N THR A 993 -145.70 -23.32 79.51
CA THR A 993 -146.74 -22.48 80.17
C THR A 993 -147.86 -22.04 79.21
N GLU A 994 -147.70 -22.14 77.89
CA GLU A 994 -148.86 -22.05 76.97
C GLU A 994 -149.88 -23.19 77.19
N GLU A 995 -149.44 -24.37 77.64
CA GLU A 995 -150.33 -25.52 77.89
C GLU A 995 -151.29 -25.29 79.07
N ASP A 996 -150.99 -24.37 80.00
CA ASP A 996 -151.74 -24.16 81.25
C ASP A 996 -152.99 -23.28 81.08
N LYS A 997 -153.32 -22.87 79.84
CA LYS A 997 -154.37 -21.87 79.56
C LYS A 997 -155.13 -22.01 78.23
N ARG A 998 -155.09 -23.19 77.58
CA ARG A 998 -155.83 -23.48 76.34
C ARG A 998 -156.35 -24.93 76.27
N ASP A 999 -157.41 -25.38 76.97
CA ASP A 999 -158.45 -24.68 77.76
C ASP A 999 -158.79 -23.29 77.20
N GLU A 1000 -159.28 -23.29 75.94
CA GLU A 1000 -159.56 -22.16 75.01
C GLU A 1000 -158.57 -21.90 73.80
N ALA A 1001 -157.87 -22.96 73.33
CA ALA A 1001 -157.70 -23.49 71.91
C ALA A 1001 -156.82 -22.91 70.70
N GLN A 1002 -155.71 -23.62 70.30
CA GLN A 1002 -155.20 -24.02 68.90
C GLN A 1002 -154.51 -23.00 67.88
N VAL A 1003 -153.74 -23.27 66.75
CA VAL A 1003 -153.13 -24.44 65.93
C VAL A 1003 -151.97 -24.05 64.88
N GLN A 1004 -151.45 -24.96 63.97
CA GLN A 1004 -150.21 -24.95 63.05
C GLN A 1004 -150.41 -24.65 61.49
N GLN A 1005 -149.61 -24.93 60.39
CA GLN A 1005 -148.42 -25.79 59.95
C GLN A 1005 -147.84 -25.48 58.46
N ALA A 1006 -146.83 -26.22 57.86
CA ALA A 1006 -146.51 -26.53 56.38
C ALA A 1006 -145.14 -26.17 55.61
N SER A 1007 -144.72 -26.95 54.54
CA SER A 1007 -143.44 -26.90 53.68
C SER A 1007 -143.43 -27.61 52.24
N THR A 1008 -142.35 -27.61 51.37
CA THR A 1008 -142.26 -28.32 49.99
C THR A 1008 -140.86 -28.58 49.25
N THR A 1009 -140.78 -29.07 47.94
CA THR A 1009 -139.80 -30.11 47.35
C THR A 1009 -139.44 -30.09 45.77
N GLY A 1010 -138.32 -30.35 44.96
CA GLY A 1010 -136.81 -30.69 44.76
C GLY A 1010 -136.43 -30.82 43.19
N MET A 1011 -135.32 -31.16 42.42
CA MET A 1011 -133.80 -31.49 42.33
C MET A 1011 -133.36 -31.75 40.77
N ALA A 1012 -132.18 -31.96 40.02
CA ALA A 1012 -130.63 -32.00 39.91
C ALA A 1012 -130.02 -32.15 38.40
N GLY A 1013 -128.67 -32.28 38.06
CA GLY A 1013 -128.07 -32.54 36.64
C GLY A 1013 -126.48 -32.70 36.33
N ALA A 1014 -125.97 -33.06 35.08
CA ALA A 1014 -124.51 -33.23 34.56
C ALA A 1014 -124.29 -33.16 32.96
N ALA A 1015 -123.16 -33.25 32.11
CA ALA A 1015 -121.70 -33.72 32.05
C ALA A 1015 -120.75 -33.27 30.78
N GLU A 1016 -119.74 -34.08 30.26
CA GLU A 1016 -118.63 -34.02 29.17
C GLU A 1016 -117.36 -33.11 29.26
N VAL A 1017 -117.11 -32.40 30.36
CA VAL A 1017 -115.83 -31.69 30.59
C VAL A 1017 -115.63 -31.57 32.12
N MET A 1018 -114.39 -31.59 32.66
CA MET A 1018 -114.16 -32.03 34.06
C MET A 1018 -114.45 -31.01 35.19
N GLY A 1019 -115.68 -31.00 35.73
CA GLY A 1019 -116.23 -30.03 36.71
C GLY A 1019 -116.13 -30.34 38.22
N VAL A 1020 -115.91 -29.32 39.07
CA VAL A 1020 -115.87 -29.39 40.56
C VAL A 1020 -116.36 -28.07 41.22
N PRO A 1021 -117.25 -28.07 42.25
CA PRO A 1021 -117.84 -26.86 42.85
C PRO A 1021 -117.07 -26.21 44.02
N TYR A 1022 -117.38 -24.94 44.33
CA TYR A 1022 -116.64 -24.07 45.26
C TYR A 1022 -117.55 -23.05 46.00
N GLY A 1023 -117.65 -23.18 47.34
CA GLY A 1023 -118.12 -22.18 48.31
C GLY A 1023 -119.58 -21.71 48.21
N VAL A 1024 -120.51 -22.33 48.96
CA VAL A 1024 -121.92 -21.92 49.10
C VAL A 1024 -122.35 -21.92 50.58
N SER A 1025 -123.00 -20.85 51.08
CA SER A 1025 -123.32 -20.68 52.53
C SER A 1025 -124.61 -19.88 52.80
N THR A 1026 -125.39 -20.26 53.83
CA THR A 1026 -126.72 -19.70 54.16
C THR A 1026 -126.74 -18.80 55.40
N THR A 1027 -127.24 -17.55 55.33
CA THR A 1027 -127.55 -16.73 56.54
C THR A 1027 -128.87 -17.11 57.20
N ALA A 1028 -129.13 -16.67 58.45
CA ALA A 1028 -130.38 -16.96 59.18
C ALA A 1028 -130.63 -16.00 60.39
N SER A 1029 -130.99 -14.73 60.16
CA SER A 1029 -131.00 -13.69 61.21
C SER A 1029 -132.34 -13.47 61.91
N SER A 1030 -132.39 -13.46 63.25
CA SER A 1030 -133.62 -13.27 64.05
C SER A 1030 -133.49 -12.51 65.37
N ASP A 1031 -134.47 -11.65 65.66
CA ASP A 1031 -134.33 -10.55 66.64
C ASP A 1031 -134.96 -10.80 68.02
N GLY A 1032 -134.33 -10.25 69.08
CA GLY A 1032 -134.95 -10.00 70.39
C GLY A 1032 -135.13 -11.23 71.29
N PHE A 1033 -135.12 -11.05 72.62
CA PHE A 1033 -135.25 -12.07 73.70
C PHE A 1033 -136.76 -12.57 74.31
N CYS A 1034 -137.69 -12.36 75.40
CA CYS A 1034 -138.14 -11.45 76.61
C CYS A 1034 -138.13 -12.03 78.05
N THR A 1035 -138.41 -11.19 79.06
CA THR A 1035 -138.53 -11.53 80.51
C THR A 1035 -139.67 -10.71 81.14
N GLY A 1036 -140.61 -11.24 81.94
CA GLY A 1036 -140.77 -12.60 82.43
C GLY A 1036 -141.47 -13.61 81.50
N THR A 1037 -142.25 -14.50 82.10
CA THR A 1037 -142.96 -15.74 81.64
C THR A 1037 -144.02 -15.70 80.50
N ASN A 1038 -144.01 -14.71 79.62
CA ASN A 1038 -145.07 -13.72 79.39
C ASN A 1038 -145.30 -13.42 77.85
N GLY A 1039 -145.75 -14.25 76.90
CA GLY A 1039 -145.39 -14.15 75.45
C GLY A 1039 -145.18 -12.78 74.68
N CYS A 1040 -143.98 -12.56 74.08
CA CYS A 1040 -143.71 -11.59 72.96
C CYS A 1040 -143.68 -12.35 71.57
N ASP A 1041 -142.87 -12.00 70.51
CA ASP A 1041 -142.84 -12.71 69.18
C ASP A 1041 -141.69 -12.37 68.15
N TYR A 1042 -140.95 -13.36 67.56
CA TYR A 1042 -139.72 -13.14 66.71
C TYR A 1042 -139.37 -14.05 65.48
N THR A 1043 -138.70 -13.48 64.45
CA THR A 1043 -138.59 -13.99 63.03
C THR A 1043 -137.15 -14.17 62.51
N VAL A 1044 -136.85 -15.19 61.69
CA VAL A 1044 -135.56 -15.58 61.06
C VAL A 1044 -135.53 -15.36 59.54
N ASP A 1045 -134.45 -14.82 58.95
CA ASP A 1045 -134.33 -14.42 57.52
C ASP A 1045 -133.05 -14.96 56.81
N TYR A 1046 -133.15 -15.60 55.62
CA TYR A 1046 -132.06 -16.44 55.01
C TYR A 1046 -131.52 -16.04 53.58
N HIS A 1047 -130.27 -16.42 53.20
CA HIS A 1047 -129.61 -16.13 51.88
C HIS A 1047 -128.33 -16.94 51.49
N VAL A 1048 -128.09 -17.34 50.21
CA VAL A 1048 -127.15 -18.44 49.74
C VAL A 1048 -126.40 -18.24 48.36
N THR A 1049 -125.07 -18.47 48.14
CA THR A 1049 -124.30 -18.17 46.84
C THR A 1049 -122.92 -18.95 46.51
N GLY A 1050 -122.50 -19.38 45.26
CA GLY A 1050 -121.18 -20.13 44.91
C GLY A 1050 -120.59 -20.36 43.42
N THR A 1051 -119.62 -21.31 43.08
CA THR A 1051 -118.75 -21.45 41.78
C THR A 1051 -118.15 -22.88 41.27
N MET A 1052 -117.46 -23.09 40.06
CA MET A 1052 -116.97 -24.37 39.30
C MET A 1052 -115.73 -24.29 38.25
N LEU A 1053 -115.07 -25.37 37.61
CA LEU A 1053 -113.87 -25.41 36.59
C LEU A 1053 -113.64 -26.63 35.50
N TYR A 1054 -112.84 -26.66 34.32
CA TYR A 1054 -112.68 -27.78 33.19
C TYR A 1054 -111.45 -27.85 32.03
N PHE A 1055 -111.18 -28.84 31.01
CA PHE A 1055 -109.87 -29.16 30.08
C PHE A 1055 -109.79 -29.62 28.44
N VAL A 1056 -108.75 -29.38 27.43
CA VAL A 1056 -108.52 -29.80 25.86
C VAL A 1056 -107.01 -30.00 25.08
N VAL A 1057 -106.62 -29.78 23.70
CA VAL A 1057 -105.34 -30.17 22.77
C VAL A 1057 -104.90 -29.34 21.36
N LEU A 1058 -103.64 -29.36 20.66
CA LEU A 1058 -103.21 -28.83 19.20
C LEU A 1058 -101.79 -29.09 18.32
N CYS A 1059 -101.26 -28.28 17.27
CA CYS A 1059 -100.08 -28.43 16.20
C CYS A 1059 -99.29 -27.12 15.66
N THR A 1060 -98.10 -27.17 14.91
CA THR A 1060 -97.28 -25.99 14.30
C THR A 1060 -97.28 -25.64 12.76
N PHE A 1061 -96.60 -26.35 11.83
CA PHE A 1061 -96.30 -25.83 10.46
C PHE A 1061 -97.62 -25.55 9.71
N PRO A 1062 -97.82 -24.37 9.09
CA PRO A 1062 -99.19 -23.84 8.96
C PRO A 1062 -100.15 -24.67 8.10
N ASP A 1063 -99.65 -25.22 7.00
CA ASP A 1063 -100.46 -25.86 5.94
C ASP A 1063 -100.44 -27.41 5.98
N VAL A 1064 -100.09 -28.01 7.13
CA VAL A 1064 -99.76 -29.45 7.22
C VAL A 1064 -100.66 -30.21 8.23
N PRO A 1065 -101.16 -31.42 7.93
CA PRO A 1065 -101.93 -32.26 8.86
C PRO A 1065 -101.22 -32.63 10.17
N LEU A 1066 -101.99 -33.00 11.21
CA LEU A 1066 -101.51 -33.38 12.54
C LEU A 1066 -100.46 -34.52 12.51
N ALA A 1067 -100.53 -35.42 11.53
CA ALA A 1067 -99.62 -36.54 11.32
C ALA A 1067 -98.50 -36.27 10.29
N GLU A 1068 -98.57 -35.14 9.59
CA GLU A 1068 -97.60 -34.72 8.56
C GLU A 1068 -96.77 -33.49 9.01
N CYS A 1069 -97.17 -32.83 10.12
CA CYS A 1069 -96.34 -32.03 11.05
C CYS A 1069 -95.14 -32.92 11.56
N ILE A 1070 -94.21 -33.35 10.67
CA ILE A 1070 -93.06 -34.21 11.04
C ILE A 1070 -91.91 -33.32 11.52
N GLY A 1071 -91.88 -33.17 12.85
CA GLY A 1071 -91.66 -31.89 13.49
C GLY A 1071 -92.95 -31.08 13.38
N ASP A 1072 -93.72 -30.98 14.50
CA ASP A 1072 -94.57 -29.82 14.92
C ASP A 1072 -95.90 -30.08 15.72
N LEU A 1073 -95.93 -30.39 17.06
CA LEU A 1073 -97.16 -30.77 17.84
C LEU A 1073 -97.28 -30.30 19.34
N GLU A 1074 -98.52 -30.24 19.94
CA GLU A 1074 -98.78 -29.69 21.33
C GLU A 1074 -100.17 -30.03 22.06
N VAL A 1075 -100.40 -29.77 23.40
CA VAL A 1075 -101.52 -30.33 24.28
C VAL A 1075 -102.05 -29.41 25.47
N GLN A 1076 -103.38 -29.30 25.86
CA GLN A 1076 -103.95 -28.04 26.48
C GLN A 1076 -105.46 -27.80 27.12
N TYR A 1077 -105.69 -27.49 28.45
CA TYR A 1077 -106.89 -27.21 29.40
C TYR A 1077 -107.88 -25.95 29.39
N VAL A 1078 -109.15 -25.96 29.93
CA VAL A 1078 -110.41 -25.26 29.45
C VAL A 1078 -111.31 -24.20 30.24
N ASP A 1079 -112.09 -24.29 31.37
CA ASP A 1079 -113.04 -23.15 31.83
C ASP A 1079 -113.63 -23.14 33.32
N SER A 1080 -114.74 -22.41 33.70
CA SER A 1080 -115.39 -22.22 35.08
C SER A 1080 -116.86 -21.57 35.21
N ALA A 1081 -117.68 -21.68 36.34
CA ALA A 1081 -119.11 -21.12 36.48
C ALA A 1081 -119.87 -21.00 37.92
N PRO A 1082 -120.91 -20.11 38.19
CA PRO A 1082 -121.54 -19.75 39.55
C PRO A 1082 -123.07 -20.05 39.96
N ILE A 1083 -123.60 -19.64 41.19
CA ILE A 1083 -124.96 -19.97 41.85
C ILE A 1083 -125.54 -18.92 42.92
N ASP A 1084 -126.89 -18.77 43.22
CA ASP A 1084 -127.60 -17.85 44.23
C ASP A 1084 -129.09 -18.22 44.73
N ILE A 1085 -129.54 -18.09 46.05
CA ILE A 1085 -130.96 -18.40 46.62
C ILE A 1085 -131.43 -17.85 48.08
N ARG A 1086 -132.74 -18.00 48.58
CA ARG A 1086 -133.40 -17.46 49.90
C ARG A 1086 -134.75 -18.11 50.51
N GLU A 1087 -135.15 -17.87 51.81
CA GLU A 1087 -136.54 -17.95 52.51
C GLU A 1087 -136.64 -17.16 53.90
N GLN A 1088 -137.69 -17.26 54.80
CA GLN A 1088 -137.90 -16.49 56.10
C GLN A 1088 -139.08 -16.95 57.08
N ARG A 1089 -138.95 -17.03 58.46
CA ARG A 1089 -140.03 -17.53 59.45
C ARG A 1089 -140.01 -17.17 60.99
N LYS A 1090 -141.13 -17.32 61.75
CA LYS A 1090 -141.37 -16.94 63.21
C LYS A 1090 -141.62 -18.12 64.22
N VAL A 1091 -141.25 -18.05 65.53
CA VAL A 1091 -141.30 -19.19 66.54
C VAL A 1091 -141.72 -18.80 68.02
N HIS A 1092 -142.21 -19.70 68.92
CA HIS A 1092 -142.82 -19.40 70.27
C HIS A 1092 -142.18 -20.06 71.54
N VAL A 1093 -142.26 -19.37 72.71
CA VAL A 1093 -141.87 -19.84 74.08
C VAL A 1093 -142.36 -18.97 75.34
N ASP A 1094 -143.24 -19.48 76.28
CA ASP A 1094 -143.55 -19.19 77.76
C ASP A 1094 -143.35 -20.35 78.86
N GLY A 1095 -142.57 -20.20 79.99
CA GLY A 1095 -142.45 -20.96 81.34
C GLY A 1095 -142.35 -22.52 81.60
N PHE A 1096 -141.37 -23.24 82.28
CA PHE A 1096 -140.38 -22.99 83.40
C PHE A 1096 -138.88 -23.56 83.34
N GLU A 1097 -137.77 -22.74 83.48
CA GLU A 1097 -136.28 -22.83 83.14
C GLU A 1097 -135.70 -23.02 81.66
N LEU A 1098 -135.12 -21.96 81.01
CA LEU A 1098 -134.75 -21.78 79.56
C LEU A 1098 -133.20 -21.51 79.23
N THR A 1099 -132.34 -22.50 78.87
CA THR A 1099 -130.81 -22.51 78.66
C THR A 1099 -130.13 -22.73 77.20
N LYS A 1100 -129.49 -23.85 76.72
CA LYS A 1100 -129.06 -24.22 75.28
C LYS A 1100 -129.28 -25.71 74.73
N ALA A 1101 -130.34 -25.94 73.90
CA ALA A 1101 -130.72 -27.15 73.13
C ALA A 1101 -131.71 -27.01 71.91
N VAL A 1102 -132.68 -26.06 71.82
CA VAL A 1102 -133.72 -25.96 70.74
C VAL A 1102 -133.63 -24.83 69.68
N LEU A 1103 -133.19 -23.60 69.96
CA LEU A 1103 -133.16 -22.46 69.00
C LEU A 1103 -132.14 -22.58 67.82
N GLU A 1104 -130.87 -22.93 68.06
CA GLU A 1104 -130.01 -23.45 66.99
C GLU A 1104 -130.36 -24.89 66.62
N GLY A 1105 -131.19 -25.59 67.40
CA GLY A 1105 -131.92 -26.74 66.86
C GLY A 1105 -132.74 -26.33 65.63
N PHE A 1106 -133.36 -25.14 65.67
CA PHE A 1106 -134.12 -24.57 64.55
C PHE A 1106 -133.24 -24.09 63.38
N ALA A 1107 -132.00 -23.63 63.61
CA ALA A 1107 -131.13 -23.11 62.55
C ALA A 1107 -130.07 -24.09 62.03
N ARG A 1108 -129.39 -24.86 62.91
CA ARG A 1108 -128.55 -25.99 62.47
C ARG A 1108 -129.38 -26.97 61.64
N GLY A 1109 -130.64 -27.17 62.02
CA GLY A 1109 -131.61 -27.96 61.25
C GLY A 1109 -131.84 -27.49 59.80
N LEU A 1110 -131.67 -26.19 59.51
CA LEU A 1110 -131.81 -25.65 58.14
C LEU A 1110 -130.49 -25.56 57.37
N THR A 1111 -129.35 -25.41 58.05
CA THR A 1111 -128.02 -25.49 57.40
C THR A 1111 -127.71 -26.92 56.93
N GLN A 1112 -128.14 -27.92 57.70
CA GLN A 1112 -127.81 -29.32 57.46
C GLN A 1112 -128.59 -29.92 56.27
N ASP A 1113 -129.88 -29.58 56.14
CA ASP A 1113 -130.74 -29.94 54.99
C ASP A 1113 -130.13 -29.57 53.62
N PHE A 1114 -129.41 -28.44 53.51
CA PHE A 1114 -128.80 -28.01 52.25
C PHE A 1114 -127.60 -28.89 51.84
N VAL A 1115 -126.78 -29.32 52.81
CA VAL A 1115 -125.58 -30.14 52.55
C VAL A 1115 -125.95 -31.58 52.23
N ASP A 1116 -126.96 -32.13 52.91
CA ASP A 1116 -127.44 -33.49 52.65
C ASP A 1116 -128.15 -33.60 51.28
N CYS A 1117 -128.83 -32.53 50.84
CA CYS A 1117 -129.51 -32.45 49.53
C CYS A 1117 -128.57 -32.63 48.31
N TRP A 1118 -127.30 -32.20 48.40
CA TRP A 1118 -126.33 -32.40 47.32
C TRP A 1118 -125.79 -33.85 47.24
N ASN A 1119 -125.96 -34.65 48.30
CA ASN A 1119 -125.34 -35.97 48.42
C ASN A 1119 -126.30 -37.16 48.22
N ASP A 1120 -127.61 -37.06 48.53
CA ASP A 1120 -128.52 -38.23 48.62
C ASP A 1120 -129.54 -38.44 47.45
N LEU A 1121 -129.39 -37.71 46.34
CA LEU A 1121 -129.94 -38.08 45.02
C LEU A 1121 -131.46 -38.39 44.91
N LYS A 1122 -132.33 -37.82 45.76
CA LYS A 1122 -133.80 -38.06 45.73
C LYS A 1122 -134.62 -36.79 45.43
N VAL A 1123 -135.42 -36.87 44.37
CA VAL A 1123 -135.93 -35.70 43.64
C VAL A 1123 -137.01 -34.90 44.40
N SER A 1124 -137.79 -35.52 45.28
CA SER A 1124 -139.02 -34.93 45.81
C SER A 1124 -138.87 -34.31 47.21
N ALA A 1125 -137.77 -33.59 47.53
CA ALA A 1125 -137.58 -32.99 48.87
C ALA A 1125 -136.62 -31.77 49.05
N CYS A 1126 -136.60 -30.74 48.18
CA CYS A 1126 -136.56 -29.29 48.58
C CYS A 1126 -136.54 -28.33 47.37
N LEU A 1127 -137.67 -27.67 47.04
CA LEU A 1127 -137.86 -27.08 45.69
C LEU A 1127 -137.02 -25.85 45.35
N TRP A 1128 -136.45 -25.16 46.34
CA TRP A 1128 -135.76 -23.88 46.12
C TRP A 1128 -134.39 -24.04 45.45
N ALA A 1129 -133.76 -25.23 45.49
CA ALA A 1129 -132.44 -25.50 44.90
C ALA A 1129 -132.47 -26.04 43.44
N ALA A 1130 -133.62 -26.04 42.77
CA ALA A 1130 -133.86 -26.86 41.57
C ALA A 1130 -133.91 -26.11 40.22
N ALA A 1131 -133.14 -25.02 40.03
CA ALA A 1131 -133.11 -24.31 38.74
C ALA A 1131 -131.83 -23.48 38.46
N ILE A 1132 -130.69 -24.12 38.14
CA ILE A 1132 -129.69 -23.70 37.14
C ILE A 1132 -128.71 -24.86 36.90
N VAL A 1133 -128.29 -25.04 35.64
CA VAL A 1133 -127.82 -26.34 35.11
C VAL A 1133 -126.67 -26.13 34.12
N VAL A 1134 -125.51 -26.75 34.40
CA VAL A 1134 -124.57 -27.48 33.50
C VAL A 1134 -124.02 -26.77 32.22
N PRO A 1135 -122.76 -27.01 31.82
CA PRO A 1135 -121.93 -25.94 31.28
C PRO A 1135 -121.97 -25.74 29.77
N ALA A 1136 -121.65 -24.50 29.33
CA ALA A 1136 -121.49 -24.11 27.92
C ALA A 1136 -120.08 -24.38 27.33
N VAL A 1137 -119.28 -25.21 28.00
CA VAL A 1137 -117.80 -25.20 27.96
C VAL A 1137 -117.19 -26.04 26.81
N ILE A 1138 -118.02 -26.52 25.89
CA ILE A 1138 -117.65 -27.62 24.97
C ILE A 1138 -117.84 -27.24 23.49
N GLY A 1139 -118.96 -26.60 23.16
CA GLY A 1139 -119.36 -26.34 21.77
C GLY A 1139 -118.50 -25.30 21.02
N VAL A 1140 -117.73 -24.48 21.73
CA VAL A 1140 -116.94 -23.40 21.13
C VAL A 1140 -115.44 -23.69 21.23
N ALA A 1141 -114.98 -24.52 22.18
CA ALA A 1141 -113.61 -25.04 22.22
C ALA A 1141 -113.19 -25.70 20.88
N ALA A 1142 -114.08 -26.51 20.30
CA ALA A 1142 -113.91 -27.10 18.97
C ALA A 1142 -113.86 -26.09 17.80
N LYS A 1143 -114.19 -24.81 18.06
CA LYS A 1143 -114.44 -23.80 17.03
C LYS A 1143 -113.27 -22.84 16.80
N ILE A 1144 -112.29 -22.75 17.72
CA ILE A 1144 -111.11 -21.86 17.60
C ILE A 1144 -109.74 -22.55 17.63
N VAL A 1145 -109.68 -23.82 18.04
CA VAL A 1145 -108.71 -24.77 17.45
C VAL A 1145 -108.65 -24.62 15.90
N LYS A 1146 -109.74 -24.15 15.30
CA LYS A 1146 -109.88 -23.81 13.88
C LYS A 1146 -109.38 -22.42 13.46
N SER A 1147 -109.36 -21.38 14.29
CA SER A 1147 -108.83 -20.06 13.89
C SER A 1147 -107.38 -19.82 14.28
N ILE A 1148 -106.82 -20.38 15.37
CA ILE A 1148 -105.37 -20.25 15.71
C ILE A 1148 -104.50 -20.58 14.48
N ARG A 1149 -104.86 -21.67 13.79
CA ARG A 1149 -104.22 -22.15 12.58
C ARG A 1149 -104.25 -21.16 11.40
N ALA A 1150 -105.31 -20.35 11.26
CA ALA A 1150 -105.47 -19.45 10.12
C ALA A 1150 -104.42 -18.32 10.07
N ALA A 1151 -103.91 -17.92 11.23
CA ALA A 1151 -102.96 -16.80 11.34
C ALA A 1151 -101.50 -17.22 11.53
N ALA A 1152 -101.23 -18.50 11.80
CA ALA A 1152 -99.93 -19.09 11.52
C ALA A 1152 -99.58 -18.98 10.02
N VAL A 1153 -100.57 -19.20 9.15
CA VAL A 1153 -100.43 -19.12 7.68
C VAL A 1153 -100.26 -17.67 7.20
N ALA A 1154 -101.09 -16.76 7.72
CA ALA A 1154 -101.20 -15.39 7.18
C ALA A 1154 -100.03 -14.45 7.54
N GLY A 1155 -99.21 -14.79 8.54
CA GLY A 1155 -98.16 -13.91 9.07
C GLY A 1155 -98.66 -12.71 9.88
N THR A 1156 -99.98 -12.56 10.02
CA THR A 1156 -100.66 -11.58 10.87
C THR A 1156 -101.87 -12.23 11.55
N GLY A 1157 -102.27 -11.69 12.70
CA GLY A 1157 -103.50 -12.09 13.40
C GLY A 1157 -103.38 -13.27 14.35
N MET A 1158 -102.16 -13.77 14.67
CA MET A 1158 -102.00 -14.93 15.55
C MET A 1158 -102.63 -14.71 16.94
N THR A 1159 -102.66 -13.45 17.38
CA THR A 1159 -103.41 -12.99 18.56
C THR A 1159 -104.92 -13.06 18.40
N GLU A 1160 -105.51 -12.69 17.26
CA GLU A 1160 -106.96 -12.75 17.01
C GLU A 1160 -107.43 -14.20 16.95
N ALA A 1161 -106.63 -14.99 16.24
CA ALA A 1161 -106.73 -16.40 16.05
C ALA A 1161 -106.73 -17.18 17.38
N VAL A 1162 -105.93 -16.75 18.36
CA VAL A 1162 -105.90 -17.22 19.76
C VAL A 1162 -106.99 -16.58 20.65
N THR A 1163 -107.25 -15.28 20.50
CA THR A 1163 -108.19 -14.53 21.37
C THR A 1163 -109.60 -15.10 21.28
N ALA A 1164 -110.01 -15.51 20.09
CA ALA A 1164 -111.30 -16.16 19.91
C ALA A 1164 -111.42 -17.51 20.68
N ALA A 1165 -110.30 -18.13 21.13
CA ALA A 1165 -110.28 -19.38 21.89
C ALA A 1165 -110.65 -19.16 23.36
N GLY A 1166 -110.26 -18.01 23.92
CA GLY A 1166 -110.76 -17.57 25.21
C GLY A 1166 -112.26 -17.24 25.15
N GLN A 1167 -112.75 -16.73 24.01
CA GLN A 1167 -114.18 -16.44 23.76
C GLN A 1167 -115.04 -17.71 23.55
N ALA A 1168 -114.63 -18.83 24.14
CA ALA A 1168 -115.11 -20.16 23.77
C ALA A 1168 -115.27 -21.16 24.93
N GLY A 1169 -114.82 -20.81 26.13
CA GLY A 1169 -114.49 -21.83 27.12
C GLY A 1169 -113.30 -22.67 26.68
N MET A 1170 -112.15 -22.00 26.50
CA MET A 1170 -110.82 -22.60 26.59
C MET A 1170 -109.94 -21.69 27.46
N THR A 1171 -109.04 -22.25 28.28
CA THR A 1171 -108.22 -21.49 29.24
C THR A 1171 -106.75 -21.94 29.26
N ALA A 1172 -106.24 -22.36 30.43
CA ALA A 1172 -104.88 -22.12 30.85
C ALA A 1172 -103.87 -23.02 30.14
N GLU A 1173 -103.95 -24.35 30.28
CA GLU A 1173 -103.12 -25.15 29.40
C GLU A 1173 -103.60 -24.97 27.94
N ALA A 1174 -104.93 -24.76 27.63
CA ALA A 1174 -105.61 -24.62 26.29
C ALA A 1174 -105.13 -23.51 25.36
N THR A 1175 -104.19 -22.71 25.85
CA THR A 1175 -103.61 -21.62 25.08
C THR A 1175 -102.08 -21.67 25.14
N ALA A 1176 -101.51 -22.27 26.19
CA ALA A 1176 -100.10 -22.64 26.20
C ALA A 1176 -99.81 -23.65 25.08
N GLY A 1177 -100.60 -24.72 25.00
CA GLY A 1177 -100.40 -25.84 24.06
C GLY A 1177 -100.83 -25.64 22.60
N VAL A 1178 -100.60 -24.43 22.06
CA VAL A 1178 -100.47 -24.14 20.61
C VAL A 1178 -99.30 -23.20 20.31
N THR A 1179 -98.62 -22.68 21.33
CA THR A 1179 -97.72 -21.52 21.19
C THR A 1179 -96.24 -21.92 21.16
N ARG A 1180 -95.86 -23.09 21.69
CA ARG A 1180 -94.50 -23.66 21.53
C ARG A 1180 -94.36 -24.29 20.14
N ALA A 1181 -95.45 -24.92 19.70
CA ALA A 1181 -95.75 -25.30 18.33
C ALA A 1181 -96.23 -24.09 17.50
N ALA A 1182 -95.49 -22.99 17.57
CA ALA A 1182 -95.61 -21.82 16.70
C ALA A 1182 -94.24 -21.15 16.54
N THR A 1183 -93.59 -20.92 17.68
CA THR A 1183 -92.29 -20.26 17.81
C THR A 1183 -91.12 -21.10 17.27
N THR A 1184 -91.21 -22.43 17.29
CA THR A 1184 -90.14 -23.33 16.81
C THR A 1184 -89.82 -23.14 15.32
N ALA A 1185 -90.84 -22.92 14.47
CA ALA A 1185 -90.64 -22.68 13.04
C ALA A 1185 -89.94 -21.33 12.75
N ALA A 1186 -90.09 -20.33 13.63
CA ALA A 1186 -89.46 -19.02 13.46
C ALA A 1186 -87.94 -19.04 13.71
N ALA A 1187 -87.46 -19.92 14.59
CA ALA A 1187 -86.02 -20.04 14.91
C ALA A 1187 -85.17 -20.46 13.70
N VAL A 1188 -85.74 -21.28 12.79
CA VAL A 1188 -85.06 -21.76 11.57
C VAL A 1188 -84.74 -20.61 10.60
N ALA A 1189 -85.52 -19.52 10.63
CA ALA A 1189 -85.26 -18.35 9.80
C ALA A 1189 -84.04 -17.53 10.26
N GLN A 1190 -83.74 -17.52 11.56
CA GLN A 1190 -82.61 -16.75 12.13
C GLN A 1190 -81.24 -17.33 11.75
N GLU A 1191 -81.07 -18.66 11.75
CA GLU A 1191 -79.77 -19.30 11.48
C GLU A 1191 -79.22 -19.04 10.07
N LEU A 1192 -80.09 -18.72 9.10
CA LEU A 1192 -79.69 -18.36 7.73
C LEU A 1192 -79.25 -16.89 7.59
N GLU A 1193 -79.48 -16.04 8.60
CA GLU A 1193 -79.19 -14.61 8.51
C GLU A 1193 -77.69 -14.29 8.40
N ALA A 1194 -76.83 -15.08 9.04
CA ALA A 1194 -75.38 -14.93 8.87
C ALA A 1194 -74.89 -15.29 7.46
N VAL A 1195 -75.54 -16.22 6.76
CA VAL A 1195 -75.27 -16.49 5.34
C VAL A 1195 -75.78 -15.34 4.47
N ASN A 1196 -76.90 -14.71 4.85
CA ASN A 1196 -77.35 -13.46 4.24
C ASN A 1196 -76.36 -12.30 4.47
N ALA A 1197 -75.60 -12.28 5.58
CA ALA A 1197 -74.56 -11.29 5.83
C ALA A 1197 -73.34 -11.47 4.92
N VAL A 1198 -72.81 -12.69 4.77
CA VAL A 1198 -71.74 -12.98 3.80
C VAL A 1198 -72.20 -12.71 2.36
N ALA A 1199 -73.49 -12.91 2.07
CA ALA A 1199 -74.09 -12.53 0.79
C ALA A 1199 -73.95 -11.03 0.52
N ARG A 1200 -74.38 -10.19 1.47
CA ARG A 1200 -74.32 -8.72 1.34
C ARG A 1200 -72.87 -8.22 1.23
N ALA A 1201 -71.94 -8.82 1.97
CA ALA A 1201 -70.50 -8.49 1.94
C ALA A 1201 -69.85 -8.70 0.56
N HIS A 1202 -70.43 -9.55 -0.29
CA HIS A 1202 -70.01 -9.79 -1.68
C HIS A 1202 -71.04 -9.29 -2.73
N GLY A 1203 -71.96 -8.40 -2.33
CA GLY A 1203 -72.87 -7.69 -3.26
C GLY A 1203 -74.22 -8.37 -3.54
N TYR A 1204 -74.66 -9.33 -2.73
CA TYR A 1204 -75.88 -10.11 -2.96
C TYR A 1204 -76.93 -9.93 -1.84
N ALA A 1205 -78.22 -9.90 -2.20
CA ALA A 1205 -79.31 -9.60 -1.27
C ALA A 1205 -79.48 -10.64 -0.12
N ASN A 1206 -79.27 -11.93 -0.41
CA ASN A 1206 -79.42 -13.03 0.53
C ASN A 1206 -78.57 -14.25 0.12
N ALA A 1207 -78.57 -15.30 0.94
CA ALA A 1207 -77.80 -16.54 0.77
C ALA A 1207 -78.04 -17.25 -0.58
N ALA A 1208 -79.25 -17.13 -1.14
CA ALA A 1208 -79.59 -17.68 -2.46
C ALA A 1208 -79.06 -16.82 -3.62
N GLY A 1209 -78.77 -15.54 -3.37
CA GLY A 1209 -78.06 -14.64 -4.30
C GLY A 1209 -76.56 -14.93 -4.38
N LEU A 1210 -75.89 -15.02 -3.23
CA LEU A 1210 -74.42 -15.25 -3.09
C LEU A 1210 -73.90 -16.40 -3.97
N GLY A 1211 -74.70 -17.46 -4.07
CA GLY A 1211 -74.39 -18.62 -4.90
C GLY A 1211 -74.17 -18.32 -6.38
N LYS A 1212 -74.95 -17.40 -6.95
CA LYS A 1212 -75.23 -17.41 -8.39
C LYS A 1212 -74.07 -16.97 -9.28
N GLY A 1213 -73.15 -16.15 -8.77
CA GLY A 1213 -71.97 -15.69 -9.52
C GLY A 1213 -70.66 -16.42 -9.17
N VAL A 1214 -70.43 -16.70 -7.88
CA VAL A 1214 -69.12 -17.14 -7.39
C VAL A 1214 -69.15 -18.52 -6.71
N LEU A 1215 -70.05 -18.78 -5.75
CA LEU A 1215 -69.96 -19.99 -4.90
C LEU A 1215 -70.67 -21.26 -5.42
N TRP A 1216 -71.89 -21.18 -5.97
CA TRP A 1216 -72.69 -22.36 -6.36
C TRP A 1216 -73.02 -22.44 -7.86
N ALA A 1217 -72.89 -21.32 -8.59
CA ALA A 1217 -73.59 -21.07 -9.86
C ALA A 1217 -75.13 -21.16 -9.71
N ASN A 1218 -75.88 -21.09 -10.82
CA ASN A 1218 -77.33 -20.80 -10.79
C ASN A 1218 -78.21 -21.99 -10.33
N LYS A 1219 -77.69 -23.23 -10.40
CA LYS A 1219 -78.13 -24.49 -9.74
C LYS A 1219 -76.99 -25.51 -9.91
N LEU A 1220 -76.22 -25.81 -8.87
CA LEU A 1220 -76.45 -26.82 -7.82
C LEU A 1220 -76.16 -28.30 -8.20
N ASP A 1221 -76.26 -28.71 -9.47
CA ASP A 1221 -76.22 -30.14 -9.84
C ASP A 1221 -74.99 -30.54 -10.68
N ASN A 1222 -73.81 -29.93 -10.44
CA ASN A 1222 -72.60 -30.27 -11.18
C ASN A 1222 -71.31 -30.20 -10.34
N LEU A 1223 -70.85 -31.37 -9.89
CA LEU A 1223 -69.60 -31.59 -9.14
C LEU A 1223 -68.33 -31.22 -9.91
N ASN A 1224 -68.43 -30.96 -11.22
CA ASN A 1224 -67.31 -30.58 -12.10
C ASN A 1224 -66.56 -29.30 -11.68
N TYR A 1225 -67.08 -28.51 -10.73
CA TYR A 1225 -66.38 -27.38 -10.11
C TYR A 1225 -65.46 -27.75 -8.93
N MET A 1226 -65.39 -29.02 -8.51
CA MET A 1226 -64.38 -29.48 -7.56
C MET A 1226 -63.03 -29.71 -8.27
N ASN A 1227 -62.37 -28.61 -8.65
CA ASN A 1227 -61.07 -28.61 -9.33
C ASN A 1227 -60.22 -27.37 -8.99
N ALA A 1228 -58.92 -27.42 -9.31
CA ALA A 1228 -57.96 -26.36 -9.00
C ALA A 1228 -58.28 -25.01 -9.69
N ALA A 1229 -58.88 -25.01 -10.88
CA ALA A 1229 -59.28 -23.78 -11.58
C ALA A 1229 -60.46 -23.08 -10.90
N HIS A 1230 -61.35 -23.83 -10.22
CA HIS A 1230 -62.41 -23.23 -9.41
C HIS A 1230 -61.87 -22.65 -8.10
N VAL A 1231 -60.92 -23.32 -7.42
CA VAL A 1231 -60.23 -22.74 -6.27
C VAL A 1231 -59.51 -21.44 -6.66
N ALA A 1232 -58.79 -21.45 -7.79
CA ALA A 1232 -58.18 -20.25 -8.34
C ALA A 1232 -59.23 -19.17 -8.67
N LYS A 1233 -60.41 -19.52 -9.19
CA LYS A 1233 -61.51 -18.57 -9.43
C LYS A 1233 -62.02 -17.94 -8.12
N VAL A 1234 -62.23 -18.72 -7.07
CA VAL A 1234 -62.76 -18.21 -5.78
C VAL A 1234 -61.70 -17.35 -5.06
N LYS A 1235 -60.41 -17.71 -5.14
CA LYS A 1235 -59.29 -16.84 -4.72
C LYS A 1235 -59.24 -15.53 -5.52
N ASN A 1236 -59.29 -15.60 -6.84
CA ASN A 1236 -59.24 -14.41 -7.72
C ASN A 1236 -60.48 -13.52 -7.58
N ALA A 1237 -61.61 -14.05 -7.09
CA ALA A 1237 -62.81 -13.30 -6.75
C ALA A 1237 -62.74 -12.58 -5.37
N GLY A 1238 -61.59 -12.62 -4.69
CA GLY A 1238 -61.38 -11.90 -3.42
C GLY A 1238 -62.04 -12.53 -2.20
N PHE A 1239 -62.58 -13.75 -2.31
CA PHE A 1239 -63.06 -14.48 -1.13
C PHE A 1239 -61.88 -14.88 -0.25
N THR A 1240 -61.96 -14.59 1.05
CA THR A 1240 -60.99 -15.11 2.02
C THR A 1240 -61.36 -16.53 2.42
N ARG A 1241 -60.36 -17.31 2.86
CA ARG A 1241 -60.57 -18.66 3.41
C ARG A 1241 -61.63 -18.65 4.53
N SER A 1242 -61.56 -17.64 5.41
CA SER A 1242 -62.51 -17.41 6.50
C SER A 1242 -63.95 -17.16 6.05
N GLN A 1243 -64.16 -16.47 4.92
CA GLN A 1243 -65.51 -16.27 4.37
C GLN A 1243 -66.10 -17.58 3.83
N VAL A 1244 -65.29 -18.43 3.21
CA VAL A 1244 -65.69 -19.78 2.76
C VAL A 1244 -65.97 -20.68 3.98
N GLU A 1245 -65.14 -20.63 5.02
CA GLU A 1245 -65.37 -21.27 6.34
C GLU A 1245 -66.65 -20.79 7.03
N THR A 1246 -67.02 -19.51 6.85
CA THR A 1246 -68.27 -18.95 7.42
C THR A 1246 -69.51 -19.50 6.72
N VAL A 1247 -69.53 -19.54 5.38
CA VAL A 1247 -70.67 -20.09 4.62
C VAL A 1247 -70.82 -21.60 4.86
N PHE A 1248 -69.69 -22.32 4.98
CA PHE A 1248 -69.65 -23.70 5.45
C PHE A 1248 -70.33 -23.84 6.82
N LYS A 1249 -69.84 -23.12 7.84
CA LYS A 1249 -70.28 -23.21 9.23
C LYS A 1249 -71.80 -23.02 9.41
N TYR A 1250 -72.42 -22.05 8.73
CA TYR A 1250 -73.85 -21.78 8.94
C TYR A 1250 -74.78 -22.75 8.20
N TYR A 1251 -74.41 -23.27 7.02
CA TYR A 1251 -75.16 -24.40 6.44
C TYR A 1251 -75.00 -25.67 7.28
N ASP A 1252 -73.81 -25.89 7.86
CA ASP A 1252 -73.59 -26.97 8.83
C ASP A 1252 -74.43 -26.80 10.11
N LYS A 1253 -74.71 -25.55 10.51
CA LYS A 1253 -75.55 -25.20 11.68
C LYS A 1253 -77.05 -25.35 11.41
N VAL A 1254 -77.54 -25.01 10.21
CA VAL A 1254 -78.92 -25.35 9.78
C VAL A 1254 -79.13 -26.88 9.73
N ARG A 1255 -78.08 -27.64 9.38
CA ARG A 1255 -78.03 -29.11 9.51
C ARG A 1255 -78.01 -29.59 10.98
N THR A 1256 -77.77 -28.74 11.99
CA THR A 1256 -77.93 -29.09 13.42
C THR A 1256 -79.27 -28.66 14.02
N VAL A 1257 -79.83 -27.52 13.60
CA VAL A 1257 -81.13 -27.01 14.11
C VAL A 1257 -82.32 -27.67 13.39
N THR A 1258 -82.17 -27.98 12.11
CA THR A 1258 -83.09 -28.84 11.34
C THR A 1258 -82.35 -30.07 10.80
N PRO A 1259 -81.99 -31.05 11.64
CA PRO A 1259 -81.16 -32.19 11.24
C PRO A 1259 -81.84 -33.14 10.24
N GLN A 1260 -83.14 -32.95 9.99
CA GLN A 1260 -83.90 -33.68 8.98
C GLN A 1260 -83.98 -32.94 7.62
N ASN A 1261 -83.36 -31.76 7.46
CA ASN A 1261 -83.40 -30.97 6.23
C ASN A 1261 -82.37 -31.48 5.18
N PRO A 1262 -82.81 -32.12 4.08
CA PRO A 1262 -81.90 -32.85 3.20
C PRO A 1262 -81.03 -31.97 2.30
N SER A 1263 -81.29 -30.65 2.24
CA SER A 1263 -80.64 -29.74 1.29
C SER A 1263 -79.45 -28.95 1.85
N ALA A 1264 -79.19 -29.05 3.16
CA ALA A 1264 -78.12 -28.31 3.83
C ALA A 1264 -76.73 -28.93 3.63
N GLY A 1265 -76.63 -30.27 3.65
CA GLY A 1265 -75.36 -31.02 3.57
C GLY A 1265 -74.51 -30.73 2.32
N PRO A 1266 -75.02 -30.97 1.09
CA PRO A 1266 -74.20 -30.88 -0.13
C PRO A 1266 -73.56 -29.50 -0.39
N ARG A 1267 -74.09 -28.42 0.21
CA ARG A 1267 -73.51 -27.07 0.13
C ARG A 1267 -72.33 -26.88 1.07
N ALA A 1268 -72.34 -27.55 2.22
CA ALA A 1268 -71.21 -27.59 3.13
C ALA A 1268 -70.04 -28.39 2.50
N ASP A 1269 -70.32 -29.55 1.89
CA ASP A 1269 -69.30 -30.42 1.29
C ASP A 1269 -68.48 -29.73 0.18
N LEU A 1270 -69.13 -28.91 -0.66
CA LEU A 1270 -68.45 -28.12 -1.69
C LEU A 1270 -67.51 -27.06 -1.11
N MET A 1271 -67.93 -26.37 -0.04
CA MET A 1271 -67.06 -25.41 0.67
C MET A 1271 -65.89 -26.14 1.35
N ALA A 1272 -66.13 -27.29 1.96
CA ALA A 1272 -65.08 -28.12 2.57
C ALA A 1272 -64.02 -28.56 1.55
N TYR A 1273 -64.41 -28.91 0.31
CA TYR A 1273 -63.45 -29.19 -0.77
C TYR A 1273 -62.61 -27.98 -1.13
N ILE A 1274 -63.22 -26.81 -1.29
CA ILE A 1274 -62.51 -25.56 -1.62
C ILE A 1274 -61.51 -25.19 -0.52
N LEU A 1275 -61.87 -25.39 0.75
CA LEU A 1275 -60.98 -25.17 1.91
C LEU A 1275 -59.84 -26.20 2.03
N LYS A 1276 -60.09 -27.45 1.63
CA LYS A 1276 -59.09 -28.52 1.62
C LYS A 1276 -58.03 -28.34 0.53
N ASN A 1277 -58.38 -27.70 -0.58
CA ASN A 1277 -57.51 -27.49 -1.73
C ASN A 1277 -57.08 -26.03 -1.93
N TRP A 1278 -57.27 -25.16 -0.91
CA TRP A 1278 -57.23 -23.69 -1.00
C TRP A 1278 -55.88 -23.10 -1.44
#